data_AF-A0A497HMM9-F1
#
_entry.id   AF-A0A497HMM9-F1
#
_cell.length_a   1.000
_cell.length_b   1.000
_cell.length_c   1.000
_cell.angle_alpha   90.00
_cell.angle_beta   90.00
_cell.angle_gamma   90.00
#
_symmetry.space_group_name_H-M   'P 1'
#
loop_
_entity.id
_entity.type
_entity.pdbx_description
1 polymer ?
#
loop_
_entity_poly.entity_id
_entity_poly.type
_entity_poly.pdbx_seq_one_letter_code
_entity_poly.pdbx_strand_id
1 'polypeptide(L)'
;MKKAAISSLVLLMLLSPGALLPGMPSPDGGERGVATRELLPPSWPMIGRDPHHTGRGLGSPEGIYAPYVRWNTSFTQTSYGAVMGNFTPNVYFNSTSPRPLTGLVFTSAGTLYLLDGSSGEVAWAADFDSSDGIAGDDFGWTCPLLQDSDGDGRTEVLLAYPNNTASSRVVLYEPSLERTPGGWVWPQDSFRRAEVWNATIPGEARYSSPVAEDLNADGYDEVVIATNQAVFAINSTGGEILWRYNLSLPAGTLLSAPTIIEFNSRVKDVLLAYIYSNTYNLVALRWGTLLYRKSIPLGIPPLVGVNFPVPSPVVGDFTRSSGYEYAVVIPTVNANARVYLYTVAGAEVWNVTLTGGISFSTPAVEDLNRDGWDDLLLSTSGFDQALSARMYCLSGLTGEAIWRRVKTLSSPTLLTFPSPPVVDDIDGNGRPDVVFLLREVLVALEGESGAYLWNLTSPPRDLRGAPIAGEINGKVFLDIFSDGTLISNELVDLTVRPQEIYVSADPVVEGSEVIVSAIVRNLGPSVARGVVVEFHDTWEGNTSLMGRVVLQSVEESQQASLQWTFEGAGTHTVTVIVDPENAIKETDESNNQAMRWIDVKPSFPDLTVERVILYRGDGAVVDGEERHLVEGETSLANVTVANRGFKKAQVIPISMYINGEVVFSDSYLQDIPPGGLFNISIPFTVDTARWGYELRINITVDPSDAVQELSESNNTYLTTQQVIPSYNPGAHYFLEGYVYHGASAVGGVRVEVKNLRSGSIIALYTSSEGRYSTDLATFEGGFREGDEVSIQAREGGLRSEEVVIRVYSEDVGRVVNLTLKEVPFREIQLTISGGNDTVGVNETVTVALTVRNSGNLPANVTLQADHPLLDGEPGDGWEASLSEEELHLDPSEERLIILSITSPTAERCPPGAEVSVRVSALCTDEEGVEAHLTLNLTVRRVPGFELKGLKTSVNYDPNLPRPSFSVSLKNWGNVPLRLHWNVSGALSDYLVNSEGSLSLSPAEAITLYINTTTTKALPGDELLGVLSAVASGEGLEKSLVLSMKFVIPDLTFEGGVLLTPSHPILGEEITVEVTVVNRGSSPSSDFYLSIYAGSQNILRERIDHLMAGGKISKGTTWKPVAEGTYQIIAYVDPDGDVIELDEENNYVNVTLNLEPKVVLKRFDQASVRPVLLGRGEIFIVTLKNEGSAPYSGEVTLRLYLQGEGGERLLQTFTLSVLLNATEEKSYEIVWTPQDLKEGEVTVILRLEGEGMSGSSSLLLVVKSPPGG
;
A
#
# COMPACT_ATOMS: atom_id res chain seq x y z
N MET A 1 -19.60 56.41 41.75
CA MET A 1 -18.12 56.47 41.73
C MET A 1 -17.50 55.45 42.69
N LYS A 2 -17.64 54.13 42.47
CA LYS A 2 -17.01 53.11 43.36
C LYS A 2 -16.69 51.75 42.69
N LYS A 3 -16.57 51.72 41.35
CA LYS A 3 -16.14 50.53 40.57
C LYS A 3 -14.82 50.71 39.81
N ALA A 4 -14.25 51.91 39.75
CA ALA A 4 -13.07 52.23 38.94
C ALA A 4 -11.71 52.06 39.67
N ALA A 5 -11.69 51.46 40.88
CA ALA A 5 -10.52 51.41 41.76
C ALA A 5 -10.06 49.99 42.15
N ILE A 6 -10.65 48.95 41.54
CA ILE A 6 -10.37 47.55 41.88
C ILE A 6 -9.51 46.87 40.80
N SER A 7 -9.73 47.20 39.52
CA SER A 7 -8.95 46.67 38.39
C SER A 7 -7.45 47.01 38.46
N SER A 8 -7.09 48.20 38.94
CA SER A 8 -5.68 48.62 39.10
C SER A 8 -4.94 47.91 40.23
N LEU A 9 -5.63 47.26 41.17
CA LEU A 9 -5.00 46.68 42.36
C LEU A 9 -4.45 45.27 42.13
N VAL A 10 -5.11 44.48 41.27
CA VAL A 10 -4.69 43.12 40.92
C VAL A 10 -3.34 43.13 40.19
N LEU A 11 -3.11 44.12 39.33
CA LEU A 11 -1.87 44.29 38.57
C LEU A 11 -0.64 44.59 39.46
N LEU A 12 -0.85 45.14 40.67
CA LEU A 12 0.23 45.39 41.63
C LEU A 12 0.56 44.18 42.52
N MET A 13 -0.40 43.27 42.76
CA MET A 13 -0.21 42.15 43.69
C MET A 13 0.64 41.01 43.14
N LEU A 14 0.81 40.94 41.81
CA LEU A 14 1.69 39.95 41.16
C LEU A 14 3.15 40.42 41.04
N LEU A 15 3.48 41.66 41.42
CA LEU A 15 4.81 42.27 41.27
C LEU A 15 5.25 43.02 42.54
N SER A 16 5.60 42.28 43.59
CA SER A 16 6.37 42.82 44.73
C SER A 16 7.31 41.76 45.35
N PRO A 17 8.49 42.14 45.88
CA PRO A 17 9.60 41.20 46.12
C PRO A 17 9.58 40.55 47.52
N GLY A 18 10.05 39.30 47.62
CA GLY A 18 9.89 38.52 48.87
C GLY A 18 10.84 37.34 49.12
N ALA A 19 11.99 37.22 48.45
CA ALA A 19 13.00 36.19 48.77
C ALA A 19 14.43 36.73 48.60
N LEU A 20 15.10 37.01 49.73
CA LEU A 20 16.54 37.32 49.78
C LEU A 20 17.33 36.04 50.04
N LEU A 21 18.35 35.77 49.23
CA LEU A 21 19.62 35.07 49.52
C LEU A 21 20.55 35.26 48.28
N PRO A 22 21.88 35.07 48.34
CA PRO A 22 22.74 36.23 48.12
C PRO A 22 23.72 36.12 46.94
N GLY A 23 23.96 37.27 46.29
CA GLY A 23 25.25 37.67 45.72
C GLY A 23 25.86 36.79 44.62
N MET A 24 25.56 37.13 43.36
CA MET A 24 26.38 36.75 42.20
C MET A 24 26.70 38.00 41.34
N PRO A 25 27.77 37.97 40.51
CA PRO A 25 28.57 39.17 40.20
C PRO A 25 28.11 40.00 38.99
N SER A 26 28.93 41.00 38.65
CA SER A 26 29.00 41.59 37.31
C SER A 26 29.27 40.53 36.22
N PRO A 27 28.95 40.79 34.94
CA PRO A 27 29.08 39.81 33.87
C PRO A 27 30.54 39.56 33.45
N ASP A 28 31.26 38.80 34.25
CA ASP A 28 32.46 38.05 33.88
C ASP A 28 32.09 36.54 33.86
N GLY A 29 32.57 35.81 32.85
CA GLY A 29 31.97 34.52 32.46
C GLY A 29 32.20 33.33 33.42
N GLY A 30 31.18 32.48 33.56
CA GLY A 30 31.26 31.18 34.24
C GLY A 30 29.92 30.44 34.35
N GLU A 31 29.84 29.25 33.75
CA GLU A 31 28.89 28.14 33.97
C GLU A 31 27.36 28.43 34.13
N ARG A 32 26.55 27.98 33.17
CA ARG A 32 25.08 28.06 33.20
C ARG A 32 24.47 26.89 34.01
N GLY A 33 23.72 27.21 35.07
CA GLY A 33 22.84 26.26 35.79
C GLY A 33 21.38 26.34 35.33
N VAL A 34 20.68 25.20 35.30
CA VAL A 34 19.32 25.05 34.74
C VAL A 34 18.22 25.61 35.66
N ALA A 35 17.07 25.96 35.04
CA ALA A 35 15.75 26.28 35.61
C ALA A 35 15.34 27.77 35.69
N THR A 36 15.27 28.45 34.54
CA THR A 36 14.30 29.53 34.34
C THR A 36 12.92 28.92 34.02
N ARG A 37 11.86 29.51 34.57
CA ARG A 37 10.47 29.10 34.28
C ARG A 37 10.00 29.88 33.05
N GLU A 38 9.98 29.21 31.90
CA GLU A 38 9.85 29.84 30.58
C GLU A 38 8.72 30.87 30.48
N LEU A 39 9.11 32.13 30.28
CA LEU A 39 8.29 33.12 29.61
C LEU A 39 8.48 32.88 28.11
N LEU A 40 7.47 32.30 27.47
CA LEU A 40 7.53 31.99 26.04
C LEU A 40 7.82 33.25 25.22
N PRO A 41 8.73 33.21 24.23
CA PRO A 41 9.04 34.36 23.40
C PRO A 41 7.82 34.75 22.54
N PRO A 42 7.61 36.04 22.26
CA PRO A 42 6.48 36.52 21.47
C PRO A 42 6.62 36.21 19.97
N SER A 43 5.49 35.99 19.30
CA SER A 43 5.39 35.98 17.83
C SER A 43 5.78 37.35 17.27
N TRP A 44 6.45 37.37 16.11
CA TRP A 44 7.16 38.55 15.60
C TRP A 44 7.15 38.60 14.05
N PRO A 45 7.98 39.37 13.29
CA PRO A 45 7.44 40.12 12.17
C PRO A 45 8.04 39.76 10.80
N MET A 46 7.13 39.58 9.85
CA MET A 46 7.34 39.86 8.44
C MET A 46 8.28 39.00 7.61
N ILE A 47 7.81 38.87 6.37
CA ILE A 47 8.38 38.21 5.20
C ILE A 47 8.84 39.37 4.33
N GLY A 48 10.15 39.57 4.17
CA GLY A 48 10.75 40.87 3.78
C GLY A 48 10.55 41.34 2.32
N ARG A 49 9.51 40.88 1.63
CA ARG A 49 9.32 41.01 0.18
C ARG A 49 8.38 42.15 -0.27
N ASP A 50 7.46 42.57 0.59
CA ASP A 50 6.31 43.41 0.21
C ASP A 50 5.95 44.39 1.35
N PRO A 51 5.94 45.72 1.12
CA PRO A 51 5.59 46.71 2.15
C PRO A 51 4.08 46.76 2.51
N HIS A 52 3.21 46.04 1.78
CA HIS A 52 1.81 45.77 2.17
C HIS A 52 1.68 44.59 3.16
N HIS A 53 2.78 43.86 3.41
CA HIS A 53 2.88 42.86 4.48
C HIS A 53 1.89 41.69 4.38
N THR A 54 1.45 41.36 3.16
CA THR A 54 0.36 40.40 2.89
C THR A 54 0.69 38.93 3.21
N GLY A 55 1.96 38.55 3.24
CA GLY A 55 2.37 37.13 3.36
C GLY A 55 1.94 36.25 2.18
N ARG A 56 1.59 36.85 1.05
CA ARG A 56 1.29 36.19 -0.23
C ARG A 56 2.58 35.76 -0.93
N GLY A 57 2.59 34.55 -1.48
CA GLY A 57 3.69 33.97 -2.26
C GLY A 57 3.37 33.90 -3.75
N LEU A 58 3.62 32.73 -4.35
CA LEU A 58 3.17 32.39 -5.70
C LEU A 58 1.66 32.14 -5.68
N GLY A 59 0.87 32.91 -6.44
CA GLY A 59 -0.59 32.77 -6.44
C GLY A 59 -1.08 31.45 -7.03
N SER A 60 -2.21 30.95 -6.51
CA SER A 60 -2.91 29.74 -6.95
C SER A 60 -4.23 30.10 -7.66
N PRO A 61 -4.68 29.32 -8.67
CA PRO A 61 -6.02 29.48 -9.26
C PRO A 61 -7.14 28.77 -8.49
N GLU A 62 -6.81 27.87 -7.53
CA GLU A 62 -7.77 27.20 -6.65
C GLU A 62 -7.41 27.40 -5.17
N GLY A 63 -8.44 27.59 -4.33
CA GLY A 63 -8.28 27.88 -2.89
C GLY A 63 -8.02 26.65 -2.03
N ILE A 64 -8.10 26.83 -0.71
CA ILE A 64 -7.97 25.76 0.30
C ILE A 64 -9.31 25.51 0.99
N TYR A 65 -10.04 24.54 0.46
CA TYR A 65 -11.39 24.14 0.85
C TYR A 65 -11.43 23.21 2.07
N ALA A 66 -10.45 22.31 2.18
CA ALA A 66 -10.39 21.26 3.19
C ALA A 66 -9.00 21.22 3.85
N PRO A 67 -8.66 22.18 4.74
CA PRO A 67 -7.30 22.32 5.26
C PRO A 67 -6.89 21.17 6.18
N TYR A 68 -5.88 20.38 5.76
CA TYR A 68 -5.20 19.38 6.58
C TYR A 68 -3.69 19.59 6.61
N VAL A 69 -3.02 19.01 7.61
CA VAL A 69 -1.55 18.98 7.69
C VAL A 69 -1.02 17.91 6.73
N ARG A 70 -0.45 18.34 5.60
CA ARG A 70 0.11 17.45 4.57
C ARG A 70 1.44 16.83 4.97
N TRP A 71 2.32 17.63 5.58
CA TRP A 71 3.53 17.13 6.24
C TRP A 71 3.93 18.05 7.39
N ASN A 72 4.63 17.48 8.37
CA ASN A 72 5.14 18.19 9.54
C ASN A 72 6.53 17.65 9.89
N THR A 73 7.49 18.55 10.05
CA THR A 73 8.91 18.21 10.25
C THR A 73 9.27 18.05 11.73
N SER A 74 10.51 17.63 12.00
CA SER A 74 11.06 17.53 13.36
C SER A 74 11.50 18.87 13.96
N PHE A 75 11.46 19.98 13.22
CA PHE A 75 11.92 21.28 13.70
C PHE A 75 11.05 21.79 14.86
N THR A 76 11.67 22.05 16.01
CA THR A 76 11.02 22.50 17.26
C THR A 76 11.38 23.94 17.66
N GLN A 77 12.30 24.57 16.93
CA GLN A 77 12.81 25.93 17.18
C GLN A 77 12.84 26.77 15.90
N THR A 78 11.78 26.69 15.09
CA THR A 78 11.63 27.49 13.87
C THR A 78 11.60 29.00 14.17
N SER A 79 12.20 29.78 13.27
CA SER A 79 12.31 31.23 13.38
C SER A 79 11.01 31.95 13.08
N TYR A 80 11.00 33.24 13.41
CA TYR A 80 9.85 34.13 13.49
C TYR A 80 9.16 34.48 12.13
N GLY A 81 9.46 33.75 11.06
CA GLY A 81 8.88 33.89 9.71
C GLY A 81 9.59 33.01 8.67
N ALA A 82 8.93 32.79 7.52
CA ALA A 82 9.43 32.03 6.38
C ALA A 82 9.12 32.73 5.04
N VAL A 83 10.01 32.59 4.04
CA VAL A 83 9.81 33.08 2.66
C VAL A 83 9.65 31.88 1.70
N MET A 84 9.06 32.11 0.52
CA MET A 84 8.99 31.10 -0.54
C MET A 84 9.31 31.70 -1.92
N GLY A 85 9.94 30.90 -2.78
CA GLY A 85 10.38 31.32 -4.11
C GLY A 85 10.57 30.16 -5.08
N ASN A 86 10.71 30.47 -6.36
CA ASN A 86 10.95 29.49 -7.42
C ASN A 86 12.44 29.21 -7.55
N PHE A 87 12.92 28.14 -6.92
CA PHE A 87 14.31 27.72 -6.99
C PHE A 87 14.59 26.76 -8.16
N THR A 88 13.65 26.52 -9.07
CA THR A 88 13.88 25.66 -10.26
C THR A 88 15.13 26.04 -11.06
N PRO A 89 15.47 27.33 -11.29
CA PRO A 89 16.71 27.72 -11.97
C PRO A 89 17.98 27.34 -11.20
N ASN A 90 17.91 27.16 -9.88
CA ASN A 90 19.01 26.73 -9.02
C ASN A 90 19.23 25.20 -9.04
N VAL A 91 18.34 24.41 -9.68
CA VAL A 91 18.38 22.94 -9.64
C VAL A 91 19.02 22.33 -10.88
N TYR A 92 20.08 21.55 -10.64
CA TYR A 92 20.59 20.57 -11.58
C TYR A 92 19.86 19.22 -11.41
N PHE A 93 19.08 18.83 -12.42
CA PHE A 93 18.37 17.54 -12.45
C PHE A 93 19.27 16.45 -13.00
N ASN A 94 19.90 15.67 -12.12
CA ASN A 94 20.80 14.59 -12.50
C ASN A 94 20.05 13.25 -12.53
N SER A 95 19.92 12.66 -13.72
CA SER A 95 19.27 11.36 -13.94
C SER A 95 17.81 11.28 -13.45
N THR A 96 17.18 12.44 -13.22
CA THR A 96 15.79 12.63 -12.82
C THR A 96 15.04 13.43 -13.88
N SER A 97 13.70 13.31 -13.91
CA SER A 97 12.89 14.20 -14.77
C SER A 97 12.85 15.61 -14.16
N PRO A 98 13.11 16.68 -14.93
CA PRO A 98 12.97 18.05 -14.44
C PRO A 98 11.56 18.32 -13.93
N ARG A 99 11.45 18.96 -12.76
CA ARG A 99 10.19 19.40 -12.15
C ARG A 99 10.32 20.80 -11.57
N PRO A 100 9.25 21.59 -11.45
CA PRO A 100 9.29 22.83 -10.68
C PRO A 100 9.71 22.57 -9.23
N LEU A 101 10.48 23.51 -8.65
CA LEU A 101 10.79 23.59 -7.23
C LEU A 101 10.33 24.95 -6.69
N THR A 102 9.22 24.95 -5.96
CA THR A 102 8.95 26.00 -4.99
C THR A 102 9.68 25.65 -3.70
N GLY A 103 10.66 26.47 -3.32
CA GLY A 103 11.44 26.29 -2.10
C GLY A 103 10.90 27.12 -0.95
N LEU A 104 10.77 26.50 0.23
CA LEU A 104 10.38 27.14 1.49
C LEU A 104 11.61 27.40 2.35
N VAL A 105 11.86 28.66 2.71
CA VAL A 105 13.10 29.07 3.38
C VAL A 105 12.82 29.74 4.73
N PHE A 106 13.43 29.21 5.78
CA PHE A 106 13.33 29.68 7.17
C PHE A 106 14.59 29.27 7.94
N THR A 107 14.75 29.72 9.19
CA THR A 107 15.84 29.26 10.07
C THR A 107 15.30 28.46 11.26
N SER A 108 16.09 27.56 11.82
CA SER A 108 15.75 26.81 13.02
C SER A 108 17.03 26.39 13.76
N ALA A 109 17.04 26.52 15.09
CA ALA A 109 18.10 25.99 15.98
C ALA A 109 19.57 26.33 15.62
N GLY A 110 19.82 27.43 14.89
CA GLY A 110 21.16 27.82 14.44
C GLY A 110 21.49 27.52 12.97
N THR A 111 20.52 27.05 12.19
CA THR A 111 20.67 26.66 10.78
C THR A 111 19.61 27.35 9.90
N LEU A 112 20.01 27.78 8.70
CA LEU A 112 19.12 28.19 7.61
C LEU A 112 18.74 26.97 6.76
N TYR A 113 17.45 26.75 6.53
CA TYR A 113 16.92 25.63 5.75
C TYR A 113 16.17 26.11 4.51
N LEU A 114 16.31 25.36 3.42
CA LEU A 114 15.47 25.42 2.23
C LEU A 114 14.84 24.04 2.03
N LEU A 115 13.51 23.96 2.16
CA LEU A 115 12.74 22.73 1.94
C LEU A 115 12.12 22.71 0.54
N ASP A 116 11.98 21.51 -0.01
CA ASP A 116 11.14 21.23 -1.17
C ASP A 116 9.66 21.27 -0.77
N GLY A 117 8.91 22.21 -1.35
CA GLY A 117 7.49 22.39 -1.03
C GLY A 117 6.61 21.17 -1.31
N SER A 118 6.99 20.31 -2.25
CA SER A 118 6.20 19.13 -2.63
C SER A 118 6.31 17.98 -1.62
N SER A 119 7.49 17.79 -1.01
CA SER A 119 7.84 16.63 -0.17
C SER A 119 8.20 16.96 1.29
N GLY A 120 8.55 18.21 1.60
CA GLY A 120 9.08 18.61 2.92
C GLY A 120 10.52 18.18 3.18
N GLU A 121 11.19 17.60 2.18
CA GLU A 121 12.62 17.24 2.22
C GLU A 121 13.48 18.51 2.34
N VAL A 122 14.58 18.47 3.09
CA VAL A 122 15.61 19.51 3.03
C VAL A 122 16.29 19.41 1.67
N ALA A 123 16.19 20.47 0.87
CA ALA A 123 16.86 20.57 -0.43
C ALA A 123 18.22 21.27 -0.32
N TRP A 124 18.39 22.16 0.66
CA TRP A 124 19.66 22.78 1.03
C TRP A 124 19.62 23.31 2.47
N ALA A 125 20.79 23.43 3.11
CA ALA A 125 20.92 24.06 4.42
C ALA A 125 22.29 24.74 4.62
N ALA A 126 22.33 25.75 5.48
CA ALA A 126 23.53 26.47 5.88
C ALA A 126 23.54 26.75 7.39
N ASP A 127 24.52 26.19 8.11
CA ASP A 127 24.71 26.46 9.53
C ASP A 127 25.33 27.84 9.77
N PHE A 128 24.93 28.50 10.85
CA PHE A 128 25.58 29.74 11.26
C PHE A 128 26.97 29.48 11.82
N ASP A 129 27.90 30.39 11.53
CA ASP A 129 29.29 30.32 11.98
C ASP A 129 29.40 30.47 13.51
N SER A 130 29.34 29.34 14.21
CA SER A 130 29.30 29.23 15.68
C SER A 130 30.64 29.52 16.37
N SER A 131 31.68 29.89 15.62
CA SER A 131 33.04 30.10 16.14
C SER A 131 33.18 31.24 17.16
N ASP A 132 32.24 32.20 17.18
CA ASP A 132 32.23 33.34 18.11
C ASP A 132 31.41 33.11 19.41
N GLY A 133 30.86 31.91 19.65
CA GLY A 133 30.46 31.46 20.99
C GLY A 133 29.11 31.95 21.56
N ILE A 134 28.17 32.39 20.72
CA ILE A 134 26.75 32.46 21.10
C ILE A 134 26.19 31.02 21.19
N ALA A 135 25.22 30.77 22.08
CA ALA A 135 24.70 29.44 22.35
C ALA A 135 23.21 29.27 21.98
N GLY A 136 22.92 28.29 21.11
CA GLY A 136 21.60 27.68 20.93
C GLY A 136 20.50 28.60 20.39
N ASP A 137 19.81 29.28 21.29
CA ASP A 137 18.50 29.90 21.07
C ASP A 137 18.55 31.40 20.69
N ASP A 138 19.75 32.01 20.71
CA ASP A 138 19.98 33.45 20.47
C ASP A 138 20.25 33.80 18.99
N PHE A 139 20.29 32.82 18.08
CA PHE A 139 20.39 33.04 16.63
C PHE A 139 19.01 32.92 15.94
N GLY A 140 18.79 33.61 14.82
CA GLY A 140 17.54 33.49 14.02
C GLY A 140 16.37 34.39 14.46
N TRP A 141 16.64 35.62 14.89
CA TRP A 141 15.61 36.63 15.22
C TRP A 141 15.01 37.35 14.01
N THR A 142 15.43 37.01 12.80
CA THR A 142 15.04 37.64 11.53
C THR A 142 14.38 36.62 10.61
N CYS A 143 13.56 37.09 9.67
CA CYS A 143 13.16 36.28 8.53
C CYS A 143 14.25 36.33 7.44
N PRO A 144 14.50 35.25 6.69
CA PRO A 144 15.27 35.32 5.44
C PRO A 144 14.59 36.23 4.41
N LEU A 145 15.33 36.56 3.36
CA LEU A 145 14.91 37.40 2.24
C LEU A 145 15.33 36.71 0.94
N LEU A 146 14.46 36.74 -0.09
CA LEU A 146 14.76 36.19 -1.41
C LEU A 146 14.89 37.33 -2.43
N GLN A 147 15.91 37.24 -3.28
CA GLN A 147 16.23 38.22 -4.32
C GLN A 147 16.96 37.51 -5.48
N ASP A 148 16.91 38.11 -6.67
CA ASP A 148 17.84 37.87 -7.78
C ASP A 148 18.71 39.13 -7.85
N SER A 149 19.94 39.02 -7.36
CA SER A 149 20.75 40.19 -6.97
C SER A 149 21.76 40.63 -8.02
N ASP A 150 22.19 39.75 -8.92
CA ASP A 150 23.05 40.09 -10.05
C ASP A 150 22.35 40.01 -11.42
N GLY A 151 21.14 39.42 -11.47
CA GLY A 151 20.29 39.35 -12.64
C GLY A 151 20.51 38.11 -13.52
N ASP A 152 21.10 37.03 -13.01
CA ASP A 152 21.28 35.77 -13.75
C ASP A 152 19.98 34.95 -13.91
N GLY A 153 18.93 35.26 -13.14
CA GLY A 153 17.64 34.60 -13.18
C GLY A 153 17.46 33.44 -12.19
N ARG A 154 18.40 33.25 -11.26
CA ARG A 154 18.30 32.32 -10.13
C ARG A 154 17.73 33.04 -8.91
N THR A 155 17.77 32.40 -7.75
CA THR A 155 17.28 33.00 -6.50
C THR A 155 18.27 32.77 -5.39
N GLU A 156 18.67 33.87 -4.75
CA GLU A 156 19.53 33.89 -3.59
C GLU A 156 18.71 33.99 -2.31
N VAL A 157 19.32 33.57 -1.22
CA VAL A 157 18.81 33.68 0.14
C VAL A 157 19.71 34.61 0.92
N LEU A 158 19.19 35.78 1.28
CA LEU A 158 19.86 36.69 2.21
C LEU A 158 19.36 36.45 3.63
N LEU A 159 20.28 36.44 4.59
CA LEU A 159 19.98 36.39 6.02
C LEU A 159 20.86 37.35 6.80
N ALA A 160 20.31 37.94 7.86
CA ALA A 160 21.07 38.74 8.81
C ALA A 160 20.88 38.23 10.25
N TYR A 161 21.98 37.99 10.97
CA TYR A 161 21.95 37.41 12.31
C TYR A 161 22.94 38.08 13.27
N PRO A 162 22.64 38.16 14.59
CA PRO A 162 23.58 38.70 15.56
C PRO A 162 24.82 37.80 15.66
N ASN A 163 25.99 38.42 15.64
CA ASN A 163 27.28 37.76 15.86
C ASN A 163 27.75 37.97 17.31
N ASN A 164 27.31 39.06 17.95
CA ASN A 164 27.38 39.35 19.38
C ASN A 164 26.55 40.63 19.66
N THR A 165 26.47 41.06 20.93
CA THR A 165 25.78 42.31 21.32
C THR A 165 26.38 43.60 20.76
N ALA A 166 27.52 43.52 20.04
CA ALA A 166 28.20 44.64 19.40
C ALA A 166 28.27 44.55 17.87
N SER A 167 27.86 43.44 17.24
CA SER A 167 27.94 43.24 15.79
C SER A 167 27.00 42.14 15.27
N SER A 168 26.57 42.27 14.02
CA SER A 168 25.74 41.30 13.29
C SER A 168 26.37 41.02 11.93
N ARG A 169 26.12 39.83 11.37
CA ARG A 169 26.51 39.47 10.01
C ARG A 169 25.28 39.55 9.12
N VAL A 170 25.47 40.06 7.90
CA VAL A 170 24.52 39.99 6.78
C VAL A 170 25.20 39.15 5.72
N VAL A 171 24.55 38.09 5.26
CA VAL A 171 25.15 37.08 4.38
C VAL A 171 24.19 36.78 3.25
N LEU A 172 24.71 36.77 2.01
CA LEU A 172 23.97 36.36 0.83
C LEU A 172 24.47 34.98 0.38
N TYR A 173 23.54 34.05 0.20
CA TYR A 173 23.81 32.71 -0.31
C TYR A 173 23.11 32.49 -1.65
N GLU A 174 23.80 31.91 -2.62
CA GLU A 174 23.23 31.43 -3.88
C GLU A 174 23.16 29.89 -3.83
N PRO A 175 22.01 29.27 -3.50
CA PRO A 175 21.93 27.81 -3.41
C PRO A 175 22.22 27.17 -4.77
N SER A 176 23.14 26.21 -4.79
CA SER A 176 23.35 25.28 -5.91
C SER A 176 22.78 23.93 -5.49
N LEU A 177 21.70 23.51 -6.15
CA LEU A 177 20.89 22.37 -5.75
C LEU A 177 21.06 21.23 -6.76
N GLU A 178 21.23 19.99 -6.31
CA GLU A 178 21.22 18.81 -7.19
C GLU A 178 20.11 17.84 -6.78
N ARG A 179 19.31 17.38 -7.75
CA ARG A 179 18.26 16.37 -7.53
C ARG A 179 18.61 15.07 -8.25
N THR A 180 19.06 14.09 -7.47
CA THR A 180 19.35 12.73 -7.94
C THR A 180 18.12 11.82 -7.70
N PRO A 181 18.12 10.57 -8.19
CA PRO A 181 17.08 9.59 -7.84
C PRO A 181 17.02 9.28 -6.34
N GLY A 182 18.14 9.40 -5.61
CA GLY A 182 18.24 9.10 -4.18
C GLY A 182 17.67 10.19 -3.28
N GLY A 183 17.63 11.45 -3.74
CA GLY A 183 17.17 12.58 -2.93
C GLY A 183 17.69 13.92 -3.43
N TRP A 184 17.55 14.93 -2.58
CA TRP A 184 18.31 16.18 -2.71
C TRP A 184 19.74 15.97 -2.21
N VAL A 185 20.71 16.45 -2.98
CA VAL A 185 22.14 16.33 -2.67
C VAL A 185 22.76 17.72 -2.64
N TRP A 186 23.40 18.06 -1.52
CA TRP A 186 24.25 19.24 -1.40
C TRP A 186 25.57 18.86 -0.70
N PRO A 187 26.75 19.25 -1.21
CA PRO A 187 28.02 19.00 -0.54
C PRO A 187 28.05 19.60 0.87
N GLN A 188 28.71 18.95 1.84
CA GLN A 188 28.83 19.51 3.20
C GLN A 188 29.54 20.88 3.24
N ASP A 189 30.47 21.15 2.32
CA ASP A 189 31.09 22.48 2.16
C ASP A 189 30.18 23.51 1.46
N SER A 190 29.03 23.11 0.89
CA SER A 190 28.30 23.92 -0.10
C SER A 190 27.89 25.29 0.44
N PHE A 191 27.50 25.41 1.71
CA PHE A 191 27.17 26.71 2.32
C PHE A 191 28.31 27.73 2.27
N ARG A 192 29.58 27.28 2.28
CA ARG A 192 30.77 28.15 2.11
C ARG A 192 31.16 28.40 0.66
N ARG A 193 30.60 27.63 -0.28
CA ARG A 193 30.79 27.78 -1.72
C ARG A 193 29.64 28.55 -2.39
N ALA A 194 28.50 28.60 -1.71
CA ALA A 194 27.30 29.36 -2.03
C ALA A 194 27.30 30.77 -1.39
N GLU A 195 28.15 31.05 -0.40
CA GLU A 195 28.29 32.41 0.16
C GLU A 195 28.83 33.35 -0.93
N VAL A 196 27.97 34.25 -1.41
CA VAL A 196 28.29 35.27 -2.43
C VAL A 196 29.09 36.40 -1.78
N TRP A 197 28.61 36.88 -0.62
CA TRP A 197 29.32 37.83 0.24
C TRP A 197 28.83 37.78 1.69
N ASN A 198 29.64 38.29 2.61
CA ASN A 198 29.39 38.33 4.06
C ASN A 198 29.86 39.68 4.64
N ALA A 199 28.95 40.46 5.22
CA ALA A 199 29.19 41.81 5.72
C ALA A 199 28.91 41.92 7.22
N THR A 200 29.93 42.27 8.01
CA THR A 200 29.79 42.49 9.46
C THR A 200 29.42 43.95 9.77
N ILE A 201 28.19 44.18 10.22
CA ILE A 201 27.67 45.49 10.60
C ILE A 201 27.72 45.72 12.13
N PRO A 202 28.04 46.94 12.60
CA PRO A 202 27.98 47.27 14.03
C PRO A 202 26.57 47.16 14.63
N GLY A 203 26.49 46.59 15.82
CA GLY A 203 25.25 46.44 16.61
C GLY A 203 24.51 45.11 16.42
N GLU A 204 23.48 44.93 17.24
CA GLU A 204 22.62 43.75 17.35
C GLU A 204 21.39 43.93 16.42
N ALA A 205 21.25 43.08 15.39
CA ALA A 205 20.14 43.08 14.41
C ALA A 205 18.89 42.38 14.97
N ARG A 206 18.37 42.87 16.10
CA ARG A 206 17.37 42.17 16.90
C ARG A 206 15.94 42.43 16.44
N TYR A 207 15.34 41.41 15.82
CA TYR A 207 13.99 41.44 15.21
C TYR A 207 13.81 42.49 14.11
N SER A 208 14.92 42.87 13.46
CA SER A 208 14.96 43.73 12.29
C SER A 208 15.30 42.88 11.07
N SER A 209 14.27 42.20 10.52
CA SER A 209 14.41 41.46 9.27
C SER A 209 14.90 42.41 8.16
N PRO A 210 15.84 41.97 7.30
CA PRO A 210 16.26 42.76 6.15
C PRO A 210 15.12 42.87 5.12
N VAL A 211 15.15 43.93 4.32
CA VAL A 211 14.28 44.14 3.14
C VAL A 211 15.14 44.57 1.96
N ALA A 212 14.75 44.18 0.74
CA ALA A 212 15.40 44.54 -0.52
C ALA A 212 14.47 45.42 -1.36
N GLU A 213 15.01 46.48 -1.96
CA GLU A 213 14.32 47.38 -2.89
C GLU A 213 15.34 48.33 -3.54
N ASP A 214 15.25 48.58 -4.84
CA ASP A 214 16.05 49.58 -5.57
C ASP A 214 15.78 51.01 -5.03
N LEU A 215 16.59 51.49 -4.09
CA LEU A 215 16.43 52.82 -3.48
C LEU A 215 16.95 53.94 -4.40
N ASN A 216 17.84 53.61 -5.34
CA ASN A 216 18.62 54.58 -6.11
C ASN A 216 18.06 54.82 -7.55
N ALA A 217 17.22 53.91 -8.02
CA ALA A 217 16.61 53.81 -9.36
C ALA A 217 17.59 53.46 -10.50
N ASP A 218 18.48 52.48 -10.27
CA ASP A 218 19.36 51.91 -11.31
C ASP A 218 18.97 50.51 -11.82
N GLY A 219 18.04 49.82 -11.14
CA GLY A 219 17.54 48.50 -11.51
C GLY A 219 18.06 47.34 -10.67
N TYR A 220 18.90 47.58 -9.65
CA TYR A 220 19.33 46.57 -8.67
C TYR A 220 18.82 46.92 -7.27
N ASP A 221 18.40 45.92 -6.49
CA ASP A 221 17.84 46.16 -5.15
C ASP A 221 18.93 46.51 -4.12
N GLU A 222 18.65 47.47 -3.24
CA GLU A 222 19.47 47.75 -2.05
C GLU A 222 18.91 47.03 -0.81
N VAL A 223 19.79 46.40 -0.04
CA VAL A 223 19.42 45.71 1.21
C VAL A 223 19.43 46.69 2.38
N VAL A 224 18.27 46.90 2.99
CA VAL A 224 18.10 47.78 4.17
C VAL A 224 17.94 46.96 5.43
N ILE A 225 18.70 47.30 6.48
CA ILE A 225 18.63 46.67 7.79
C ILE A 225 18.93 47.65 8.92
N ALA A 226 18.35 47.44 10.10
CA ALA A 226 18.67 48.19 11.30
C ALA A 226 19.25 47.32 12.43
N THR A 227 20.22 47.89 13.14
CA THR A 227 20.69 47.40 14.43
C THR A 227 20.40 48.43 15.52
N ASN A 228 20.64 48.08 16.78
CA ASN A 228 20.64 49.07 17.85
C ASN A 228 21.64 50.24 17.63
N GLN A 229 22.70 50.06 16.82
CA GLN A 229 23.69 51.12 16.56
C GLN A 229 23.33 52.03 15.39
N ALA A 230 22.79 51.50 14.28
CA ALA A 230 22.46 52.29 13.10
C ALA A 230 21.46 51.59 12.17
N VAL A 231 20.85 52.36 11.27
CA VAL A 231 20.24 51.86 10.03
C VAL A 231 21.29 51.86 8.93
N PHE A 232 21.33 50.82 8.12
CA PHE A 232 22.26 50.64 7.00
C PHE A 232 21.47 50.42 5.71
N ALA A 233 22.00 50.91 4.58
CA ALA A 233 21.74 50.34 3.27
C ALA A 233 23.04 49.73 2.73
N ILE A 234 22.92 48.55 2.13
CA ILE A 234 24.01 47.69 1.68
C ILE A 234 23.74 47.33 0.21
N ASN A 235 24.77 47.39 -0.63
CA ASN A 235 24.68 46.92 -2.02
C ASN A 235 24.45 45.40 -2.05
N SER A 236 23.38 44.95 -2.70
CA SER A 236 23.03 43.52 -2.82
C SER A 236 24.06 42.70 -3.61
N THR A 237 24.82 43.31 -4.52
CA THR A 237 25.81 42.60 -5.38
C THR A 237 27.16 42.35 -4.71
N GLY A 238 27.54 43.16 -3.70
CA GLY A 238 28.91 43.16 -3.14
C GLY A 238 29.03 43.29 -1.62
N GLY A 239 27.93 43.55 -0.91
CA GLY A 239 27.91 43.66 0.55
C GLY A 239 28.49 44.97 1.12
N GLU A 240 28.87 45.96 0.29
CA GLU A 240 29.36 47.24 0.78
C GLU A 240 28.25 48.16 1.34
N ILE A 241 28.55 48.84 2.45
CA ILE A 241 27.63 49.79 3.08
C ILE A 241 27.61 51.10 2.27
N LEU A 242 26.50 51.36 1.58
CA LEU A 242 26.27 52.55 0.78
C LEU A 242 26.03 53.80 1.65
N TRP A 243 25.20 53.66 2.68
CA TRP A 243 25.00 54.70 3.69
C TRP A 243 24.62 54.11 5.06
N ARG A 244 24.77 54.92 6.12
CA ARG A 244 24.28 54.59 7.47
C ARG A 244 23.73 55.80 8.22
N TYR A 245 22.69 55.59 9.03
CA TYR A 245 22.13 56.57 9.96
C TYR A 245 22.30 56.08 11.40
N ASN A 246 23.09 56.79 12.21
CA ASN A 246 23.40 56.36 13.58
C ASN A 246 22.20 56.52 14.53
N LEU A 247 21.86 55.44 15.24
CA LEU A 247 20.84 55.38 16.30
C LEU A 247 21.46 55.38 17.70
N SER A 248 22.61 54.71 17.88
CA SER A 248 23.39 54.65 19.13
C SER A 248 22.59 54.25 20.38
N LEU A 249 21.73 53.23 20.25
CA LEU A 249 20.89 52.68 21.31
C LEU A 249 21.64 51.58 22.08
N PRO A 250 21.27 51.24 23.33
CA PRO A 250 21.88 50.15 24.08
C PRO A 250 21.69 48.76 23.45
N ALA A 251 22.51 47.78 23.84
CA ALA A 251 22.26 46.36 23.55
C ALA A 251 20.90 45.90 24.12
N GLY A 252 20.26 44.94 23.45
CA GLY A 252 18.92 44.48 23.74
C GLY A 252 17.79 45.48 23.40
N THR A 253 18.09 46.58 22.69
CA THR A 253 17.03 47.49 22.22
C THR A 253 16.27 46.84 21.06
N LEU A 254 14.94 46.91 21.11
CA LEU A 254 14.04 46.18 20.22
C LEU A 254 13.58 47.09 19.08
N LEU A 255 13.68 46.57 17.86
CA LEU A 255 13.43 47.26 16.60
C LEU A 255 12.24 46.59 15.87
N SER A 256 11.72 47.24 14.85
CA SER A 256 10.97 46.58 13.78
C SER A 256 11.90 46.16 12.64
N ALA A 257 11.39 45.43 11.64
CA ALA A 257 11.99 45.47 10.31
C ALA A 257 11.93 46.92 9.76
N PRO A 258 12.86 47.35 8.91
CA PRO A 258 12.68 48.56 8.12
C PRO A 258 11.53 48.35 7.13
N THR A 259 10.75 49.40 6.86
CA THR A 259 9.72 49.40 5.81
C THR A 259 10.07 50.48 4.80
N ILE A 260 9.94 50.20 3.51
CA ILE A 260 10.23 51.16 2.46
C ILE A 260 8.91 51.70 1.90
N ILE A 261 8.83 53.02 1.74
CA ILE A 261 7.66 53.70 1.18
C ILE A 261 8.05 54.53 -0.04
N GLU A 262 7.35 54.33 -1.15
CA GLU A 262 7.57 55.09 -2.38
C GLU A 262 6.97 56.50 -2.25
N PHE A 263 7.80 57.53 -2.40
CA PHE A 263 7.36 58.93 -2.57
C PHE A 263 7.19 59.29 -4.06
N ASN A 264 7.89 58.58 -4.95
CA ASN A 264 7.64 58.37 -6.38
C ASN A 264 8.72 57.42 -6.95
N SER A 265 8.59 57.00 -8.21
CA SER A 265 9.45 56.06 -8.95
C SER A 265 10.96 56.38 -9.06
N ARG A 266 11.47 57.35 -8.29
CA ARG A 266 12.90 57.70 -8.13
C ARG A 266 13.27 58.09 -6.70
N VAL A 267 12.35 57.97 -5.75
CA VAL A 267 12.48 58.49 -4.40
C VAL A 267 11.72 57.58 -3.44
N LYS A 268 12.47 56.72 -2.75
CA LYS A 268 11.95 55.82 -1.71
C LYS A 268 12.48 56.25 -0.33
N ASP A 269 11.65 56.19 0.69
CA ASP A 269 12.00 56.52 2.08
C ASP A 269 12.01 55.27 2.95
N VAL A 270 12.99 55.17 3.85
CA VAL A 270 13.10 54.08 4.84
C VAL A 270 12.45 54.52 6.15
N LEU A 271 11.40 53.82 6.55
CA LEU A 271 10.76 53.92 7.85
C LEU A 271 11.36 52.87 8.80
N LEU A 272 11.60 53.25 10.05
CA LEU A 272 11.97 52.30 11.12
C LEU A 272 11.29 52.67 12.43
N ALA A 273 10.67 51.69 13.07
CA ALA A 273 10.13 51.81 14.41
C ALA A 273 11.06 51.15 15.45
N TYR A 274 11.13 51.73 16.64
CA TYR A 274 11.80 51.11 17.80
C TYR A 274 11.23 51.61 19.13
N ILE A 275 11.31 50.78 20.18
CA ILE A 275 10.89 51.15 21.53
C ILE A 275 12.12 51.41 22.40
N TYR A 276 12.22 52.61 22.95
CA TYR A 276 13.29 52.99 23.88
C TYR A 276 12.78 53.96 24.94
N SER A 277 13.21 53.80 26.19
CA SER A 277 12.84 54.64 27.33
C SER A 277 11.32 54.91 27.42
N ASN A 278 10.53 53.83 27.39
CA ASN A 278 9.06 53.85 27.43
C ASN A 278 8.37 54.70 26.32
N THR A 279 9.06 54.89 25.20
CA THR A 279 8.63 55.73 24.09
C THR A 279 8.73 54.92 22.79
N TYR A 280 7.64 54.85 22.03
CA TYR A 280 7.66 54.40 20.64
C TYR A 280 8.29 55.50 19.80
N ASN A 281 9.33 55.17 19.05
CA ASN A 281 10.02 56.08 18.14
C ASN A 281 9.86 55.57 16.71
N LEU A 282 9.47 56.47 15.81
CA LEU A 282 9.53 56.24 14.37
C LEU A 282 10.51 57.24 13.77
N VAL A 283 11.43 56.77 12.94
CA VAL A 283 12.28 57.61 12.09
C VAL A 283 11.96 57.36 10.63
N ALA A 284 11.98 58.42 9.83
CA ALA A 284 11.91 58.35 8.37
C ALA A 284 13.21 58.90 7.79
N LEU A 285 13.85 58.13 6.91
CA LEU A 285 15.16 58.41 6.33
C LEU A 285 15.08 58.43 4.79
N ARG A 286 15.74 59.40 4.16
CA ARG A 286 15.99 59.41 2.71
C ARG A 286 17.49 59.38 2.47
N TRP A 287 17.99 58.31 1.85
CA TRP A 287 19.42 58.12 1.59
C TRP A 287 20.31 58.39 2.83
N GLY A 288 19.99 57.74 3.95
CA GLY A 288 20.65 57.93 5.25
C GLY A 288 20.41 59.26 5.98
N THR A 289 19.68 60.21 5.36
CA THR A 289 19.38 61.52 5.94
C THR A 289 18.02 61.50 6.64
N LEU A 290 17.97 61.93 7.91
CA LEU A 290 16.72 62.03 8.67
C LEU A 290 15.78 63.08 8.06
N LEU A 291 14.59 62.65 7.63
CA LEU A 291 13.49 63.54 7.25
C LEU A 291 12.73 64.04 8.49
N TYR A 292 12.25 63.10 9.30
CA TYR A 292 11.54 63.39 10.54
C TYR A 292 11.66 62.26 11.56
N ARG A 293 11.35 62.60 12.81
CA ARG A 293 11.26 61.68 13.95
C ARG A 293 9.95 61.93 14.69
N LYS A 294 9.18 60.87 14.93
CA LYS A 294 8.03 60.87 15.86
C LYS A 294 8.43 60.12 17.13
N SER A 295 7.99 60.63 18.27
CA SER A 295 8.23 60.01 19.59
C SER A 295 6.94 60.06 20.40
N ILE A 296 6.35 58.88 20.65
CA ILE A 296 5.01 58.71 21.26
C ILE A 296 5.18 57.97 22.59
N PRO A 297 4.85 58.58 23.74
CA PRO A 297 4.93 57.90 25.03
C PRO A 297 3.95 56.71 25.10
N LEU A 298 4.45 55.52 25.42
CA LEU A 298 3.62 54.32 25.58
C LEU A 298 2.73 54.41 26.83
N GLY A 299 3.23 55.10 27.86
CA GLY A 299 2.59 55.28 29.18
C GLY A 299 2.64 54.06 30.09
N ILE A 300 3.05 52.89 29.57
CA ILE A 300 3.13 51.62 30.30
C ILE A 300 4.21 51.73 31.39
N PRO A 301 4.09 51.12 32.58
CA PRO A 301 5.23 51.01 33.49
C PRO A 301 6.37 50.23 32.81
N PRO A 302 7.66 50.52 33.07
CA PRO A 302 8.76 49.72 32.55
C PRO A 302 8.62 48.28 33.09
N LEU A 303 8.18 47.35 32.24
CA LEU A 303 8.03 45.94 32.56
C LEU A 303 9.43 45.31 32.64
N VAL A 304 9.95 45.22 33.87
CA VAL A 304 11.30 44.72 34.15
C VAL A 304 11.40 43.26 33.73
N GLY A 305 12.11 43.00 32.63
CA GLY A 305 12.44 41.66 32.16
C GLY A 305 11.51 41.04 31.12
N VAL A 306 10.69 41.82 30.39
CA VAL A 306 9.91 41.29 29.25
C VAL A 306 10.21 42.08 27.98
N ASN A 307 10.82 41.41 27.01
CA ASN A 307 11.09 41.94 25.66
C ASN A 307 9.87 41.69 24.77
N PHE A 308 9.42 42.72 24.03
CA PHE A 308 8.22 42.65 23.19
C PHE A 308 8.44 43.23 21.79
N PRO A 309 7.60 42.83 20.81
CA PRO A 309 7.61 43.39 19.48
C PRO A 309 7.44 44.90 19.37
N VAL A 310 8.11 45.42 18.36
CA VAL A 310 7.75 46.66 17.69
C VAL A 310 7.16 46.26 16.34
N PRO A 311 5.84 46.39 16.13
CA PRO A 311 5.22 46.17 14.83
C PRO A 311 5.89 47.05 13.76
N SER A 312 6.18 46.45 12.60
CA SER A 312 6.70 47.22 11.47
C SER A 312 5.62 48.17 10.94
N PRO A 313 5.98 49.39 10.48
CA PRO A 313 5.09 50.21 9.65
C PRO A 313 4.63 49.44 8.42
N VAL A 314 3.38 49.57 8.00
CA VAL A 314 2.88 48.98 6.74
C VAL A 314 2.44 50.09 5.79
N VAL A 315 2.58 49.89 4.49
CA VAL A 315 2.28 50.89 3.44
C VAL A 315 0.99 50.51 2.71
N GLY A 316 0.27 51.51 2.20
CA GLY A 316 -0.94 51.31 1.40
C GLY A 316 -1.47 52.61 0.79
N ASP A 317 -2.32 52.49 -0.23
CA ASP A 317 -3.11 53.60 -0.78
C ASP A 317 -4.42 53.80 0.00
N PHE A 318 -4.25 54.09 1.29
CA PHE A 318 -5.34 54.24 2.24
C PHE A 318 -6.26 55.44 1.94
N THR A 319 -5.86 56.41 1.11
CA THR A 319 -6.66 57.62 0.82
C THR A 319 -6.78 58.03 -0.65
N ARG A 320 -6.12 57.37 -1.61
CA ARG A 320 -6.02 57.77 -3.03
C ARG A 320 -5.39 59.16 -3.20
N SER A 321 -4.34 59.39 -2.41
CA SER A 321 -3.46 60.55 -2.45
C SER A 321 -2.42 60.40 -3.58
N SER A 322 -1.61 61.44 -3.87
CA SER A 322 -0.62 61.39 -4.96
C SER A 322 0.70 60.71 -4.54
N GLY A 323 0.61 59.64 -3.77
CA GLY A 323 1.70 58.93 -3.10
C GLY A 323 1.18 58.21 -1.86
N TYR A 324 1.86 57.15 -1.44
CA TYR A 324 1.34 56.24 -0.41
C TYR A 324 1.23 56.86 1.00
N GLU A 325 0.34 56.28 1.80
CA GLU A 325 0.27 56.47 3.25
C GLU A 325 0.91 55.25 3.96
N TYR A 326 1.20 55.39 5.27
CA TYR A 326 1.66 54.28 6.10
C TYR A 326 0.94 54.22 7.45
N ALA A 327 0.61 53.01 7.88
CA ALA A 327 0.00 52.73 9.17
C ALA A 327 1.04 52.18 10.17
N VAL A 328 0.89 52.53 11.45
CA VAL A 328 1.69 51.96 12.56
C VAL A 328 0.80 51.49 13.70
N VAL A 329 1.14 50.34 14.27
CA VAL A 329 0.47 49.74 15.42
C VAL A 329 1.33 49.95 16.67
N ILE A 330 0.76 50.60 17.69
CA ILE A 330 1.45 50.94 18.93
C ILE A 330 0.75 50.27 20.12
N PRO A 331 1.45 49.49 20.96
CA PRO A 331 0.92 48.95 22.21
C PRO A 331 0.79 50.07 23.26
N THR A 332 -0.34 50.18 23.96
CA THR A 332 -0.63 51.31 24.87
C THR A 332 -1.15 50.92 26.25
N VAL A 333 -1.13 51.90 27.17
CA VAL A 333 -1.66 51.79 28.53
C VAL A 333 -3.06 51.17 28.63
N ASN A 334 -3.26 50.39 29.69
CA ASN A 334 -4.46 49.60 29.97
C ASN A 334 -4.67 48.42 28.99
N ALA A 335 -3.60 47.96 28.34
CA ALA A 335 -3.57 46.80 27.45
C ALA A 335 -4.50 46.92 26.24
N ASN A 336 -4.33 48.00 25.48
CA ASN A 336 -5.01 48.25 24.20
C ASN A 336 -3.98 48.50 23.10
N ALA A 337 -4.28 48.05 21.88
CA ALA A 337 -3.57 48.48 20.67
C ALA A 337 -4.08 49.86 20.21
N ARG A 338 -3.21 50.69 19.66
CA ARG A 338 -3.58 51.95 19.02
C ARG A 338 -2.95 52.03 17.64
N VAL A 339 -3.77 52.22 16.62
CA VAL A 339 -3.36 52.36 15.23
C VAL A 339 -3.31 53.84 14.88
N TYR A 340 -2.29 54.25 14.14
CA TYR A 340 -2.17 55.58 13.55
C TYR A 340 -1.91 55.46 12.05
N LEU A 341 -2.64 56.23 11.24
CA LEU A 341 -2.35 56.42 9.82
C LEU A 341 -1.62 57.75 9.61
N TYR A 342 -0.55 57.72 8.82
CA TYR A 342 0.28 58.87 8.49
C TYR A 342 0.48 58.99 6.98
N THR A 343 0.56 60.22 6.47
CA THR A 343 1.08 60.48 5.12
C THR A 343 2.58 60.22 5.08
N VAL A 344 3.15 59.91 3.90
CA VAL A 344 4.61 59.81 3.69
C VAL A 344 5.40 61.00 4.27
N ALA A 345 4.84 62.21 4.23
CA ALA A 345 5.41 63.43 4.82
C ALA A 345 5.32 63.51 6.38
N GLY A 346 4.77 62.49 7.03
CA GLY A 346 4.63 62.40 8.49
C GLY A 346 3.47 63.22 9.07
N ALA A 347 2.46 63.62 8.29
CA ALA A 347 1.23 64.23 8.83
C ALA A 347 0.27 63.13 9.32
N GLU A 348 -0.40 63.33 10.46
CA GLU A 348 -1.42 62.38 10.96
C GLU A 348 -2.71 62.51 10.15
N VAL A 349 -3.24 61.38 9.66
CA VAL A 349 -4.52 61.31 8.95
C VAL A 349 -5.64 60.99 9.95
N TRP A 350 -5.52 59.84 10.63
CA TRP A 350 -6.39 59.44 11.75
C TRP A 350 -5.64 58.56 12.75
N ASN A 351 -6.24 58.35 13.93
CA ASN A 351 -5.79 57.34 14.89
C ASN A 351 -7.00 56.70 15.62
N VAL A 352 -6.93 55.40 15.91
CA VAL A 352 -8.00 54.63 16.57
C VAL A 352 -7.43 53.73 17.66
N THR A 353 -8.19 53.54 18.75
CA THR A 353 -7.79 52.67 19.87
C THR A 353 -8.66 51.41 19.88
N LEU A 354 -8.03 50.24 19.71
CA LEU A 354 -8.71 48.95 19.75
C LEU A 354 -8.80 48.44 21.18
N THR A 355 -10.02 48.33 21.71
CA THR A 355 -10.25 47.96 23.11
C THR A 355 -10.29 46.45 23.33
N GLY A 356 -9.56 45.96 24.32
CA GLY A 356 -9.64 44.57 24.79
C GLY A 356 -8.46 43.68 24.39
N GLY A 357 -7.31 44.27 24.07
CA GLY A 357 -6.08 43.53 23.86
C GLY A 357 -4.96 44.41 23.32
N ILE A 358 -3.72 43.99 23.58
CA ILE A 358 -2.55 44.57 22.92
C ILE A 358 -2.34 43.89 21.57
N SER A 359 -1.70 44.62 20.66
CA SER A 359 -1.17 44.04 19.43
C SER A 359 0.32 44.30 19.39
N PHE A 360 1.02 43.24 19.02
CA PHE A 360 2.45 43.16 18.79
C PHE A 360 2.74 42.48 17.43
N SER A 361 1.68 42.00 16.76
CA SER A 361 1.71 41.54 15.39
C SER A 361 1.90 42.72 14.44
N THR A 362 2.56 42.48 13.32
CA THR A 362 2.64 43.47 12.23
C THR A 362 1.36 43.34 11.38
N PRO A 363 0.67 44.46 11.07
CA PRO A 363 -0.53 44.42 10.24
C PRO A 363 -0.19 44.10 8.78
N ALA A 364 -1.18 43.56 8.06
CA ALA A 364 -1.19 43.43 6.60
C ALA A 364 -2.20 44.43 5.98
N VAL A 365 -2.08 44.65 4.66
CA VAL A 365 -2.88 45.62 3.89
C VAL A 365 -3.33 45.01 2.55
N GLU A 366 -4.61 45.19 2.20
CA GLU A 366 -5.22 44.78 0.91
C GLU A 366 -6.61 45.44 0.76
N ASP A 367 -7.10 45.70 -0.45
CA ASP A 367 -8.49 46.13 -0.70
C ASP A 367 -9.45 44.93 -0.59
N LEU A 368 -9.81 44.58 0.66
CA LEU A 368 -10.64 43.41 0.97
C LEU A 368 -12.09 43.56 0.54
N ASN A 369 -12.64 44.76 0.65
CA ASN A 369 -14.05 45.03 0.42
C ASN A 369 -14.37 45.50 -1.01
N ARG A 370 -13.34 45.87 -1.79
CA ARG A 370 -13.41 46.32 -3.19
C ARG A 370 -14.14 47.66 -3.40
N ASP A 371 -14.17 48.52 -2.38
CA ASP A 371 -14.50 49.94 -2.54
C ASP A 371 -13.34 50.76 -3.15
N GLY A 372 -12.12 50.21 -3.12
CA GLY A 372 -10.93 50.78 -3.74
C GLY A 372 -9.95 51.43 -2.77
N TRP A 373 -10.21 51.43 -1.47
CA TRP A 373 -9.23 51.88 -0.47
C TRP A 373 -8.64 50.67 0.27
N ASP A 374 -7.32 50.68 0.42
CA ASP A 374 -6.58 49.63 1.14
C ASP A 374 -7.10 49.45 2.58
N ASP A 375 -7.50 48.25 2.95
CA ASP A 375 -7.96 47.92 4.31
C ASP A 375 -6.82 47.40 5.19
N LEU A 376 -6.87 47.73 6.49
CA LEU A 376 -5.83 47.34 7.46
C LEU A 376 -6.26 46.13 8.29
N LEU A 377 -5.54 45.01 8.14
CA LEU A 377 -5.75 43.78 8.88
C LEU A 377 -4.83 43.69 10.10
N LEU A 378 -5.40 43.45 11.29
CA LEU A 378 -4.62 43.12 12.49
C LEU A 378 -5.39 42.34 13.55
N SER A 379 -4.64 41.82 14.51
CA SER A 379 -5.13 41.00 15.61
C SER A 379 -4.66 41.53 16.97
N THR A 380 -5.47 41.35 18.02
CA THR A 380 -5.14 41.76 19.41
C THR A 380 -5.42 40.61 20.39
N SER A 381 -4.53 40.40 21.36
CA SER A 381 -4.71 39.42 22.44
C SER A 381 -5.00 40.11 23.78
N GLY A 382 -6.03 39.64 24.49
CA GLY A 382 -6.49 40.22 25.75
C GLY A 382 -5.96 39.49 26.99
N PHE A 383 -5.51 40.25 28.00
CA PHE A 383 -5.30 39.73 29.37
C PHE A 383 -6.63 39.50 30.13
N ASP A 384 -7.73 39.21 29.42
CA ASP A 384 -9.02 38.96 30.05
C ASP A 384 -9.16 37.51 30.51
N GLN A 385 -10.08 37.27 31.45
CA GLN A 385 -10.37 35.94 32.00
C GLN A 385 -10.98 34.97 30.96
N ALA A 386 -11.17 35.41 29.70
CA ALA A 386 -11.77 34.65 28.62
C ALA A 386 -10.76 34.22 27.54
N LEU A 387 -9.45 34.52 27.71
CA LEU A 387 -8.36 34.01 26.85
C LEU A 387 -8.64 34.25 25.37
N SER A 388 -9.05 35.48 25.04
CA SER A 388 -9.70 35.79 23.77
C SER A 388 -8.80 36.58 22.82
N ALA A 389 -8.61 36.04 21.62
CA ALA A 389 -8.02 36.76 20.49
C ALA A 389 -9.12 37.47 19.70
N ARG A 390 -8.82 38.68 19.21
CA ARG A 390 -9.72 39.49 18.39
C ARG A 390 -9.04 39.78 17.06
N MET A 391 -9.78 39.62 15.97
CA MET A 391 -9.34 39.85 14.59
C MET A 391 -10.12 41.03 14.03
N TYR A 392 -9.47 41.91 13.30
CA TYR A 392 -10.02 43.17 12.78
C TYR A 392 -9.63 43.37 11.31
N CYS A 393 -10.61 43.81 10.53
CA CYS A 393 -10.40 44.61 9.32
C CYS A 393 -10.82 46.05 9.64
N LEU A 394 -9.94 47.02 9.42
CA LEU A 394 -10.23 48.45 9.61
C LEU A 394 -10.18 49.15 8.24
N SER A 395 -11.20 49.96 7.96
CA SER A 395 -11.27 50.79 6.74
C SER A 395 -10.09 51.75 6.67
N GLY A 396 -9.29 51.67 5.60
CA GLY A 396 -8.13 52.54 5.39
C GLY A 396 -8.44 54.03 5.45
N LEU A 397 -9.58 54.40 4.87
CA LEU A 397 -10.02 55.79 4.78
C LEU A 397 -10.44 56.39 6.14
N THR A 398 -10.85 55.57 7.11
CA THR A 398 -11.55 56.05 8.33
C THR A 398 -11.00 55.53 9.66
N GLY A 399 -10.34 54.37 9.67
CA GLY A 399 -9.97 53.64 10.89
C GLY A 399 -11.15 52.98 11.62
N GLU A 400 -12.37 53.03 11.08
CA GLU A 400 -13.50 52.28 11.63
C GLU A 400 -13.43 50.80 11.22
N ALA A 401 -13.90 49.89 12.09
CA ALA A 401 -13.83 48.46 11.81
C ALA A 401 -14.98 48.02 10.88
N ILE A 402 -14.63 47.61 9.66
CA ILE A 402 -15.56 47.00 8.68
C ILE A 402 -16.15 45.73 9.30
N TRP A 403 -15.28 44.87 9.83
CA TRP A 403 -15.67 43.76 10.68
C TRP A 403 -14.70 43.52 11.82
N ARG A 404 -15.21 42.82 12.84
CA ARG A 404 -14.43 42.26 13.95
C ARG A 404 -14.89 40.83 14.20
N ARG A 405 -13.95 39.93 14.47
CA ARG A 405 -14.21 38.57 14.95
C ARG A 405 -13.46 38.31 16.26
N VAL A 406 -13.92 37.32 17.02
CA VAL A 406 -13.37 36.96 18.33
C VAL A 406 -13.29 35.44 18.44
N LYS A 407 -12.13 34.92 18.82
CA LYS A 407 -11.87 33.49 19.01
C LYS A 407 -11.40 33.26 20.46
N THR A 408 -12.10 32.41 21.17
CA THR A 408 -11.69 31.90 22.49
C THR A 408 -10.60 30.84 22.29
N LEU A 409 -9.50 30.93 23.06
CA LEU A 409 -8.39 29.98 22.98
C LEU A 409 -8.43 28.96 24.13
N SER A 410 -7.84 27.78 23.90
CA SER A 410 -7.82 26.63 24.79
C SER A 410 -6.88 26.78 26.00
N SER A 411 -5.74 27.47 25.81
CA SER A 411 -4.63 27.49 26.76
C SER A 411 -4.61 28.72 27.69
N PRO A 412 -4.58 28.55 29.02
CA PRO A 412 -4.63 29.65 29.99
C PRO A 412 -3.29 30.37 30.23
N THR A 413 -2.39 30.38 29.25
CA THR A 413 -1.07 31.01 29.38
C THR A 413 -1.15 32.53 29.16
N LEU A 414 -0.60 33.29 30.12
CA LEU A 414 -0.86 34.74 30.33
C LEU A 414 -0.34 35.70 29.24
N LEU A 415 0.35 35.19 28.22
CA LEU A 415 1.05 35.95 27.19
C LEU A 415 0.89 35.24 25.83
N THR A 416 -0.34 35.18 25.32
CA THR A 416 -0.57 34.82 23.92
C THR A 416 -0.33 36.03 23.03
N PHE A 417 0.38 35.84 21.92
CA PHE A 417 0.57 36.84 20.89
C PHE A 417 0.18 36.23 19.55
N PRO A 418 -0.58 36.95 18.70
CA PRO A 418 -0.91 36.46 17.36
C PRO A 418 0.25 36.76 16.39
N SER A 419 0.36 35.95 15.33
CA SER A 419 1.28 36.22 14.22
C SER A 419 0.70 37.31 13.29
N PRO A 420 1.46 37.80 12.30
CA PRO A 420 0.90 38.52 11.16
C PRO A 420 -0.24 37.72 10.49
N PRO A 421 -1.30 38.38 10.01
CA PRO A 421 -2.27 37.75 9.11
C PRO A 421 -1.67 37.53 7.72
N VAL A 422 -2.20 36.57 6.99
CA VAL A 422 -1.87 36.31 5.57
C VAL A 422 -3.11 36.58 4.71
N VAL A 423 -2.92 37.15 3.52
CA VAL A 423 -3.99 37.62 2.65
C VAL A 423 -3.87 37.01 1.26
N ASP A 424 -4.83 36.16 0.87
CA ASP A 424 -4.83 35.51 -0.44
C ASP A 424 -6.23 35.03 -0.84
N ASP A 425 -6.40 34.44 -2.04
CA ASP A 425 -7.68 33.87 -2.48
C ASP A 425 -7.95 32.50 -1.81
N ILE A 426 -8.42 32.54 -0.56
CA ILE A 426 -8.50 31.35 0.32
C ILE A 426 -9.59 30.37 -0.10
N ASP A 427 -10.69 30.82 -0.72
CA ASP A 427 -11.74 29.95 -1.27
C ASP A 427 -11.74 29.85 -2.82
N GLY A 428 -10.80 30.51 -3.51
CA GLY A 428 -10.68 30.46 -4.96
C GLY A 428 -11.81 31.16 -5.72
N ASN A 429 -12.59 32.04 -5.08
CA ASN A 429 -13.67 32.78 -5.74
C ASN A 429 -13.18 33.99 -6.57
N GLY A 430 -11.88 34.32 -6.52
CA GLY A 430 -11.30 35.49 -7.16
C GLY A 430 -11.32 36.74 -6.28
N ARG A 431 -11.29 36.59 -4.94
CA ARG A 431 -11.30 37.69 -3.95
C ARG A 431 -10.22 37.49 -2.89
N PRO A 432 -9.65 38.57 -2.35
CA PRO A 432 -8.74 38.45 -1.21
C PRO A 432 -9.52 38.12 0.07
N ASP A 433 -9.13 37.03 0.70
CA ASP A 433 -9.55 36.56 2.01
C ASP A 433 -8.36 36.60 3.00
N VAL A 434 -8.60 36.29 4.28
CA VAL A 434 -7.55 36.43 5.31
C VAL A 434 -7.45 35.23 6.25
N VAL A 435 -6.22 34.76 6.48
CA VAL A 435 -5.87 33.74 7.48
C VAL A 435 -5.17 34.38 8.67
N PHE A 436 -5.72 34.17 9.87
CA PHE A 436 -5.07 34.53 11.14
C PHE A 436 -4.53 33.30 11.84
N LEU A 437 -3.21 33.29 12.11
CA LEU A 437 -2.62 32.32 13.02
C LEU A 437 -2.71 32.81 14.48
N LEU A 438 -3.41 32.03 15.30
CA LEU A 438 -3.70 32.28 16.71
C LEU A 438 -3.08 31.19 17.60
N ARG A 439 -1.78 30.89 17.37
CA ARG A 439 -0.93 29.93 18.08
C ARG A 439 -1.33 28.45 17.95
N GLU A 440 -2.47 28.07 18.51
CA GLU A 440 -3.02 26.69 18.48
C GLU A 440 -4.04 26.52 17.35
N VAL A 441 -4.46 27.61 16.70
CA VAL A 441 -5.56 27.60 15.72
C VAL A 441 -5.25 28.54 14.56
N LEU A 442 -5.42 28.07 13.32
CA LEU A 442 -5.56 28.93 12.13
C LEU A 442 -7.04 29.21 11.89
N VAL A 443 -7.37 30.44 11.52
CA VAL A 443 -8.74 30.88 11.20
C VAL A 443 -8.73 31.59 9.86
N ALA A 444 -9.44 31.04 8.87
CA ALA A 444 -9.71 31.71 7.61
C ALA A 444 -11.04 32.46 7.67
N LEU A 445 -11.02 33.71 7.21
CA LEU A 445 -12.18 34.59 7.11
C LEU A 445 -12.30 35.15 5.69
N GLU A 446 -13.53 35.19 5.18
CA GLU A 446 -13.89 35.91 3.96
C GLU A 446 -13.54 37.40 4.10
N GLY A 447 -12.84 37.99 3.12
CA GLY A 447 -12.33 39.35 3.22
C GLY A 447 -13.40 40.42 3.43
N GLU A 448 -14.48 40.38 2.63
CA GLU A 448 -15.51 41.43 2.61
C GLU A 448 -16.34 41.48 3.90
N SER A 449 -16.87 40.34 4.40
CA SER A 449 -17.74 40.32 5.59
C SER A 449 -17.08 39.82 6.88
N GLY A 450 -15.94 39.13 6.77
CA GLY A 450 -15.30 38.40 7.86
C GLY A 450 -16.03 37.09 8.20
N ALA A 451 -16.84 36.52 7.31
CA ALA A 451 -17.47 35.21 7.53
C ALA A 451 -16.39 34.13 7.75
N TYR A 452 -16.66 33.10 8.57
CA TYR A 452 -15.71 32.00 8.71
C TYR A 452 -15.78 31.10 7.47
N LEU A 453 -14.66 30.97 6.75
CA LEU A 453 -14.50 29.95 5.71
C LEU A 453 -14.25 28.60 6.39
N TRP A 454 -13.18 28.53 7.18
CA TRP A 454 -12.82 27.37 7.98
C TRP A 454 -11.99 27.78 9.21
N ASN A 455 -11.73 26.81 10.10
CA ASN A 455 -10.77 26.96 11.19
C ASN A 455 -10.14 25.61 11.53
N LEU A 456 -8.80 25.58 11.59
CA LEU A 456 -8.01 24.37 11.82
C LEU A 456 -7.30 24.49 13.16
N THR A 457 -7.51 23.52 14.05
CA THR A 457 -6.72 23.40 15.29
C THR A 457 -5.43 22.64 14.97
N SER A 458 -4.29 23.21 15.35
CA SER A 458 -2.97 22.62 15.15
C SER A 458 -2.81 21.30 15.94
N PRO A 459 -1.97 20.35 15.48
CA PRO A 459 -1.37 19.35 16.37
C PRO A 459 -0.66 20.01 17.57
N PRO A 460 -0.31 19.26 18.64
CA PRO A 460 0.11 19.81 19.94
C PRO A 460 1.54 20.41 19.95
N ARG A 461 1.72 21.49 19.19
CA ARG A 461 2.86 22.41 19.15
C ARG A 461 2.31 23.84 19.04
N ASP A 462 3.07 24.81 19.57
CA ASP A 462 2.79 26.22 19.33
C ASP A 462 3.31 26.60 17.93
N LEU A 463 2.43 27.00 17.01
CA LEU A 463 2.88 27.72 15.81
C LEU A 463 3.12 29.19 16.20
N ARG A 464 4.24 29.77 15.78
CA ARG A 464 4.79 31.05 16.30
C ARG A 464 5.36 31.97 15.22
N GLY A 465 5.77 31.43 14.08
CA GLY A 465 6.23 32.21 12.94
C GLY A 465 5.13 33.06 12.30
N ALA A 466 5.52 33.95 11.40
CA ALA A 466 4.61 34.47 10.39
C ALA A 466 4.35 33.37 9.34
N PRO A 467 3.09 32.97 9.10
CA PRO A 467 2.77 32.03 8.04
C PRO A 467 2.93 32.68 6.65
N ILE A 468 3.02 31.85 5.61
CA ILE A 468 3.03 32.24 4.20
C ILE A 468 2.02 31.39 3.42
N ALA A 469 1.35 31.95 2.40
CA ALA A 469 0.42 31.22 1.53
C ALA A 469 0.81 31.32 0.05
N GLY A 470 0.40 30.33 -0.75
CA GLY A 470 0.61 30.27 -2.20
C GLY A 470 0.65 28.84 -2.72
N GLU A 471 0.87 28.64 -4.02
CA GLU A 471 1.19 27.30 -4.54
C GLU A 471 2.60 26.89 -4.09
N ILE A 472 2.68 25.96 -3.13
CA ILE A 472 3.94 25.43 -2.59
C ILE A 472 4.23 24.06 -3.18
N ASN A 473 3.20 23.24 -3.39
CA ASN A 473 3.36 21.80 -3.59
C ASN A 473 3.30 21.31 -5.05
N GLY A 474 2.91 22.18 -6.01
CA GLY A 474 2.83 21.86 -7.44
C GLY A 474 1.53 21.18 -7.90
N LYS A 475 0.47 21.17 -7.07
CA LYS A 475 -0.86 20.64 -7.41
C LYS A 475 -1.92 21.71 -7.72
N VAL A 476 -1.56 22.94 -8.12
CA VAL A 476 -2.55 23.95 -8.59
C VAL A 476 -3.51 24.46 -7.50
N PHE A 477 -3.35 24.05 -6.24
CA PHE A 477 -4.10 24.54 -5.07
C PHE A 477 -3.24 25.42 -4.16
N LEU A 478 -3.89 26.28 -3.40
CA LEU A 478 -3.27 27.09 -2.37
C LEU A 478 -2.83 26.24 -1.17
N ASP A 479 -1.57 26.37 -0.79
CA ASP A 479 -0.99 25.84 0.45
C ASP A 479 -0.77 26.98 1.47
N ILE A 480 -0.59 26.61 2.73
CA ILE A 480 -0.15 27.50 3.82
C ILE A 480 0.98 26.83 4.60
N PHE A 481 2.11 27.53 4.80
CA PHE A 481 3.24 27.04 5.59
C PHE A 481 3.47 27.89 6.85
N SER A 482 3.73 27.23 7.98
CA SER A 482 4.24 27.84 9.22
C SER A 482 5.03 26.82 10.02
N ASP A 483 6.14 27.24 10.64
CA ASP A 483 6.87 26.47 11.66
C ASP A 483 7.12 24.99 11.27
N GLY A 484 7.66 24.76 10.07
CA GLY A 484 8.01 23.42 9.59
C GLY A 484 6.80 22.53 9.28
N THR A 485 5.60 23.10 9.19
CA THR A 485 4.31 22.42 8.92
C THR A 485 3.69 22.98 7.64
N LEU A 486 3.36 22.10 6.68
CA LEU A 486 2.58 22.47 5.49
C LEU A 486 1.11 22.06 5.66
N ILE A 487 0.22 22.98 5.31
CA ILE A 487 -1.24 22.83 5.32
C ILE A 487 -1.72 22.94 3.86
N SER A 488 -2.51 21.96 3.42
CA SER A 488 -2.94 21.73 2.02
C SER A 488 -4.41 21.28 1.99
N ASN A 489 -4.98 21.01 0.82
CA ASN A 489 -6.30 20.41 0.64
C ASN A 489 -6.35 18.88 0.90
N GLU A 490 -7.24 18.44 1.78
CA GLU A 490 -7.65 17.06 2.01
C GLU A 490 -8.75 16.70 0.99
N LEU A 491 -8.34 16.32 -0.20
CA LEU A 491 -9.21 15.92 -1.30
C LEU A 491 -8.80 14.52 -1.81
N VAL A 492 -9.62 13.97 -2.71
CA VAL A 492 -9.38 12.71 -3.42
C VAL A 492 -8.49 12.94 -4.65
N ASP A 493 -7.97 11.88 -5.24
CA ASP A 493 -7.18 11.91 -6.49
C ASP A 493 -7.38 10.58 -7.21
N LEU A 494 -8.59 10.36 -7.73
CA LEU A 494 -8.98 9.13 -8.39
C LEU A 494 -8.26 8.97 -9.74
N THR A 495 -7.91 7.75 -10.13
CA THR A 495 -7.28 7.51 -11.44
C THR A 495 -7.47 6.07 -11.92
N VAL A 496 -7.42 5.87 -13.24
CA VAL A 496 -7.50 4.56 -13.91
C VAL A 496 -6.42 4.46 -15.00
N ARG A 497 -5.87 3.27 -15.25
CA ARG A 497 -4.74 3.06 -16.18
C ARG A 497 -5.04 2.01 -17.26
N PRO A 498 -4.58 2.18 -18.51
CA PRO A 498 -4.79 1.22 -19.61
C PRO A 498 -4.39 -0.24 -19.30
N GLN A 499 -3.32 -0.42 -18.53
CA GLN A 499 -2.79 -1.72 -18.12
C GLN A 499 -3.60 -2.38 -16.98
N GLU A 500 -4.45 -1.60 -16.31
CA GLU A 500 -5.28 -2.02 -15.18
C GLU A 500 -6.75 -2.23 -15.56
N ILE A 501 -7.07 -2.14 -16.86
CA ILE A 501 -8.33 -2.60 -17.48
C ILE A 501 -8.15 -4.07 -17.89
N TYR A 502 -9.05 -4.97 -17.46
CA TYR A 502 -9.00 -6.41 -17.73
C TYR A 502 -10.32 -6.96 -18.27
N VAL A 503 -10.24 -8.11 -18.96
CA VAL A 503 -11.40 -8.91 -19.41
C VAL A 503 -11.17 -10.36 -18.97
N SER A 504 -12.23 -11.05 -18.53
CA SER A 504 -12.14 -12.39 -17.91
C SER A 504 -11.92 -13.56 -18.88
N ALA A 505 -11.65 -13.32 -20.15
CA ALA A 505 -11.45 -14.36 -21.17
C ALA A 505 -10.31 -13.97 -22.12
N ASP A 506 -9.50 -14.96 -22.50
CA ASP A 506 -8.47 -14.86 -23.54
C ASP A 506 -8.38 -16.21 -24.28
N PRO A 507 -8.71 -16.28 -25.59
CA PRO A 507 -9.27 -15.20 -26.40
C PRO A 507 -10.71 -14.84 -25.98
N VAL A 508 -11.11 -13.59 -26.21
CA VAL A 508 -12.51 -13.17 -26.14
C VAL A 508 -13.24 -13.64 -27.42
N VAL A 509 -14.49 -14.09 -27.30
CA VAL A 509 -15.29 -14.59 -28.43
C VAL A 509 -16.58 -13.78 -28.58
N GLU A 510 -17.00 -13.49 -29.81
CA GLU A 510 -18.23 -12.74 -30.09
C GLU A 510 -19.46 -13.44 -29.48
N GLY A 511 -20.37 -12.65 -28.91
CA GLY A 511 -21.56 -13.19 -28.26
C GLY A 511 -21.32 -14.00 -26.97
N SER A 512 -20.08 -14.08 -26.47
CA SER A 512 -19.80 -14.61 -25.13
C SER A 512 -19.91 -13.51 -24.06
N GLU A 513 -20.53 -13.85 -22.93
CA GLU A 513 -20.58 -12.97 -21.77
C GLU A 513 -19.26 -13.06 -20.99
N VAL A 514 -18.63 -11.92 -20.75
CA VAL A 514 -17.35 -11.78 -20.06
C VAL A 514 -17.45 -10.70 -18.98
N ILE A 515 -16.62 -10.80 -17.95
CA ILE A 515 -16.48 -9.73 -16.95
C ILE A 515 -15.41 -8.76 -17.46
N VAL A 516 -15.81 -7.52 -17.71
CA VAL A 516 -14.91 -6.38 -17.92
C VAL A 516 -14.67 -5.73 -16.55
N SER A 517 -13.43 -5.36 -16.27
CA SER A 517 -13.06 -4.73 -14.99
C SER A 517 -11.95 -3.71 -15.13
N ALA A 518 -11.85 -2.82 -14.15
CA ALA A 518 -10.76 -1.85 -14.04
C ALA A 518 -10.39 -1.63 -12.57
N ILE A 519 -9.10 -1.43 -12.29
CA ILE A 519 -8.68 -0.88 -10.99
C ILE A 519 -8.82 0.63 -11.03
N VAL A 520 -9.66 1.16 -10.15
CA VAL A 520 -9.67 2.58 -9.79
C VAL A 520 -8.72 2.74 -8.61
N ARG A 521 -7.80 3.68 -8.69
CA ARG A 521 -6.89 4.07 -7.61
C ARG A 521 -7.36 5.40 -7.02
N ASN A 522 -6.93 5.68 -5.81
CA ASN A 522 -7.02 7.00 -5.18
C ASN A 522 -5.63 7.35 -4.65
N LEU A 523 -5.05 8.45 -5.14
CA LEU A 523 -3.73 8.95 -4.74
C LEU A 523 -3.85 10.07 -3.68
N GLY A 524 -5.08 10.43 -3.30
CA GLY A 524 -5.39 11.52 -2.38
C GLY A 524 -5.44 11.06 -0.92
N PRO A 525 -5.18 11.95 0.05
CA PRO A 525 -5.23 11.62 1.49
C PRO A 525 -6.63 11.21 1.98
N SER A 526 -7.69 11.70 1.34
CA SER A 526 -9.08 11.42 1.75
C SER A 526 -9.65 10.21 1.04
N VAL A 527 -10.44 9.40 1.76
CA VAL A 527 -11.17 8.24 1.20
C VAL A 527 -12.33 8.72 0.33
N ALA A 528 -12.25 8.46 -0.98
CA ALA A 528 -13.34 8.69 -1.92
C ALA A 528 -14.53 7.77 -1.61
N ARG A 529 -15.76 8.26 -1.79
CA ARG A 529 -17.00 7.51 -1.46
C ARG A 529 -18.09 7.74 -2.51
N GLY A 530 -18.80 6.67 -2.85
CA GLY A 530 -19.87 6.70 -3.87
C GLY A 530 -19.36 6.91 -5.30
N VAL A 531 -18.10 6.57 -5.57
CA VAL A 531 -17.43 6.81 -6.86
C VAL A 531 -18.16 6.08 -7.99
N VAL A 532 -18.60 6.84 -8.99
CA VAL A 532 -19.21 6.30 -10.21
C VAL A 532 -18.10 5.95 -11.20
N VAL A 533 -18.22 4.79 -11.85
CA VAL A 533 -17.30 4.32 -12.90
C VAL A 533 -18.14 3.89 -14.10
N GLU A 534 -17.91 4.51 -15.26
CA GLU A 534 -18.50 4.11 -16.54
C GLU A 534 -17.53 3.27 -17.36
N PHE A 535 -18.08 2.25 -18.02
CA PHE A 535 -17.38 1.45 -19.02
C PHE A 535 -18.09 1.61 -20.36
N HIS A 536 -17.34 1.88 -21.42
CA HIS A 536 -17.84 2.06 -22.79
C HIS A 536 -17.11 1.11 -23.75
N ASP A 537 -17.86 0.47 -24.64
CA ASP A 537 -17.35 -0.26 -25.79
C ASP A 537 -17.32 0.65 -27.02
N THR A 538 -16.38 0.46 -27.94
CA THR A 538 -16.36 1.15 -29.24
C THR A 538 -15.85 0.24 -30.33
N TRP A 539 -16.72 -0.02 -31.32
CA TRP A 539 -16.50 -0.96 -32.43
C TRP A 539 -17.14 -0.42 -33.71
N GLU A 540 -16.47 -0.61 -34.85
CA GLU A 540 -16.78 -0.01 -36.17
C GLU A 540 -17.14 1.51 -36.17
N GLY A 541 -16.74 2.25 -35.13
CA GLY A 541 -17.04 3.68 -34.95
C GLY A 541 -18.35 4.00 -34.22
N ASN A 542 -19.09 2.98 -33.75
CA ASN A 542 -20.19 3.14 -32.79
C ASN A 542 -19.66 2.97 -31.36
N THR A 543 -20.14 3.80 -30.43
CA THR A 543 -19.81 3.70 -28.99
C THR A 543 -21.05 3.34 -28.19
N SER A 544 -20.93 2.34 -27.32
CA SER A 544 -22.00 1.80 -26.47
C SER A 544 -21.59 1.85 -25.01
N LEU A 545 -22.42 2.45 -24.14
CA LEU A 545 -22.24 2.35 -22.69
C LEU A 545 -22.46 0.90 -22.26
N MET A 546 -21.43 0.23 -21.74
CA MET A 546 -21.54 -1.12 -21.15
C MET A 546 -22.34 -1.07 -19.85
N GLY A 547 -22.08 -0.04 -19.03
CA GLY A 547 -22.80 0.19 -17.78
C GLY A 547 -22.06 1.11 -16.81
N ARG A 548 -22.69 1.30 -15.64
CA ARG A 548 -22.19 2.07 -14.50
C ARG A 548 -21.97 1.18 -13.29
N VAL A 549 -20.82 1.30 -12.64
CA VAL A 549 -20.49 0.67 -11.35
C VAL A 549 -20.39 1.78 -10.30
N VAL A 550 -20.86 1.54 -9.06
CA VAL A 550 -20.76 2.52 -7.97
C VAL A 550 -19.98 1.92 -6.80
N LEU A 551 -18.74 2.39 -6.62
CA LEU A 551 -17.84 1.95 -5.57
C LEU A 551 -18.18 2.68 -4.27
N GLN A 552 -18.53 1.94 -3.21
CA GLN A 552 -18.94 2.52 -1.93
C GLN A 552 -17.81 3.35 -1.30
N SER A 553 -16.58 2.84 -1.37
CA SER A 553 -15.36 3.59 -1.04
C SER A 553 -14.17 3.12 -1.89
N VAL A 554 -13.22 4.05 -2.10
CA VAL A 554 -11.89 3.79 -2.64
C VAL A 554 -10.90 4.42 -1.66
N GLU A 555 -10.07 3.58 -1.01
CA GLU A 555 -9.08 4.03 -0.02
C GLU A 555 -7.74 4.30 -0.72
N GLU A 556 -6.98 3.25 -1.08
CA GLU A 556 -5.86 3.33 -2.02
C GLU A 556 -6.25 2.87 -3.44
N SER A 557 -7.06 1.81 -3.53
CA SER A 557 -7.58 1.29 -4.79
C SER A 557 -8.78 0.36 -4.57
N GLN A 558 -9.56 0.15 -5.63
CA GLN A 558 -10.74 -0.69 -5.64
C GLN A 558 -11.02 -1.19 -7.07
N GLN A 559 -11.53 -2.40 -7.23
CA GLN A 559 -11.91 -2.92 -8.54
C GLN A 559 -13.38 -2.57 -8.86
N ALA A 560 -13.59 -1.93 -10.00
CA ALA A 560 -14.91 -1.85 -10.65
C ALA A 560 -15.04 -2.98 -11.68
N SER A 561 -16.21 -3.61 -11.78
CA SER A 561 -16.45 -4.67 -12.77
C SER A 561 -17.93 -4.79 -13.15
N LEU A 562 -18.18 -5.25 -14.38
CA LEU A 562 -19.52 -5.58 -14.90
C LEU A 562 -19.46 -6.72 -15.93
N GLN A 563 -20.61 -7.33 -16.20
CA GLN A 563 -20.78 -8.29 -17.29
C GLN A 563 -21.05 -7.55 -18.61
N TRP A 564 -20.34 -7.92 -19.68
CA TRP A 564 -20.55 -7.40 -21.03
C TRP A 564 -20.49 -8.54 -22.06
N THR A 565 -21.14 -8.34 -23.20
CA THR A 565 -21.12 -9.27 -24.34
C THR A 565 -20.76 -8.48 -25.58
N PHE A 566 -19.59 -8.76 -26.16
CA PHE A 566 -19.10 -8.07 -27.36
C PHE A 566 -19.93 -8.46 -28.59
N GLU A 567 -20.39 -7.45 -29.34
CA GLU A 567 -21.12 -7.63 -30.60
C GLU A 567 -20.14 -7.72 -31.77
N GLY A 568 -20.13 -8.87 -32.45
CA GLY A 568 -19.25 -9.14 -33.59
C GLY A 568 -17.81 -9.49 -33.22
N ALA A 569 -17.03 -9.82 -34.25
CA ALA A 569 -15.61 -10.14 -34.15
C ALA A 569 -14.75 -9.00 -34.73
N GLY A 570 -13.61 -8.70 -34.10
CA GLY A 570 -12.71 -7.62 -34.48
C GLY A 570 -12.09 -6.92 -33.28
N THR A 571 -11.51 -5.74 -33.50
CA THR A 571 -10.86 -4.96 -32.42
C THR A 571 -11.84 -3.96 -31.81
N HIS A 572 -12.18 -4.19 -30.54
CA HIS A 572 -12.99 -3.31 -29.70
C HIS A 572 -12.08 -2.38 -28.89
N THR A 573 -12.55 -1.16 -28.62
CA THR A 573 -11.86 -0.21 -27.71
C THR A 573 -12.70 -0.01 -26.45
N VAL A 574 -12.27 -0.63 -25.36
CA VAL A 574 -12.87 -0.46 -24.04
C VAL A 574 -12.34 0.83 -23.44
N THR A 575 -13.22 1.77 -23.12
CA THR A 575 -12.89 3.03 -22.43
C THR A 575 -13.51 3.03 -21.04
N VAL A 576 -12.76 3.45 -20.03
CA VAL A 576 -13.20 3.55 -18.64
C VAL A 576 -13.06 4.99 -18.18
N ILE A 577 -14.12 5.52 -17.55
CA ILE A 577 -14.19 6.88 -17.04
C ILE A 577 -14.61 6.80 -15.56
N VAL A 578 -13.80 7.37 -14.68
CA VAL A 578 -14.08 7.52 -13.26
C VAL A 578 -14.64 8.92 -13.00
N ASP A 579 -15.59 9.00 -12.08
CA ASP A 579 -16.48 10.16 -11.83
C ASP A 579 -16.88 10.97 -13.08
N PRO A 580 -17.59 10.35 -14.05
CA PRO A 580 -18.00 11.00 -15.30
C PRO A 580 -18.99 12.16 -15.13
N GLU A 581 -19.41 12.48 -13.90
CA GLU A 581 -20.28 13.61 -13.58
C GLU A 581 -19.54 14.72 -12.79
N ASN A 582 -18.25 14.55 -12.51
CA ASN A 582 -17.38 15.45 -11.73
C ASN A 582 -18.03 15.84 -10.37
N ALA A 583 -18.70 14.89 -9.73
CA ALA A 583 -19.49 15.09 -8.52
C ALA A 583 -18.64 15.11 -7.23
N ILE A 584 -17.42 14.58 -7.29
CA ILE A 584 -16.39 14.63 -6.27
C ILE A 584 -15.31 15.61 -6.76
N LYS A 585 -14.85 16.52 -5.90
CA LYS A 585 -13.79 17.48 -6.22
C LYS A 585 -12.43 16.85 -5.95
N GLU A 586 -11.58 16.78 -6.97
CA GLU A 586 -10.35 16.00 -6.95
C GLU A 586 -9.10 16.90 -6.97
N THR A 587 -7.92 16.35 -6.68
CA THR A 587 -6.66 17.10 -6.81
C THR A 587 -6.05 17.08 -8.22
N ASP A 588 -6.51 16.18 -9.09
CA ASP A 588 -6.26 16.15 -10.52
C ASP A 588 -7.51 15.53 -11.17
N GLU A 589 -8.20 16.29 -12.01
CA GLU A 589 -9.44 15.85 -12.70
C GLU A 589 -9.12 15.18 -14.06
N SER A 590 -7.85 15.20 -14.49
CA SER A 590 -7.43 14.84 -15.87
C SER A 590 -6.96 13.40 -16.03
N ASN A 591 -6.71 12.70 -14.92
CA ASN A 591 -6.18 11.34 -14.83
C ASN A 591 -7.28 10.25 -14.67
N ASN A 592 -8.56 10.67 -14.74
CA ASN A 592 -9.76 9.86 -14.51
C ASN A 592 -10.24 9.02 -15.71
N GLN A 593 -9.54 9.05 -16.86
CA GLN A 593 -9.95 8.33 -18.08
C GLN A 593 -8.82 7.47 -18.68
N ALA A 594 -9.14 6.22 -19.04
CA ALA A 594 -8.22 5.30 -19.72
C ALA A 594 -8.94 4.45 -20.78
N MET A 595 -8.17 3.86 -21.71
CA MET A 595 -8.69 2.95 -22.74
C MET A 595 -7.75 1.77 -23.02
N ARG A 596 -8.32 0.64 -23.44
CA ARG A 596 -7.62 -0.60 -23.82
C ARG A 596 -8.28 -1.27 -25.03
N TRP A 597 -7.47 -1.77 -25.96
CA TRP A 597 -7.95 -2.57 -27.09
C TRP A 597 -8.14 -4.05 -26.71
N ILE A 598 -9.21 -4.66 -27.23
CA ILE A 598 -9.58 -6.07 -27.05
C ILE A 598 -9.85 -6.68 -28.43
N ASP A 599 -9.31 -7.88 -28.68
CA ASP A 599 -9.41 -8.58 -29.98
C ASP A 599 -10.38 -9.77 -29.84
N VAL A 600 -11.56 -9.63 -30.44
CA VAL A 600 -12.71 -10.53 -30.28
C VAL A 600 -12.78 -11.50 -31.47
N LYS A 601 -12.85 -12.80 -31.19
CA LYS A 601 -12.81 -13.89 -32.18
C LYS A 601 -14.21 -14.33 -32.63
N PRO A 602 -14.35 -14.78 -33.89
CA PRO A 602 -15.64 -15.23 -34.41
C PRO A 602 -16.06 -16.58 -33.82
N SER A 603 -17.38 -16.76 -33.70
CA SER A 603 -18.02 -17.88 -33.03
C SER A 603 -18.43 -18.95 -34.06
N PHE A 604 -17.49 -19.85 -34.38
CA PHE A 604 -17.70 -21.03 -35.25
C PHE A 604 -17.06 -22.30 -34.67
N PRO A 605 -17.62 -23.50 -34.96
CA PRO A 605 -17.01 -24.80 -34.66
C PRO A 605 -15.85 -25.12 -35.62
N ASP A 606 -15.17 -26.25 -35.39
CA ASP A 606 -14.12 -26.83 -36.25
C ASP A 606 -14.08 -28.34 -35.97
N LEU A 607 -14.64 -29.17 -36.86
CA LEU A 607 -14.87 -30.60 -36.62
C LEU A 607 -13.79 -31.46 -37.27
N THR A 608 -13.02 -32.15 -36.44
CA THR A 608 -11.95 -33.06 -36.89
C THR A 608 -12.15 -34.48 -36.41
N VAL A 609 -11.78 -35.47 -37.23
CA VAL A 609 -11.74 -36.88 -36.83
C VAL A 609 -10.43 -37.14 -36.08
N GLU A 610 -10.43 -36.80 -34.80
CA GLU A 610 -9.30 -36.91 -33.88
C GLU A 610 -8.67 -38.32 -33.87
N ARG A 611 -9.50 -39.37 -33.90
CA ARG A 611 -9.08 -40.77 -33.76
C ARG A 611 -10.17 -41.76 -34.18
N VAL A 612 -9.78 -42.92 -34.69
CA VAL A 612 -10.65 -44.09 -34.86
C VAL A 612 -10.01 -45.30 -34.18
N ILE A 613 -10.81 -46.09 -33.46
CA ILE A 613 -10.43 -47.43 -32.95
C ILE A 613 -11.46 -48.44 -33.44
N LEU A 614 -10.99 -49.60 -33.92
CA LEU A 614 -11.82 -50.68 -34.42
C LEU A 614 -11.86 -51.82 -33.39
N TYR A 615 -13.04 -52.42 -33.21
CA TYR A 615 -13.30 -53.49 -32.24
C TYR A 615 -13.99 -54.68 -32.92
N ARG A 616 -13.55 -55.88 -32.56
CA ARG A 616 -14.18 -57.18 -32.86
C ARG A 616 -15.47 -57.34 -32.04
N GLY A 617 -16.35 -58.29 -32.37
CA GLY A 617 -17.70 -58.39 -31.78
C GLY A 617 -17.77 -58.78 -30.29
N ASP A 618 -16.63 -59.06 -29.64
CA ASP A 618 -16.50 -59.19 -28.18
C ASP A 618 -16.00 -57.93 -27.47
N GLY A 619 -15.70 -56.86 -28.21
CA GLY A 619 -15.09 -55.64 -27.66
C GLY A 619 -13.57 -55.72 -27.49
N ALA A 620 -12.89 -56.71 -28.07
CA ALA A 620 -11.45 -56.67 -28.22
C ALA A 620 -11.04 -55.67 -29.31
N VAL A 621 -9.97 -54.91 -29.09
CA VAL A 621 -9.42 -53.98 -30.11
C VAL A 621 -8.79 -54.79 -31.25
N VAL A 622 -9.04 -54.36 -32.48
CA VAL A 622 -8.37 -54.87 -33.68
C VAL A 622 -7.05 -54.11 -33.85
N ASP A 623 -5.94 -54.84 -33.76
CA ASP A 623 -4.58 -54.33 -33.94
C ASP A 623 -4.01 -54.64 -35.32
N GLY A 624 -4.50 -55.69 -35.99
CA GLY A 624 -4.03 -56.14 -37.30
C GLY A 624 -2.77 -57.02 -37.27
N GLU A 625 -2.35 -57.48 -36.08
CA GLU A 625 -1.25 -58.45 -35.90
C GLU A 625 -1.68 -59.69 -35.10
N GLU A 626 -2.35 -59.51 -33.95
CA GLU A 626 -2.85 -60.58 -33.08
C GLU A 626 -4.39 -60.72 -33.12
N ARG A 627 -5.13 -59.65 -33.46
CA ARG A 627 -6.59 -59.67 -33.58
C ARG A 627 -7.11 -59.02 -34.84
N HIS A 628 -8.10 -59.68 -35.45
CA HIS A 628 -8.60 -59.36 -36.78
C HIS A 628 -10.12 -59.11 -36.80
N LEU A 629 -10.60 -58.47 -37.85
CA LEU A 629 -12.03 -58.38 -38.13
C LEU A 629 -12.53 -59.75 -38.62
N VAL A 630 -13.72 -60.19 -38.16
CA VAL A 630 -14.30 -61.49 -38.54
C VAL A 630 -15.41 -61.31 -39.57
N GLU A 631 -15.39 -62.11 -40.63
CA GLU A 631 -16.44 -62.19 -41.65
C GLU A 631 -17.82 -62.46 -41.02
N GLY A 632 -18.84 -61.73 -41.45
CA GLY A 632 -20.21 -61.91 -40.95
C GLY A 632 -20.43 -61.56 -39.47
N GLU A 633 -19.40 -61.16 -38.72
CA GLU A 633 -19.54 -60.57 -37.40
C GLU A 633 -19.72 -59.04 -37.50
N THR A 634 -20.63 -58.49 -36.70
CA THR A 634 -20.75 -57.04 -36.55
C THR A 634 -19.64 -56.53 -35.63
N SER A 635 -18.66 -55.87 -36.24
CA SER A 635 -17.58 -55.13 -35.59
C SER A 635 -18.04 -53.70 -35.29
N LEU A 636 -17.29 -52.97 -34.44
CA LEU A 636 -17.59 -51.58 -34.05
C LEU A 636 -16.41 -50.66 -34.35
N ALA A 637 -16.66 -49.57 -35.07
CA ALA A 637 -15.72 -48.47 -35.24
C ALA A 637 -16.07 -47.34 -34.25
N ASN A 638 -15.25 -47.18 -33.19
CA ASN A 638 -15.35 -46.05 -32.29
C ASN A 638 -14.59 -44.85 -32.90
N VAL A 639 -15.35 -43.89 -33.42
CA VAL A 639 -14.87 -42.62 -33.94
C VAL A 639 -14.88 -41.59 -32.81
N THR A 640 -13.75 -40.94 -32.57
CA THR A 640 -13.66 -39.73 -31.76
C THR A 640 -13.63 -38.53 -32.69
N VAL A 641 -14.67 -37.69 -32.65
CA VAL A 641 -14.69 -36.36 -33.26
C VAL A 641 -14.32 -35.34 -32.19
N ALA A 642 -13.47 -34.36 -32.53
CA ALA A 642 -13.17 -33.21 -31.70
C ALA A 642 -13.75 -31.93 -32.31
N ASN A 643 -14.24 -31.02 -31.47
CA ASN A 643 -14.54 -29.65 -31.86
C ASN A 643 -13.38 -28.74 -31.42
N ARG A 644 -12.61 -28.21 -32.37
CA ARG A 644 -11.45 -27.33 -32.12
C ARG A 644 -11.81 -25.83 -32.14
N GLY A 645 -13.05 -25.49 -32.50
CA GLY A 645 -13.53 -24.12 -32.64
C GLY A 645 -14.16 -23.53 -31.37
N PHE A 646 -14.59 -22.28 -31.47
CA PHE A 646 -15.09 -21.47 -30.34
C PHE A 646 -16.61 -21.56 -30.11
N LYS A 647 -17.35 -22.21 -31.01
CA LYS A 647 -18.79 -22.44 -30.89
C LYS A 647 -19.10 -23.92 -30.82
N LYS A 648 -20.18 -24.29 -30.12
CA LYS A 648 -20.63 -25.68 -30.09
C LYS A 648 -21.17 -26.13 -31.45
N ALA A 649 -20.75 -27.29 -31.91
CA ALA A 649 -21.47 -28.01 -32.97
C ALA A 649 -22.72 -28.67 -32.37
N GLN A 650 -23.83 -28.69 -33.10
CA GLN A 650 -25.12 -29.23 -32.63
C GLN A 650 -25.66 -30.39 -33.48
N VAL A 651 -25.24 -30.43 -34.75
CA VAL A 651 -25.50 -31.51 -35.70
C VAL A 651 -24.14 -31.95 -36.19
N ILE A 652 -23.85 -33.25 -36.12
CA ILE A 652 -22.62 -33.84 -36.62
C ILE A 652 -22.98 -34.88 -37.67
N PRO A 653 -23.00 -34.51 -38.97
CA PRO A 653 -23.11 -35.48 -40.05
C PRO A 653 -21.83 -36.31 -40.08
N ILE A 654 -21.93 -37.63 -40.16
CA ILE A 654 -20.77 -38.52 -40.37
C ILE A 654 -21.11 -39.56 -41.41
N SER A 655 -20.17 -39.85 -42.30
CA SER A 655 -20.23 -41.02 -43.18
C SER A 655 -18.98 -41.90 -43.05
N MET A 656 -19.20 -43.21 -43.02
CA MET A 656 -18.17 -44.25 -43.10
C MET A 656 -18.32 -44.98 -44.43
N TYR A 657 -17.19 -45.11 -45.14
CA TYR A 657 -17.09 -45.76 -46.43
C TYR A 657 -16.18 -46.98 -46.29
N ILE A 658 -16.62 -48.13 -46.79
CA ILE A 658 -15.80 -49.34 -46.91
C ILE A 658 -15.47 -49.55 -48.39
N ASN A 659 -14.19 -49.62 -48.72
CA ASN A 659 -13.65 -49.75 -50.09
C ASN A 659 -14.18 -48.70 -51.11
N GLY A 660 -14.79 -47.61 -50.63
CA GLY A 660 -15.38 -46.53 -51.43
C GLY A 660 -16.91 -46.53 -51.47
N GLU A 661 -17.58 -47.56 -50.97
CA GLU A 661 -19.05 -47.61 -50.84
C GLU A 661 -19.48 -47.12 -49.46
N VAL A 662 -20.56 -46.31 -49.40
CA VAL A 662 -21.13 -45.83 -48.12
C VAL A 662 -21.77 -47.00 -47.38
N VAL A 663 -21.25 -47.33 -46.20
CA VAL A 663 -21.84 -48.35 -45.32
C VAL A 663 -22.59 -47.76 -44.13
N PHE A 664 -22.27 -46.53 -43.76
CA PHE A 664 -22.97 -45.76 -42.74
C PHE A 664 -22.98 -44.28 -43.12
N SER A 665 -24.12 -43.62 -42.92
CA SER A 665 -24.29 -42.17 -43.09
C SER A 665 -25.46 -41.73 -42.23
N ASP A 666 -25.20 -40.86 -41.25
CA ASP A 666 -26.21 -40.38 -40.29
C ASP A 666 -25.83 -38.96 -39.79
N SER A 667 -26.71 -38.32 -39.03
CA SER A 667 -26.50 -36.98 -38.47
C SER A 667 -26.91 -36.92 -37.00
N TYR A 668 -25.92 -36.86 -36.12
CA TYR A 668 -26.13 -36.86 -34.68
C TYR A 668 -26.54 -35.48 -34.17
N LEU A 669 -27.70 -35.38 -33.53
CA LEU A 669 -28.11 -34.19 -32.78
C LEU A 669 -27.46 -34.21 -31.39
N GLN A 670 -26.24 -33.72 -31.31
CA GLN A 670 -25.42 -33.71 -30.09
C GLN A 670 -24.70 -32.37 -29.97
N ASP A 671 -24.76 -31.73 -28.79
CA ASP A 671 -23.92 -30.58 -28.50
C ASP A 671 -22.48 -31.06 -28.23
N ILE A 672 -21.52 -30.67 -29.07
CA ILE A 672 -20.07 -30.77 -28.79
C ILE A 672 -19.56 -29.36 -28.43
N PRO A 673 -19.23 -29.07 -27.16
CA PRO A 673 -18.69 -27.77 -26.78
C PRO A 673 -17.29 -27.52 -27.38
N PRO A 674 -16.81 -26.27 -27.38
CA PRO A 674 -15.41 -25.93 -27.68
C PRO A 674 -14.41 -26.81 -26.93
N GLY A 675 -13.41 -27.36 -27.62
CA GLY A 675 -12.45 -28.33 -27.08
C GLY A 675 -13.04 -29.71 -26.72
N GLY A 676 -14.35 -29.90 -26.92
CA GLY A 676 -15.08 -31.11 -26.57
C GLY A 676 -14.83 -32.27 -27.54
N LEU A 677 -14.99 -33.49 -27.02
CA LEU A 677 -14.91 -34.74 -27.79
C LEU A 677 -16.27 -35.43 -27.81
N PHE A 678 -16.63 -35.99 -28.95
CA PHE A 678 -17.78 -36.88 -29.11
C PHE A 678 -17.32 -38.24 -29.61
N ASN A 679 -17.76 -39.31 -28.95
CA ASN A 679 -17.43 -40.68 -29.31
C ASN A 679 -18.67 -41.39 -29.88
N ILE A 680 -18.55 -41.93 -31.09
CA ILE A 680 -19.61 -42.63 -31.81
C ILE A 680 -19.14 -44.05 -32.12
N SER A 681 -19.95 -45.04 -31.76
CA SER A 681 -19.73 -46.44 -32.12
C SER A 681 -20.53 -46.78 -33.38
N ILE A 682 -19.87 -46.85 -34.54
CA ILE A 682 -20.49 -47.24 -35.81
C ILE A 682 -20.41 -48.77 -35.96
N PRO A 683 -21.54 -49.51 -35.94
CA PRO A 683 -21.54 -50.94 -36.22
C PRO A 683 -21.37 -51.21 -37.72
N PHE A 684 -20.49 -52.13 -38.09
CA PHE A 684 -20.31 -52.57 -39.47
C PHE A 684 -20.01 -54.08 -39.53
N THR A 685 -20.47 -54.74 -40.60
CA THR A 685 -20.23 -56.17 -40.85
C THR A 685 -19.45 -56.31 -42.16
N VAL A 686 -18.53 -57.28 -42.25
CA VAL A 686 -17.85 -57.62 -43.51
C VAL A 686 -18.50 -58.86 -44.11
N ASP A 687 -19.36 -58.68 -45.11
CA ASP A 687 -20.22 -59.75 -45.67
C ASP A 687 -19.49 -60.80 -46.52
N THR A 688 -18.25 -60.52 -46.97
CA THR A 688 -17.40 -61.49 -47.67
C THR A 688 -15.94 -61.28 -47.32
N ALA A 689 -15.26 -62.33 -46.84
CA ALA A 689 -13.81 -62.33 -46.66
C ALA A 689 -13.15 -63.51 -47.37
N ARG A 690 -11.83 -63.44 -47.51
CA ARG A 690 -10.94 -64.56 -47.80
C ARG A 690 -9.66 -64.33 -47.00
N TRP A 691 -8.93 -65.39 -46.69
CA TRP A 691 -7.61 -65.28 -46.04
C TRP A 691 -6.71 -64.28 -46.81
N GLY A 692 -6.29 -63.21 -46.13
CA GLY A 692 -5.52 -62.10 -46.72
C GLY A 692 -6.35 -61.03 -47.45
N TYR A 693 -7.62 -60.82 -47.09
CA TYR A 693 -8.46 -59.75 -47.64
C TYR A 693 -8.23 -58.42 -46.90
N GLU A 694 -7.79 -57.40 -47.63
CA GLU A 694 -7.64 -56.03 -47.13
C GLU A 694 -8.93 -55.20 -47.30
N LEU A 695 -9.32 -54.53 -46.22
CA LEU A 695 -10.51 -53.70 -46.09
C LEU A 695 -10.10 -52.24 -45.87
N ARG A 696 -10.39 -51.33 -46.80
CA ARG A 696 -10.18 -49.89 -46.62
C ARG A 696 -11.37 -49.26 -45.92
N ILE A 697 -11.11 -48.47 -44.88
CA ILE A 697 -12.12 -47.73 -44.11
C ILE A 697 -11.78 -46.24 -44.20
N ASN A 698 -12.70 -45.46 -44.75
CA ASN A 698 -12.65 -43.99 -44.74
C ASN A 698 -13.80 -43.46 -43.86
N ILE A 699 -13.54 -42.46 -43.02
CA ILE A 699 -14.52 -41.83 -42.15
C ILE A 699 -14.41 -40.32 -42.33
N THR A 700 -15.53 -39.64 -42.53
CA THR A 700 -15.58 -38.19 -42.73
C THR A 700 -16.67 -37.59 -41.86
N VAL A 701 -16.31 -36.61 -41.04
CA VAL A 701 -17.25 -35.70 -40.39
C VAL A 701 -17.61 -34.59 -41.37
N ASP A 702 -18.86 -34.14 -41.33
CA ASP A 702 -19.53 -33.32 -42.33
C ASP A 702 -19.04 -33.49 -43.79
N PRO A 703 -19.35 -34.64 -44.43
CA PRO A 703 -19.03 -34.88 -45.84
C PRO A 703 -19.88 -34.05 -46.82
N SER A 704 -20.43 -32.91 -46.40
CA SER A 704 -21.39 -32.09 -47.14
C SER A 704 -21.24 -30.56 -46.95
N ASP A 705 -20.26 -30.10 -46.17
CA ASP A 705 -19.99 -28.69 -45.87
C ASP A 705 -21.27 -27.96 -45.37
N ALA A 706 -22.04 -28.61 -44.49
CA ALA A 706 -23.38 -28.20 -44.04
C ALA A 706 -23.39 -27.49 -42.67
N VAL A 707 -22.38 -27.76 -41.85
CA VAL A 707 -21.91 -26.98 -40.70
C VAL A 707 -20.90 -25.97 -41.24
N GLN A 708 -20.99 -24.71 -40.82
CA GLN A 708 -19.98 -23.71 -41.19
C GLN A 708 -18.85 -23.74 -40.15
N GLU A 709 -17.63 -24.04 -40.57
CA GLU A 709 -16.50 -24.29 -39.69
C GLU A 709 -15.37 -23.25 -39.85
N LEU A 710 -14.39 -23.26 -38.92
CA LEU A 710 -13.16 -22.48 -39.06
C LEU A 710 -12.20 -23.07 -40.10
N SER A 711 -12.34 -24.36 -40.41
CA SER A 711 -11.54 -25.06 -41.43
C SER A 711 -12.29 -26.29 -41.94
N GLU A 712 -12.71 -26.26 -43.20
CA GLU A 712 -13.40 -27.37 -43.90
C GLU A 712 -12.40 -28.46 -44.40
N SER A 713 -11.20 -28.56 -43.82
CA SER A 713 -10.05 -29.26 -44.44
C SER A 713 -9.44 -30.41 -43.63
N ASN A 714 -9.93 -30.62 -42.40
CA ASN A 714 -9.40 -31.58 -41.41
C ASN A 714 -10.40 -32.69 -41.06
N ASN A 715 -11.40 -32.88 -41.92
CA ASN A 715 -12.65 -33.52 -41.55
C ASN A 715 -12.67 -35.03 -41.93
N THR A 716 -11.56 -35.59 -42.45
CA THR A 716 -11.47 -36.96 -42.99
C THR A 716 -10.31 -37.79 -42.40
N TYR A 717 -10.59 -39.07 -42.10
CA TYR A 717 -9.63 -40.07 -41.61
C TYR A 717 -9.70 -41.38 -42.44
N LEU A 718 -8.54 -41.98 -42.76
CA LEU A 718 -8.43 -43.16 -43.62
C LEU A 718 -7.53 -44.24 -42.99
N THR A 719 -7.97 -45.50 -43.02
CA THR A 719 -7.20 -46.67 -42.54
C THR A 719 -7.45 -47.92 -43.40
N THR A 720 -6.69 -49.00 -43.16
CA THR A 720 -6.82 -50.30 -43.85
C THR A 720 -6.55 -51.44 -42.87
N GLN A 721 -7.30 -52.54 -42.96
CA GLN A 721 -7.28 -53.67 -42.03
C GLN A 721 -7.41 -55.02 -42.75
N GLN A 722 -7.05 -56.13 -42.09
CA GLN A 722 -7.30 -57.49 -42.60
C GLN A 722 -8.51 -58.17 -41.94
N VAL A 723 -9.13 -59.10 -42.68
CA VAL A 723 -10.36 -59.81 -42.28
C VAL A 723 -10.21 -61.33 -42.40
N ILE A 724 -10.64 -62.08 -41.39
CA ILE A 724 -10.59 -63.55 -41.32
C ILE A 724 -11.97 -64.22 -41.49
N PRO A 725 -12.08 -65.46 -42.03
CA PRO A 725 -13.38 -66.09 -42.29
C PRO A 725 -14.07 -66.66 -41.04
N SER A 726 -15.40 -66.65 -41.03
CA SER A 726 -16.26 -67.03 -39.89
C SER A 726 -16.23 -68.52 -39.47
N TYR A 727 -15.65 -69.39 -40.30
CA TYR A 727 -15.60 -70.83 -40.05
C TYR A 727 -14.22 -71.40 -40.38
N ASN A 728 -13.46 -71.70 -39.33
CA ASN A 728 -12.19 -72.40 -39.40
C ASN A 728 -12.37 -73.88 -38.94
N PRO A 729 -12.43 -74.86 -39.86
CA PRO A 729 -12.61 -76.28 -39.50
C PRO A 729 -11.40 -76.92 -38.79
N GLY A 730 -10.31 -76.18 -38.57
CA GLY A 730 -9.15 -76.61 -37.78
C GLY A 730 -8.99 -75.89 -36.43
N ALA A 731 -9.98 -75.12 -35.99
CA ALA A 731 -9.94 -74.36 -34.74
C ALA A 731 -10.11 -75.22 -33.47
N HIS A 732 -9.45 -74.82 -32.39
CA HIS A 732 -9.54 -75.40 -31.04
C HIS A 732 -9.65 -74.29 -29.99
N TYR A 733 -10.30 -74.54 -28.85
CA TYR A 733 -10.38 -73.56 -27.74
C TYR A 733 -10.59 -74.26 -26.39
N PHE A 734 -9.71 -74.04 -25.42
CA PHE A 734 -9.74 -74.73 -24.13
C PHE A 734 -10.32 -73.85 -22.99
N LEU A 735 -11.26 -74.40 -22.23
CA LEU A 735 -11.97 -73.73 -21.13
C LEU A 735 -11.74 -74.47 -19.81
N GLU A 736 -11.58 -73.74 -18.70
CA GLU A 736 -11.31 -74.30 -17.35
C GLU A 736 -12.06 -73.55 -16.22
N GLY A 737 -12.02 -74.03 -14.97
CA GLY A 737 -12.56 -73.29 -13.81
C GLY A 737 -12.66 -74.07 -12.49
N TYR A 738 -13.19 -73.42 -11.44
CA TYR A 738 -13.36 -73.93 -10.07
C TYR A 738 -14.73 -73.51 -9.46
N VAL A 739 -15.17 -74.12 -8.35
CA VAL A 739 -16.45 -73.82 -7.65
C VAL A 739 -16.28 -73.83 -6.12
N TYR A 740 -16.99 -72.94 -5.41
CA TYR A 740 -16.82 -72.66 -3.97
C TYR A 740 -18.14 -72.62 -3.18
N HIS A 741 -18.05 -72.90 -1.87
CA HIS A 741 -19.06 -72.55 -0.87
C HIS A 741 -18.35 -71.92 0.34
N GLY A 742 -18.60 -70.65 0.61
CA GLY A 742 -17.73 -69.85 1.47
C GLY A 742 -16.35 -69.70 0.81
N ALA A 743 -15.27 -69.96 1.56
CA ALA A 743 -13.89 -69.85 1.08
C ALA A 743 -13.29 -71.19 0.56
N SER A 744 -14.02 -72.30 0.64
CA SER A 744 -13.50 -73.64 0.27
C SER A 744 -13.98 -74.07 -1.11
N ALA A 745 -13.06 -74.60 -1.93
CA ALA A 745 -13.40 -75.23 -3.20
C ALA A 745 -14.15 -76.55 -2.95
N VAL A 746 -15.17 -76.84 -3.75
CA VAL A 746 -16.09 -77.97 -3.51
C VAL A 746 -16.09 -78.94 -4.69
N GLY A 747 -15.65 -80.18 -4.44
CA GLY A 747 -15.65 -81.27 -5.41
C GLY A 747 -17.01 -81.97 -5.53
N GLY A 748 -17.30 -82.54 -6.70
CA GLY A 748 -18.57 -83.22 -6.97
C GLY A 748 -19.77 -82.29 -7.21
N VAL A 749 -19.58 -80.98 -7.21
CA VAL A 749 -20.62 -80.02 -7.59
C VAL A 749 -20.85 -80.11 -9.09
N ARG A 750 -22.12 -80.12 -9.49
CA ARG A 750 -22.53 -80.17 -10.91
C ARG A 750 -22.38 -78.79 -11.55
N VAL A 751 -21.66 -78.74 -12.66
CA VAL A 751 -21.43 -77.52 -13.47
C VAL A 751 -21.96 -77.78 -14.88
N GLU A 752 -22.89 -76.95 -15.35
CA GLU A 752 -23.43 -77.06 -16.71
C GLU A 752 -22.79 -76.00 -17.59
N VAL A 753 -21.98 -76.40 -18.58
CA VAL A 753 -21.39 -75.51 -19.59
C VAL A 753 -22.22 -75.63 -20.87
N LYS A 754 -22.82 -74.53 -21.37
CA LYS A 754 -23.80 -74.56 -22.47
C LYS A 754 -23.49 -73.57 -23.58
N ASN A 755 -23.23 -74.03 -24.81
CA ASN A 755 -23.20 -73.18 -26.00
C ASN A 755 -24.61 -72.66 -26.30
N LEU A 756 -24.75 -71.35 -26.44
CA LEU A 756 -26.04 -70.68 -26.59
C LEU A 756 -26.57 -70.69 -28.04
N ARG A 757 -25.69 -70.77 -29.05
CA ARG A 757 -26.06 -70.89 -30.48
C ARG A 757 -26.56 -72.29 -30.81
N SER A 758 -25.79 -73.33 -30.46
CA SER A 758 -26.14 -74.72 -30.81
C SER A 758 -27.07 -75.37 -29.78
N GLY A 759 -27.17 -74.80 -28.58
CA GLY A 759 -27.87 -75.41 -27.44
C GLY A 759 -27.13 -76.60 -26.82
N SER A 760 -25.94 -76.95 -27.34
CA SER A 760 -25.15 -78.10 -26.88
C SER A 760 -24.61 -77.87 -25.46
N ILE A 761 -24.82 -78.85 -24.56
CA ILE A 761 -24.44 -78.77 -23.14
C ILE A 761 -23.34 -79.79 -22.86
N ILE A 762 -22.19 -79.30 -22.41
CA ILE A 762 -21.12 -80.09 -21.79
C ILE A 762 -21.37 -80.03 -20.27
N ALA A 763 -22.10 -81.01 -19.74
CA ALA A 763 -22.35 -81.13 -18.31
C ALA A 763 -21.16 -81.81 -17.62
N LEU A 764 -20.51 -81.11 -16.69
CA LEU A 764 -19.33 -81.55 -15.97
C LEU A 764 -19.61 -81.64 -14.47
N TYR A 765 -18.71 -82.33 -13.76
CA TYR A 765 -18.65 -82.33 -12.31
C TYR A 765 -17.25 -81.88 -11.89
N THR A 766 -17.17 -81.07 -10.84
CA THR A 766 -15.87 -80.63 -10.32
C THR A 766 -15.06 -81.80 -9.79
N SER A 767 -13.75 -81.79 -10.05
CA SER A 767 -12.80 -82.76 -9.50
C SER A 767 -12.79 -82.71 -7.96
N SER A 768 -12.07 -83.64 -7.31
CA SER A 768 -11.83 -83.58 -5.86
C SER A 768 -11.16 -82.28 -5.37
N GLU A 769 -10.57 -81.50 -6.28
CA GLU A 769 -9.93 -80.20 -6.03
C GLU A 769 -10.81 -79.02 -6.47
N GLY A 770 -12.05 -79.27 -6.92
CA GLY A 770 -12.96 -78.25 -7.43
C GLY A 770 -12.82 -77.92 -8.92
N ARG A 771 -11.81 -78.43 -9.64
CA ARG A 771 -11.51 -78.04 -11.04
C ARG A 771 -12.44 -78.69 -12.07
N TYR A 772 -12.76 -77.96 -13.15
CA TYR A 772 -13.33 -78.47 -14.40
C TYR A 772 -12.53 -77.99 -15.62
N SER A 773 -12.61 -78.69 -16.77
CA SER A 773 -11.97 -78.31 -18.04
C SER A 773 -12.56 -79.06 -19.25
N THR A 774 -12.56 -78.44 -20.45
CA THR A 774 -12.96 -79.05 -21.74
C THR A 774 -12.44 -78.28 -22.97
N ASP A 775 -12.33 -78.92 -24.14
CA ASP A 775 -12.11 -78.27 -25.45
C ASP A 775 -13.47 -78.03 -26.12
N LEU A 776 -13.72 -76.81 -26.60
CA LEU A 776 -14.99 -76.42 -27.23
C LEU A 776 -15.13 -76.91 -28.68
N ALA A 777 -14.05 -77.40 -29.30
CA ALA A 777 -14.12 -78.18 -30.54
C ALA A 777 -14.94 -79.48 -30.37
N THR A 778 -15.19 -79.92 -29.13
CA THR A 778 -16.02 -81.11 -28.83
C THR A 778 -17.54 -80.87 -28.85
N PHE A 779 -18.00 -79.61 -28.99
CA PHE A 779 -19.44 -79.35 -29.19
C PHE A 779 -19.94 -80.03 -30.47
N GLU A 780 -21.20 -80.51 -30.45
CA GLU A 780 -21.79 -81.18 -31.61
C GLU A 780 -21.97 -80.17 -32.77
N GLY A 781 -21.18 -80.34 -33.83
CA GLY A 781 -21.09 -79.40 -34.96
C GLY A 781 -19.98 -78.34 -34.85
N GLY A 782 -19.19 -78.36 -33.77
CA GLY A 782 -18.09 -77.41 -33.50
C GLY A 782 -18.55 -76.03 -33.03
N PHE A 783 -17.61 -75.28 -32.44
CA PHE A 783 -17.77 -73.85 -32.20
C PHE A 783 -17.52 -73.05 -33.49
N ARG A 784 -17.92 -71.78 -33.48
CA ARG A 784 -17.56 -70.77 -34.48
C ARG A 784 -16.89 -69.60 -33.79
N GLU A 785 -16.14 -68.82 -34.56
CA GLU A 785 -15.63 -67.53 -34.11
C GLU A 785 -16.82 -66.67 -33.62
N GLY A 786 -16.80 -66.21 -32.37
CA GLY A 786 -17.86 -65.41 -31.74
C GLY A 786 -18.95 -66.18 -30.96
N ASP A 787 -18.83 -67.50 -30.77
CA ASP A 787 -19.83 -68.30 -30.03
C ASP A 787 -19.92 -67.94 -28.51
N GLU A 788 -21.14 -67.98 -27.95
CA GLU A 788 -21.41 -67.69 -26.52
C GLU A 788 -21.72 -68.95 -25.67
N VAL A 789 -21.28 -68.96 -24.40
CA VAL A 789 -21.33 -70.13 -23.50
C VAL A 789 -21.67 -69.76 -22.03
N SER A 790 -22.68 -70.40 -21.39
CA SER A 790 -23.12 -70.18 -19.98
C SER A 790 -22.69 -71.27 -18.97
N ILE A 791 -22.60 -70.93 -17.66
CA ILE A 791 -22.05 -71.73 -16.52
C ILE A 791 -22.78 -71.44 -15.16
N GLN A 792 -23.17 -72.46 -14.37
CA GLN A 792 -23.77 -72.33 -13.00
C GLN A 792 -23.59 -73.58 -12.07
N ALA A 793 -23.72 -73.40 -10.73
CA ALA A 793 -23.76 -74.45 -9.69
C ALA A 793 -24.96 -74.32 -8.69
N ARG A 794 -25.39 -75.41 -8.01
CA ARG A 794 -26.52 -75.43 -7.03
C ARG A 794 -26.40 -76.55 -5.96
N GLU A 795 -26.85 -76.30 -4.71
CA GLU A 795 -26.94 -77.29 -3.61
C GLU A 795 -28.16 -77.01 -2.68
N GLY A 796 -28.60 -77.97 -1.85
CA GLY A 796 -29.92 -77.96 -1.21
C GLY A 796 -30.17 -76.84 -0.18
N GLY A 797 -31.30 -76.13 -0.32
CA GLY A 797 -31.70 -75.02 0.57
C GLY A 797 -30.96 -73.69 0.32
N LEU A 798 -29.92 -73.72 -0.51
CA LEU A 798 -29.00 -72.63 -0.84
C LEU A 798 -28.97 -72.44 -2.37
N ARG A 799 -28.40 -71.35 -2.89
CA ARG A 799 -28.29 -71.10 -4.35
C ARG A 799 -27.05 -70.28 -4.70
N SER A 800 -26.61 -70.38 -5.95
CA SER A 800 -25.55 -69.55 -6.55
C SER A 800 -26.00 -68.92 -7.87
N GLU A 801 -25.17 -68.03 -8.42
CA GLU A 801 -25.42 -67.20 -9.60
C GLU A 801 -25.00 -67.90 -10.92
N GLU A 802 -25.05 -67.20 -12.07
CA GLU A 802 -24.81 -67.73 -13.43
C GLU A 802 -23.85 -66.81 -14.21
N VAL A 803 -22.99 -67.37 -15.09
CA VAL A 803 -21.91 -66.64 -15.77
C VAL A 803 -21.79 -67.05 -17.25
N VAL A 804 -21.46 -66.11 -18.15
CA VAL A 804 -21.42 -66.32 -19.62
C VAL A 804 -20.12 -65.76 -20.25
N ILE A 805 -19.59 -66.37 -21.33
CA ILE A 805 -18.40 -65.94 -22.09
C ILE A 805 -18.58 -66.04 -23.63
N ARG A 806 -17.73 -65.33 -24.40
CA ARG A 806 -17.48 -65.53 -25.86
C ARG A 806 -16.13 -66.20 -26.14
N VAL A 807 -15.96 -66.79 -27.34
CA VAL A 807 -14.74 -67.49 -27.76
C VAL A 807 -14.33 -67.26 -29.23
N TYR A 808 -13.02 -67.16 -29.48
CA TYR A 808 -12.38 -67.08 -30.81
C TYR A 808 -11.10 -67.91 -30.82
N SER A 809 -10.71 -68.47 -31.96
CA SER A 809 -9.56 -69.37 -32.09
C SER A 809 -8.20 -68.67 -31.99
N GLU A 810 -8.15 -67.35 -32.20
CA GLU A 810 -6.95 -66.52 -31.97
C GLU A 810 -6.68 -66.20 -30.47
N ASP A 811 -7.63 -66.44 -29.54
CA ASP A 811 -7.50 -66.07 -28.10
C ASP A 811 -7.12 -67.20 -27.11
N VAL A 812 -7.01 -68.46 -27.54
CA VAL A 812 -6.35 -69.58 -26.82
C VAL A 812 -6.98 -70.17 -25.49
N GLY A 813 -7.66 -69.46 -24.53
CA GLY A 813 -8.41 -70.10 -23.36
C GLY A 813 -8.86 -69.27 -22.07
N ARG A 814 -9.68 -69.78 -21.05
CA ARG A 814 -10.37 -68.98 -19.90
C ARG A 814 -10.98 -69.63 -18.52
N VAL A 815 -11.58 -68.88 -17.46
CA VAL A 815 -12.00 -69.18 -15.95
C VAL A 815 -13.16 -68.33 -15.09
N VAL A 816 -13.76 -68.65 -13.83
CA VAL A 816 -15.02 -68.05 -13.01
C VAL A 816 -15.25 -68.17 -11.35
N ASN A 817 -16.20 -67.47 -10.51
CA ASN A 817 -16.55 -67.48 -8.93
C ASN A 817 -17.98 -66.93 -8.20
N LEU A 818 -18.35 -66.96 -6.80
CA LEU A 818 -19.76 -66.80 -6.01
C LEU A 818 -20.00 -66.40 -4.37
N THR A 819 -21.18 -65.92 -3.67
CA THR A 819 -21.55 -65.75 -2.07
C THR A 819 -23.01 -65.27 -1.34
N LEU A 820 -23.30 -65.05 0.07
CA LEU A 820 -24.66 -64.73 0.92
C LEU A 820 -24.84 -64.14 2.51
N LYS A 821 -26.04 -63.84 3.27
CA LYS A 821 -26.35 -63.06 4.69
C LYS A 821 -27.74 -63.14 5.69
N GLU A 822 -27.97 -62.51 6.98
CA GLU A 822 -29.18 -62.52 8.09
C GLU A 822 -29.64 -61.33 9.22
N VAL A 823 -30.46 -61.46 10.42
CA VAL A 823 -31.41 -60.44 11.30
C VAL A 823 -31.75 -60.41 12.98
N PRO A 824 -32.63 -59.50 13.73
CA PRO A 824 -32.80 -59.11 15.29
C PRO A 824 -34.20 -58.91 16.26
N PHE A 825 -34.32 -58.23 17.54
CA PHE A 825 -35.49 -58.15 18.67
C PHE A 825 -35.86 -56.88 19.75
N ARG A 826 -36.61 -56.93 20.97
CA ARG A 826 -37.43 -55.86 21.89
C ARG A 826 -37.62 -55.88 23.56
N GLU A 827 -38.08 -54.82 24.42
CA GLU A 827 -38.62 -54.80 25.94
C GLU A 827 -39.57 -53.62 26.71
N ILE A 828 -39.60 -53.25 28.10
CA ILE A 828 -40.71 -52.58 29.06
C ILE A 828 -40.39 -51.70 30.46
N GLN A 829 -41.10 -50.59 31.02
CA GLN A 829 -40.92 -49.78 32.41
C GLN A 829 -42.01 -48.68 33.07
N LEU A 830 -41.95 -48.14 34.39
CA LEU A 830 -42.42 -46.78 35.10
C LEU A 830 -41.17 -45.94 35.50
N THR A 831 -41.05 -44.61 35.23
CA THR A 831 -39.71 -43.97 35.11
C THR A 831 -39.53 -42.48 35.47
N ILE A 832 -38.27 -42.07 35.72
CA ILE A 832 -37.78 -40.70 35.44
C ILE A 832 -37.65 -40.57 33.92
N SER A 833 -38.13 -39.48 33.34
CA SER A 833 -38.10 -39.24 31.88
C SER A 833 -37.22 -38.08 31.44
N GLY A 834 -36.75 -37.25 32.36
CA GLY A 834 -35.72 -36.25 32.05
C GLY A 834 -35.40 -35.33 33.22
N GLY A 835 -34.47 -34.41 32.99
CA GLY A 835 -33.94 -33.50 34.01
C GLY A 835 -32.71 -34.05 34.72
N ASN A 836 -32.02 -33.18 35.45
CA ASN A 836 -30.69 -33.49 35.97
C ASN A 836 -30.80 -34.35 37.23
N ASP A 837 -30.01 -35.42 37.27
CA ASP A 837 -29.66 -36.22 38.45
C ASP A 837 -28.58 -35.54 39.32
N THR A 838 -28.14 -34.34 38.94
CA THR A 838 -27.16 -33.56 39.68
C THR A 838 -27.46 -32.07 39.68
N VAL A 839 -27.05 -31.41 40.76
CA VAL A 839 -27.38 -30.01 41.05
C VAL A 839 -26.13 -29.22 41.43
N GLY A 840 -25.98 -28.04 40.82
CA GLY A 840 -24.79 -27.22 40.92
C GLY A 840 -24.77 -26.25 42.10
N VAL A 841 -23.93 -25.23 41.96
CA VAL A 841 -23.89 -24.06 42.84
C VAL A 841 -24.84 -23.00 42.30
N ASN A 842 -25.69 -22.43 43.17
CA ASN A 842 -26.69 -21.40 42.84
C ASN A 842 -27.60 -21.80 41.65
N GLU A 843 -28.17 -23.01 41.67
CA GLU A 843 -28.96 -23.55 40.56
C GLU A 843 -30.34 -24.06 41.02
N THR A 844 -31.35 -23.87 40.18
CA THR A 844 -32.61 -24.62 40.24
C THR A 844 -32.61 -25.70 39.16
N VAL A 845 -32.76 -26.95 39.58
CA VAL A 845 -32.95 -28.13 38.73
C VAL A 845 -34.44 -28.46 38.63
N THR A 846 -34.88 -28.92 37.46
CA THR A 846 -36.22 -29.50 37.28
C THR A 846 -36.10 -30.91 36.69
N VAL A 847 -36.91 -31.84 37.18
CA VAL A 847 -36.91 -33.27 36.84
C VAL A 847 -38.30 -33.68 36.37
N ALA A 848 -38.36 -34.23 35.16
CA ALA A 848 -39.58 -34.77 34.57
C ALA A 848 -39.70 -36.27 34.86
N LEU A 849 -40.91 -36.69 35.22
CA LEU A 849 -41.28 -38.04 35.62
C LEU A 849 -42.33 -38.55 34.65
N THR A 850 -42.19 -39.78 34.14
CA THR A 850 -43.17 -40.40 33.23
C THR A 850 -43.84 -41.59 33.88
N VAL A 851 -45.17 -41.62 33.79
CA VAL A 851 -45.99 -42.79 34.11
C VAL A 851 -46.37 -43.50 32.82
N ARG A 852 -46.11 -44.81 32.72
CA ARG A 852 -46.15 -45.58 31.47
C ARG A 852 -46.89 -46.92 31.61
N ASN A 853 -47.54 -47.35 30.53
CA ASN A 853 -47.86 -48.76 30.26
C ASN A 853 -47.01 -49.30 29.07
N SER A 854 -46.66 -50.59 29.03
CA SER A 854 -45.82 -51.16 27.95
C SER A 854 -46.08 -52.63 27.60
N GLY A 855 -47.23 -53.18 28.03
CA GLY A 855 -47.81 -54.33 27.36
C GLY A 855 -48.61 -53.90 26.12
N ASN A 856 -49.22 -54.87 25.44
CA ASN A 856 -50.37 -54.64 24.58
C ASN A 856 -51.73 -54.70 25.37
N LEU A 857 -51.79 -54.12 26.59
CA LEU A 857 -52.96 -53.93 27.52
C LEU A 857 -52.96 -52.54 28.25
N PRO A 858 -54.08 -51.99 28.85
CA PRO A 858 -54.26 -50.62 29.50
C PRO A 858 -54.19 -50.51 31.07
N ALA A 859 -54.16 -49.29 31.73
CA ALA A 859 -54.13 -49.05 33.24
C ALA A 859 -54.30 -47.57 33.84
N ASN A 860 -54.55 -47.34 35.16
CA ASN A 860 -54.82 -46.04 35.89
C ASN A 860 -53.91 -45.67 37.14
N VAL A 861 -53.54 -44.39 37.47
CA VAL A 861 -52.48 -44.05 38.50
C VAL A 861 -52.60 -42.69 39.32
N THR A 862 -52.00 -42.54 40.54
CA THR A 862 -51.92 -41.31 41.45
C THR A 862 -50.50 -41.01 42.05
N LEU A 863 -50.14 -39.79 42.54
CA LEU A 863 -48.78 -39.31 42.95
C LEU A 863 -48.64 -38.43 44.26
N GLN A 864 -47.40 -38.25 44.81
CA GLN A 864 -46.99 -37.33 45.96
C GLN A 864 -45.44 -37.10 46.05
N ALA A 865 -44.91 -36.03 46.69
CA ALA A 865 -43.46 -35.82 47.00
C ALA A 865 -43.07 -35.24 48.40
N ASP A 866 -41.77 -35.34 48.79
CA ASP A 866 -41.16 -34.98 50.11
C ASP A 866 -40.15 -33.78 50.10
N HIS A 867 -39.64 -33.35 51.28
CA HIS A 867 -38.63 -32.27 51.45
C HIS A 867 -37.18 -32.76 51.21
N PRO A 868 -36.27 -31.95 50.61
CA PRO A 868 -34.86 -32.30 50.44
C PRO A 868 -34.10 -32.62 51.73
N LEU A 869 -33.29 -33.68 51.69
CA LEU A 869 -32.31 -34.04 52.72
C LEU A 869 -30.90 -34.13 52.11
N LEU A 870 -29.95 -33.37 52.65
CA LEU A 870 -28.52 -33.34 52.28
C LEU A 870 -27.75 -34.33 53.17
N ASP A 871 -27.18 -35.37 52.58
CA ASP A 871 -26.53 -36.51 53.27
C ASP A 871 -27.38 -37.14 54.39
N GLY A 872 -28.70 -37.04 54.27
CA GLY A 872 -29.71 -37.55 55.22
C GLY A 872 -30.19 -36.56 56.29
N GLU A 873 -29.59 -35.37 56.39
CA GLU A 873 -29.97 -34.29 57.32
C GLU A 873 -30.68 -33.14 56.57
N PRO A 874 -31.43 -32.24 57.25
CA PRO A 874 -32.09 -31.10 56.58
C PRO A 874 -31.09 -30.14 55.95
N GLY A 875 -31.15 -29.95 54.62
CA GLY A 875 -30.25 -29.08 53.87
C GLY A 875 -30.57 -27.59 54.07
N ASP A 876 -29.70 -26.85 54.76
CA ASP A 876 -29.82 -25.39 54.93
C ASP A 876 -29.75 -24.66 53.58
N GLY A 877 -30.88 -24.08 53.14
CA GLY A 877 -31.02 -23.40 51.86
C GLY A 877 -31.42 -24.26 50.66
N TRP A 878 -32.03 -25.44 50.89
CA TRP A 878 -32.56 -26.34 49.85
C TRP A 878 -34.09 -26.47 49.89
N GLU A 879 -34.76 -26.48 48.73
CA GLU A 879 -36.24 -26.45 48.58
C GLU A 879 -36.74 -27.41 47.47
N ALA A 880 -38.01 -27.88 47.50
CA ALA A 880 -38.60 -28.73 46.43
C ALA A 880 -40.13 -28.55 46.20
N SER A 881 -40.65 -28.90 45.00
CA SER A 881 -42.11 -28.87 44.65
C SER A 881 -42.50 -29.67 43.39
N LEU A 882 -43.77 -30.13 43.26
CA LEU A 882 -44.36 -30.89 42.12
C LEU A 882 -45.34 -30.05 41.25
N SER A 883 -45.71 -30.57 40.06
CA SER A 883 -46.66 -29.93 39.11
C SER A 883 -48.08 -30.50 39.03
N GLU A 884 -48.29 -31.82 39.15
CA GLU A 884 -49.58 -32.53 39.00
C GLU A 884 -49.60 -33.84 39.83
N GLU A 885 -50.79 -34.36 40.20
CA GLU A 885 -50.92 -35.45 41.19
C GLU A 885 -51.85 -36.67 40.84
N GLU A 886 -52.65 -36.68 39.75
CA GLU A 886 -53.59 -37.80 39.40
C GLU A 886 -53.73 -38.09 37.87
N LEU A 887 -53.77 -39.36 37.41
CA LEU A 887 -53.53 -39.79 36.00
C LEU A 887 -54.31 -41.06 35.49
N HIS A 888 -54.32 -41.31 34.17
CA HIS A 888 -55.04 -42.40 33.42
C HIS A 888 -54.26 -42.78 32.12
N LEU A 889 -54.16 -44.06 31.72
CA LEU A 889 -53.29 -44.54 30.59
C LEU A 889 -53.79 -45.78 29.78
N ASP A 890 -53.60 -45.76 28.45
CA ASP A 890 -53.88 -46.86 27.49
C ASP A 890 -52.64 -47.77 27.18
N PRO A 891 -52.74 -48.85 26.36
CA PRO A 891 -51.61 -49.71 26.01
C PRO A 891 -50.49 -48.94 25.32
N SER A 892 -49.27 -49.04 25.86
CA SER A 892 -48.12 -48.25 25.39
C SER A 892 -48.27 -46.71 25.52
N GLU A 893 -49.24 -46.20 26.29
CA GLU A 893 -49.33 -44.76 26.62
C GLU A 893 -48.35 -44.35 27.72
N GLU A 894 -47.95 -43.08 27.70
CA GLU A 894 -47.00 -42.43 28.61
C GLU A 894 -47.50 -41.00 28.96
N ARG A 895 -47.36 -40.55 30.22
CA ARG A 895 -47.72 -39.19 30.67
C ARG A 895 -46.68 -38.56 31.59
N LEU A 896 -46.45 -37.26 31.45
CA LEU A 896 -45.33 -36.49 32.01
C LEU A 896 -45.73 -35.53 33.16
N ILE A 897 -44.92 -35.44 34.22
CA ILE A 897 -45.10 -34.58 35.42
C ILE A 897 -43.74 -33.97 35.81
N ILE A 898 -43.67 -32.79 36.45
CA ILE A 898 -42.39 -32.13 36.82
C ILE A 898 -42.23 -31.90 38.33
N LEU A 899 -41.02 -32.14 38.83
CA LEU A 899 -40.49 -31.83 40.17
C LEU A 899 -39.39 -30.75 40.05
N SER A 900 -39.32 -29.77 40.96
CA SER A 900 -38.30 -28.69 40.94
C SER A 900 -37.53 -28.62 42.27
N ILE A 901 -36.21 -28.41 42.25
CA ILE A 901 -35.30 -28.41 43.43
C ILE A 901 -34.21 -27.30 43.28
N THR A 902 -33.85 -26.57 44.34
CA THR A 902 -32.90 -25.40 44.27
C THR A 902 -31.73 -25.46 45.28
N SER A 903 -30.56 -24.92 44.93
CA SER A 903 -29.29 -24.97 45.69
C SER A 903 -28.61 -23.62 46.06
N PRO A 904 -27.76 -23.58 47.12
CA PRO A 904 -27.03 -22.38 47.58
C PRO A 904 -25.59 -22.21 46.99
N THR A 905 -24.76 -21.37 47.63
CA THR A 905 -23.43 -20.93 47.17
C THR A 905 -22.30 -21.97 47.36
N ALA A 906 -21.18 -21.78 46.64
CA ALA A 906 -20.11 -22.78 46.49
C ALA A 906 -19.53 -23.35 47.80
N GLU A 907 -19.37 -22.51 48.83
CA GLU A 907 -18.90 -22.91 50.16
C GLU A 907 -19.88 -23.84 50.90
N ARG A 908 -21.17 -23.81 50.53
CA ARG A 908 -22.27 -24.57 51.13
C ARG A 908 -22.80 -25.71 50.26
N CYS A 909 -22.22 -25.91 49.08
CA CYS A 909 -22.54 -26.99 48.16
C CYS A 909 -21.35 -27.96 48.03
N PRO A 910 -21.03 -28.76 49.06
CA PRO A 910 -19.90 -29.70 49.00
C PRO A 910 -20.11 -30.72 47.86
N PRO A 911 -19.11 -30.90 46.97
CA PRO A 911 -19.27 -31.76 45.80
C PRO A 911 -19.31 -33.24 46.20
N GLY A 912 -20.31 -33.97 45.71
CA GLY A 912 -20.51 -35.39 45.99
C GLY A 912 -21.47 -35.71 47.13
N ALA A 913 -22.03 -34.71 47.83
CA ALA A 913 -23.12 -34.92 48.79
C ALA A 913 -24.42 -35.34 48.08
N GLU A 914 -25.24 -36.19 48.70
CA GLU A 914 -26.54 -36.61 48.16
C GLU A 914 -27.69 -35.74 48.70
N VAL A 915 -28.48 -35.17 47.78
CA VAL A 915 -29.72 -34.44 48.06
C VAL A 915 -30.90 -35.31 47.63
N SER A 916 -31.57 -35.94 48.60
CA SER A 916 -32.64 -36.91 48.33
C SER A 916 -34.04 -36.31 48.49
N VAL A 917 -34.94 -36.67 47.57
CA VAL A 917 -36.38 -36.32 47.53
C VAL A 917 -37.17 -37.53 47.03
N ARG A 918 -38.19 -37.98 47.75
CA ARG A 918 -38.99 -39.15 47.36
C ARG A 918 -40.28 -38.76 46.63
N VAL A 919 -40.64 -39.58 45.64
CA VAL A 919 -41.92 -39.59 44.91
C VAL A 919 -42.50 -41.02 44.88
N SER A 920 -43.81 -41.20 44.70
CA SER A 920 -44.48 -42.52 44.67
C SER A 920 -45.67 -42.56 43.72
N ALA A 921 -45.95 -43.72 43.10
CA ALA A 921 -47.07 -43.91 42.17
C ALA A 921 -47.79 -45.27 42.38
N LEU A 922 -49.13 -45.27 42.34
CA LEU A 922 -49.95 -46.46 42.62
C LEU A 922 -50.96 -46.73 41.51
N CYS A 923 -50.96 -47.93 40.90
CA CYS A 923 -52.01 -48.33 39.97
C CYS A 923 -53.30 -48.69 40.72
N THR A 924 -54.46 -48.35 40.14
CA THR A 924 -55.77 -48.55 40.78
C THR A 924 -56.65 -49.65 40.17
N ASP A 925 -56.22 -50.28 39.06
CA ASP A 925 -57.03 -51.31 38.35
C ASP A 925 -56.67 -52.77 38.68
N GLU A 926 -55.43 -53.06 39.09
CA GLU A 926 -54.97 -54.42 39.44
C GLU A 926 -54.10 -54.39 40.72
N GLU A 927 -54.48 -55.15 41.74
CA GLU A 927 -53.79 -55.17 43.04
C GLU A 927 -52.36 -55.72 42.89
N GLY A 928 -51.37 -54.87 43.16
CA GLY A 928 -49.94 -55.23 43.16
C GLY A 928 -49.10 -54.57 42.06
N VAL A 929 -49.70 -53.78 41.16
CA VAL A 929 -48.96 -52.96 40.17
C VAL A 929 -48.64 -51.58 40.78
N GLU A 930 -47.77 -51.55 41.78
CA GLU A 930 -47.27 -50.30 42.40
C GLU A 930 -45.84 -49.98 41.97
N ALA A 931 -45.43 -48.70 42.06
CA ALA A 931 -44.03 -48.33 41.87
C ALA A 931 -43.64 -47.04 42.62
N HIS A 932 -42.49 -47.08 43.28
CA HIS A 932 -41.94 -45.96 44.05
C HIS A 932 -40.68 -45.42 43.41
N LEU A 933 -40.41 -44.13 43.59
CA LEU A 933 -39.31 -43.44 42.92
C LEU A 933 -38.67 -42.41 43.85
N THR A 934 -37.62 -42.81 44.58
CA THR A 934 -36.76 -41.83 45.25
C THR A 934 -35.80 -41.23 44.23
N LEU A 935 -35.83 -39.91 44.07
CA LEU A 935 -34.83 -39.14 43.35
C LEU A 935 -33.70 -38.78 44.34
N ASN A 936 -32.51 -39.30 44.10
CA ASN A 936 -31.29 -38.76 44.70
C ASN A 936 -30.62 -37.86 43.65
N LEU A 937 -30.47 -36.58 43.96
CA LEU A 937 -29.56 -35.70 43.23
C LEU A 937 -28.19 -35.76 43.89
N THR A 938 -27.10 -35.83 43.13
CA THR A 938 -25.77 -35.54 43.69
C THR A 938 -25.44 -34.06 43.51
N VAL A 939 -24.93 -33.40 44.55
CA VAL A 939 -24.34 -32.05 44.41
C VAL A 939 -23.15 -32.17 43.47
N ARG A 940 -23.27 -31.69 42.23
CA ARG A 940 -22.21 -31.90 41.25
C ARG A 940 -20.94 -31.17 41.64
N ARG A 941 -19.85 -31.78 41.22
CA ARG A 941 -18.52 -31.19 41.23
C ARG A 941 -18.49 -30.09 40.17
N VAL A 942 -18.53 -28.83 40.62
CA VAL A 942 -18.45 -27.62 39.79
C VAL A 942 -17.07 -27.02 39.98
N PRO A 943 -16.03 -27.52 39.29
CA PRO A 943 -14.77 -26.80 39.20
C PRO A 943 -15.01 -25.49 38.42
N GLY A 944 -14.26 -24.44 38.75
CA GLY A 944 -14.42 -23.16 38.06
C GLY A 944 -13.40 -22.12 38.52
N PHE A 945 -12.68 -21.51 37.58
CA PHE A 945 -11.80 -20.38 37.89
C PHE A 945 -11.88 -19.25 36.85
N GLU A 946 -11.41 -18.08 37.27
CA GLU A 946 -11.22 -16.86 36.49
C GLU A 946 -9.70 -16.63 36.32
N LEU A 947 -9.28 -16.28 35.10
CA LEU A 947 -7.94 -15.78 34.78
C LEU A 947 -8.11 -14.35 34.23
N LYS A 948 -7.36 -13.39 34.78
CA LYS A 948 -7.51 -11.97 34.43
C LYS A 948 -6.15 -11.28 34.31
N GLY A 949 -5.92 -10.59 33.20
CA GLY A 949 -4.74 -9.74 33.03
C GLY A 949 -4.74 -8.54 33.98
N LEU A 950 -3.59 -8.25 34.59
CA LEU A 950 -3.34 -7.01 35.35
C LEU A 950 -2.29 -6.15 34.62
N LYS A 951 -1.27 -6.79 34.03
CA LYS A 951 -0.33 -6.19 33.07
C LYS A 951 0.08 -7.24 32.04
N THR A 952 -0.47 -7.12 30.82
CA THR A 952 -0.37 -8.13 29.74
C THR A 952 0.50 -7.70 28.56
N SER A 953 0.95 -6.45 28.51
CA SER A 953 1.92 -5.97 27.52
C SER A 953 3.09 -5.28 28.22
N VAL A 954 4.30 -5.44 27.68
CA VAL A 954 5.54 -4.81 28.16
C VAL A 954 6.44 -4.38 27.00
N ASN A 955 7.15 -3.27 27.18
CA ASN A 955 8.26 -2.88 26.29
C ASN A 955 9.55 -3.52 26.80
N TYR A 956 10.35 -4.10 25.91
CA TYR A 956 11.63 -4.73 26.20
C TYR A 956 12.80 -4.01 25.52
N ASP A 957 13.78 -3.60 26.31
CA ASP A 957 15.09 -3.11 25.88
C ASP A 957 16.15 -3.94 26.64
N PRO A 958 17.09 -4.60 25.96
CA PRO A 958 18.12 -5.44 26.60
C PRO A 958 19.05 -4.65 27.53
N ASN A 959 19.16 -3.33 27.37
CA ASN A 959 20.01 -2.44 28.16
C ASN A 959 19.33 -1.93 29.45
N LEU A 960 18.01 -2.13 29.58
CA LEU A 960 17.21 -1.62 30.70
C LEU A 960 16.78 -2.72 31.70
N PRO A 961 16.33 -2.34 32.92
CA PRO A 961 15.81 -3.29 33.89
C PRO A 961 14.63 -4.09 33.36
N ARG A 962 14.84 -5.41 33.23
CA ARG A 962 13.92 -6.37 32.61
C ARG A 962 12.47 -6.24 33.14
N PRO A 963 11.46 -6.05 32.27
CA PRO A 963 10.07 -5.94 32.70
C PRO A 963 9.45 -7.27 33.15
N SER A 964 8.32 -7.18 33.82
CA SER A 964 7.47 -8.32 34.17
C SER A 964 5.99 -8.09 33.80
N PHE A 965 5.31 -9.22 33.59
CA PHE A 965 3.86 -9.36 33.43
C PHE A 965 3.20 -9.67 34.78
N SER A 966 1.90 -9.38 34.90
CA SER A 966 1.12 -9.81 36.06
C SER A 966 -0.32 -10.21 35.70
N VAL A 967 -0.79 -11.29 36.32
CA VAL A 967 -2.11 -11.89 36.09
C VAL A 967 -2.73 -12.35 37.41
N SER A 968 -4.05 -12.29 37.51
CA SER A 968 -4.82 -12.78 38.66
C SER A 968 -5.53 -14.09 38.33
N LEU A 969 -5.54 -15.01 39.30
CA LEU A 969 -6.25 -16.29 39.26
C LEU A 969 -7.21 -16.35 40.46
N LYS A 970 -8.47 -16.73 40.23
CA LYS A 970 -9.49 -16.85 41.29
C LYS A 970 -10.37 -18.08 41.09
N ASN A 971 -10.54 -18.89 42.13
CA ASN A 971 -11.47 -20.02 42.13
C ASN A 971 -12.89 -19.53 42.48
N TRP A 972 -13.89 -19.91 41.69
CA TRP A 972 -15.32 -19.65 41.94
C TRP A 972 -16.15 -20.94 42.10
N GLY A 973 -15.56 -22.11 41.85
CA GLY A 973 -16.20 -23.41 41.99
C GLY A 973 -16.29 -23.91 43.44
N ASN A 974 -17.01 -25.02 43.64
CA ASN A 974 -17.13 -25.71 44.94
C ASN A 974 -15.99 -26.71 45.21
N VAL A 975 -14.91 -26.66 44.43
CA VAL A 975 -13.82 -27.64 44.42
C VAL A 975 -12.48 -26.94 44.60
N PRO A 976 -11.55 -27.42 45.45
CA PRO A 976 -10.15 -26.98 45.42
C PRO A 976 -9.52 -27.32 44.05
N LEU A 977 -8.91 -26.35 43.39
CA LEU A 977 -8.32 -26.50 42.05
C LEU A 977 -6.81 -26.49 42.13
N ARG A 978 -6.16 -27.44 41.45
CA ARG A 978 -4.70 -27.41 41.24
C ARG A 978 -4.40 -26.83 39.85
N LEU A 979 -4.14 -25.53 39.83
CA LEU A 979 -3.81 -24.80 38.60
C LEU A 979 -2.35 -25.02 38.26
N HIS A 980 -2.09 -25.45 37.03
CA HIS A 980 -0.79 -25.33 36.38
C HIS A 980 -0.92 -24.23 35.32
N TRP A 981 0.12 -23.45 35.09
CA TRP A 981 0.18 -22.53 33.95
C TRP A 981 1.39 -22.84 33.08
N ASN A 982 1.29 -22.48 31.81
CA ASN A 982 2.42 -22.39 30.88
C ASN A 982 2.20 -21.19 29.96
N VAL A 983 3.26 -20.55 29.49
CA VAL A 983 3.21 -19.57 28.39
C VAL A 983 3.74 -20.24 27.13
N SER A 984 2.91 -20.25 26.10
CA SER A 984 3.19 -20.83 24.78
C SER A 984 3.35 -19.75 23.70
N GLY A 985 3.81 -20.13 22.51
CA GLY A 985 4.19 -19.18 21.45
C GLY A 985 5.61 -18.63 21.66
N ALA A 986 6.15 -17.88 20.70
CA ALA A 986 7.56 -17.51 20.66
C ALA A 986 8.05 -16.69 21.88
N LEU A 987 7.13 -16.03 22.61
CA LEU A 987 7.42 -15.37 23.89
C LEU A 987 7.87 -16.34 25.01
N SER A 988 7.56 -17.64 24.94
CA SER A 988 7.89 -18.63 25.99
C SER A 988 9.37 -18.64 26.38
N ASP A 989 10.23 -18.45 25.39
CA ASP A 989 11.68 -18.58 25.51
C ASP A 989 12.34 -17.34 26.16
N TYR A 990 11.57 -16.27 26.33
CA TYR A 990 11.99 -14.99 26.90
C TYR A 990 11.43 -14.76 28.30
N LEU A 991 10.97 -15.81 28.98
CA LEU A 991 10.29 -15.73 30.27
C LEU A 991 10.90 -16.64 31.34
N VAL A 992 10.84 -16.18 32.59
CA VAL A 992 11.17 -16.91 33.81
C VAL A 992 9.89 -17.10 34.61
N ASN A 993 9.65 -18.33 35.07
CA ASN A 993 8.37 -18.80 35.62
C ASN A 993 7.22 -18.77 34.58
N SER A 994 7.56 -18.94 33.29
CA SER A 994 6.61 -19.19 32.19
C SER A 994 5.69 -20.36 32.48
N GLU A 995 6.22 -21.42 33.09
CA GLU A 995 5.45 -22.51 33.69
C GLU A 995 5.49 -22.49 35.23
N GLY A 996 4.49 -23.14 35.85
CA GLY A 996 4.42 -23.34 37.30
C GLY A 996 3.11 -23.97 37.76
N SER A 997 2.94 -24.16 39.06
CA SER A 997 1.69 -24.68 39.64
C SER A 997 1.40 -24.17 41.05
N LEU A 998 0.11 -24.11 41.40
CA LEU A 998 -0.40 -23.81 42.75
C LEU A 998 -1.75 -24.49 43.00
N SER A 999 -2.26 -24.38 44.23
CA SER A 999 -3.63 -24.78 44.58
C SER A 999 -4.45 -23.56 45.01
N LEU A 1000 -5.71 -23.49 44.60
CA LEU A 1000 -6.70 -22.53 45.09
C LEU A 1000 -7.87 -23.25 45.76
N SER A 1001 -8.17 -22.89 47.00
CA SER A 1001 -9.40 -23.26 47.71
C SER A 1001 -10.63 -22.64 47.04
N PRO A 1002 -11.86 -23.15 47.26
CA PRO A 1002 -13.09 -22.46 46.86
C PRO A 1002 -13.08 -21.00 47.31
N ALA A 1003 -13.49 -20.08 46.42
CA ALA A 1003 -13.47 -18.62 46.60
C ALA A 1003 -12.08 -17.92 46.74
N GLU A 1004 -10.96 -18.65 46.73
CA GLU A 1004 -9.60 -18.09 46.90
C GLU A 1004 -9.08 -17.37 45.64
N ALA A 1005 -8.24 -16.34 45.80
CA ALA A 1005 -7.66 -15.55 44.71
C ALA A 1005 -6.18 -15.18 44.96
N ILE A 1006 -5.35 -15.26 43.91
CA ILE A 1006 -3.90 -15.02 43.92
C ILE A 1006 -3.49 -14.15 42.71
N THR A 1007 -2.35 -13.45 42.81
CA THR A 1007 -1.69 -12.77 41.68
C THR A 1007 -0.34 -13.42 41.38
N LEU A 1008 -0.09 -13.73 40.11
CA LEU A 1008 1.19 -14.22 39.60
C LEU A 1008 1.98 -13.07 38.96
N TYR A 1009 3.31 -13.20 39.01
CA TYR A 1009 4.26 -12.35 38.29
C TYR A 1009 5.17 -13.23 37.44
N ILE A 1010 5.31 -12.89 36.16
CA ILE A 1010 6.16 -13.64 35.20
C ILE A 1010 7.16 -12.65 34.63
N ASN A 1011 8.46 -12.96 34.76
CA ASN A 1011 9.55 -12.02 34.51
C ASN A 1011 10.19 -12.30 33.16
N THR A 1012 10.69 -11.29 32.47
CA THR A 1012 11.39 -11.48 31.18
C THR A 1012 12.85 -11.90 31.35
N THR A 1013 13.42 -12.53 30.33
CA THR A 1013 14.84 -12.90 30.21
C THR A 1013 15.29 -12.95 28.75
N THR A 1014 16.60 -12.93 28.53
CA THR A 1014 17.26 -13.02 27.22
C THR A 1014 18.43 -13.99 27.28
N THR A 1015 18.39 -14.98 26.39
CA THR A 1015 19.49 -15.94 26.08
C THR A 1015 19.44 -16.40 24.60
N LYS A 1016 18.76 -15.64 23.72
CA LYS A 1016 18.56 -15.91 22.28
C LYS A 1016 18.54 -14.58 21.50
N ALA A 1017 18.81 -14.66 20.20
CA ALA A 1017 18.67 -13.56 19.25
C ALA A 1017 17.21 -13.08 19.12
N LEU A 1018 17.00 -11.84 18.68
CA LEU A 1018 15.75 -11.12 18.84
C LEU A 1018 14.84 -11.30 17.60
N PRO A 1019 13.57 -11.76 17.71
CA PRO A 1019 12.79 -12.19 16.54
C PRO A 1019 11.92 -11.09 15.88
N GLY A 1020 12.47 -9.88 15.67
CA GLY A 1020 11.71 -8.72 15.16
C GLY A 1020 10.74 -8.08 16.16
N ASP A 1021 9.93 -7.11 15.69
CA ASP A 1021 9.15 -6.12 16.46
C ASP A 1021 8.47 -6.56 17.77
N GLU A 1022 7.64 -7.61 17.73
CA GLU A 1022 6.76 -7.97 18.85
C GLU A 1022 6.59 -9.48 19.00
N LEU A 1023 6.85 -9.98 20.22
CA LEU A 1023 6.59 -11.35 20.61
C LEU A 1023 5.26 -11.50 21.32
N LEU A 1024 4.36 -12.24 20.68
CA LEU A 1024 3.12 -12.71 21.30
C LEU A 1024 3.33 -14.08 21.97
N GLY A 1025 2.67 -14.25 23.11
CA GLY A 1025 2.55 -15.53 23.79
C GLY A 1025 1.16 -15.74 24.37
N VAL A 1026 0.77 -17.00 24.55
CA VAL A 1026 -0.50 -17.36 25.17
C VAL A 1026 -0.22 -18.05 26.50
N LEU A 1027 -0.53 -17.35 27.60
CA LEU A 1027 -0.56 -17.94 28.93
C LEU A 1027 -1.82 -18.79 29.03
N SER A 1028 -1.66 -20.11 29.05
CA SER A 1028 -2.73 -21.06 29.36
C SER A 1028 -2.59 -21.53 30.80
N ALA A 1029 -3.60 -21.25 31.61
CA ALA A 1029 -3.80 -21.84 32.92
C ALA A 1029 -4.77 -23.03 32.78
N VAL A 1030 -4.40 -24.18 33.35
CA VAL A 1030 -5.16 -25.44 33.29
C VAL A 1030 -5.38 -25.97 34.70
N ALA A 1031 -6.63 -26.27 35.07
CA ALA A 1031 -6.94 -26.98 36.30
C ALA A 1031 -6.79 -28.50 36.07
N SER A 1032 -5.74 -29.09 36.66
CA SER A 1032 -5.40 -30.50 36.43
C SER A 1032 -6.47 -31.45 36.97
N GLY A 1033 -6.98 -32.31 36.09
CA GLY A 1033 -8.07 -33.24 36.38
C GLY A 1033 -9.47 -32.71 36.05
N GLU A 1034 -9.60 -31.42 35.72
CA GLU A 1034 -10.92 -30.75 35.58
C GLU A 1034 -11.33 -30.46 34.14
N GLY A 1035 -10.40 -30.55 33.17
CA GLY A 1035 -10.64 -30.13 31.79
C GLY A 1035 -10.87 -28.62 31.60
N LEU A 1036 -10.68 -27.81 32.65
CA LEU A 1036 -10.79 -26.35 32.56
C LEU A 1036 -9.47 -25.73 32.14
N GLU A 1037 -9.48 -25.08 30.99
CA GLU A 1037 -8.41 -24.21 30.52
C GLU A 1037 -8.93 -22.76 30.41
N LYS A 1038 -8.06 -21.81 30.73
CA LYS A 1038 -8.24 -20.38 30.44
C LYS A 1038 -6.95 -19.83 29.87
N SER A 1039 -7.07 -19.15 28.74
CA SER A 1039 -5.94 -18.60 28.00
C SER A 1039 -5.98 -17.07 27.99
N LEU A 1040 -4.82 -16.43 28.02
CA LEU A 1040 -4.65 -14.98 28.00
C LEU A 1040 -3.45 -14.62 27.13
N VAL A 1041 -3.64 -13.70 26.19
CA VAL A 1041 -2.54 -13.20 25.34
C VAL A 1041 -1.65 -12.27 26.14
N LEU A 1042 -0.34 -12.48 26.02
CA LEU A 1042 0.74 -11.63 26.51
C LEU A 1042 1.53 -11.09 25.32
N SER A 1043 2.01 -9.85 25.44
CA SER A 1043 2.68 -9.08 24.38
C SER A 1043 4.01 -8.51 24.91
N MET A 1044 5.08 -8.67 24.14
CA MET A 1044 6.37 -8.05 24.42
C MET A 1044 6.89 -7.35 23.16
N LYS A 1045 6.81 -6.02 23.12
CA LYS A 1045 7.36 -5.21 22.03
C LYS A 1045 8.81 -4.85 22.33
N PHE A 1046 9.71 -5.06 21.37
CA PHE A 1046 11.11 -4.63 21.47
C PHE A 1046 11.25 -3.14 21.17
N VAL A 1047 12.18 -2.48 21.87
CA VAL A 1047 12.49 -1.05 21.71
C VAL A 1047 14.00 -0.88 21.51
N ILE A 1048 14.45 -1.28 20.31
CA ILE A 1048 15.85 -1.28 19.85
C ILE A 1048 15.92 -0.79 18.39
N PRO A 1049 17.13 -0.58 17.81
CA PRO A 1049 17.34 -0.18 16.41
C PRO A 1049 17.03 -1.30 15.39
N ASP A 1050 16.98 -0.91 14.12
CA ASP A 1050 16.97 -1.81 12.94
C ASP A 1050 17.65 -1.06 11.79
N LEU A 1051 18.98 -1.14 11.68
CA LEU A 1051 19.76 -0.44 10.67
C LEU A 1051 19.76 -1.21 9.35
N THR A 1052 18.89 -0.80 8.44
CA THR A 1052 18.73 -1.44 7.12
C THR A 1052 19.02 -0.46 5.99
N PHE A 1053 19.06 -0.96 4.76
CA PHE A 1053 19.17 -0.11 3.56
C PHE A 1053 17.80 0.29 3.02
N GLU A 1054 17.66 1.57 2.66
CA GLU A 1054 16.50 2.08 1.93
C GLU A 1054 16.79 2.18 0.43
N GLY A 1055 16.17 1.29 -0.35
CA GLY A 1055 16.39 1.19 -1.79
C GLY A 1055 17.53 0.23 -2.14
N GLY A 1056 18.19 0.48 -3.27
CA GLY A 1056 19.35 -0.28 -3.74
C GLY A 1056 20.64 0.54 -3.65
N VAL A 1057 21.75 -0.06 -4.07
CA VAL A 1057 22.99 0.71 -4.34
C VAL A 1057 22.75 1.59 -5.56
N LEU A 1058 22.81 2.91 -5.39
CA LEU A 1058 22.72 3.89 -6.46
C LEU A 1058 24.09 4.04 -7.12
N LEU A 1059 24.14 3.89 -8.45
CA LEU A 1059 25.32 4.14 -9.27
C LEU A 1059 25.08 5.39 -10.10
N THR A 1060 25.98 6.37 -10.02
CA THR A 1060 25.94 7.60 -10.82
C THR A 1060 27.27 7.76 -11.57
N PRO A 1061 27.29 7.76 -12.91
CA PRO A 1061 26.16 7.52 -13.81
C PRO A 1061 25.62 6.09 -13.71
N SER A 1062 24.33 5.90 -14.03
CA SER A 1062 23.63 4.61 -13.89
C SER A 1062 23.99 3.57 -14.95
N HIS A 1063 24.63 4.00 -16.04
CA HIS A 1063 25.11 3.16 -17.14
C HIS A 1063 26.58 3.51 -17.43
N PRO A 1064 27.50 3.30 -16.47
CA PRO A 1064 28.85 3.83 -16.56
C PRO A 1064 29.69 3.07 -17.59
N ILE A 1065 30.64 3.76 -18.21
CA ILE A 1065 31.58 3.14 -19.16
C ILE A 1065 32.89 2.73 -18.50
N LEU A 1066 33.61 1.77 -19.10
CA LEU A 1066 34.88 1.28 -18.56
C LEU A 1066 35.92 2.41 -18.49
N GLY A 1067 36.46 2.66 -17.29
CA GLY A 1067 37.39 3.75 -17.02
C GLY A 1067 36.72 5.10 -16.69
N GLU A 1068 35.39 5.19 -16.68
CA GLU A 1068 34.64 6.29 -16.07
C GLU A 1068 34.76 6.25 -14.54
N GLU A 1069 34.42 7.35 -13.87
CA GLU A 1069 34.38 7.41 -12.40
C GLU A 1069 32.91 7.32 -11.95
N ILE A 1070 32.64 6.38 -11.05
CA ILE A 1070 31.29 6.02 -10.61
C ILE A 1070 31.14 6.44 -9.16
N THR A 1071 30.19 7.33 -8.87
CA THR A 1071 29.71 7.55 -7.50
C THR A 1071 28.82 6.37 -7.12
N VAL A 1072 29.22 5.64 -6.09
CA VAL A 1072 28.47 4.54 -5.49
C VAL A 1072 27.87 5.06 -4.18
N GLU A 1073 26.55 5.16 -4.10
CA GLU A 1073 25.80 5.71 -2.97
C GLU A 1073 24.78 4.70 -2.41
N VAL A 1074 24.57 4.75 -1.09
CA VAL A 1074 23.59 3.96 -0.36
C VAL A 1074 22.95 4.79 0.75
N THR A 1075 21.66 4.54 1.03
CA THR A 1075 20.92 5.16 2.14
C THR A 1075 20.70 4.13 3.24
N VAL A 1076 21.24 4.38 4.42
CA VAL A 1076 20.94 3.63 5.65
C VAL A 1076 19.74 4.27 6.34
N VAL A 1077 18.81 3.46 6.84
CA VAL A 1077 17.65 3.89 7.64
C VAL A 1077 17.56 3.05 8.92
N ASN A 1078 17.34 3.69 10.06
CA ASN A 1078 16.97 3.00 11.28
C ASN A 1078 15.44 2.85 11.32
N ARG A 1079 14.90 1.67 11.03
CA ARG A 1079 13.45 1.39 11.12
C ARG A 1079 13.00 1.03 12.53
N GLY A 1080 13.94 0.74 13.43
CA GLY A 1080 13.69 0.38 14.81
C GLY A 1080 13.12 1.54 15.62
N SER A 1081 12.59 1.21 16.80
CA SER A 1081 11.91 2.18 17.67
C SER A 1081 12.82 2.83 18.72
N SER A 1082 14.14 2.65 18.58
CA SER A 1082 15.18 3.23 19.45
C SER A 1082 16.37 3.73 18.60
N PRO A 1083 17.06 4.82 18.99
CA PRO A 1083 18.29 5.25 18.31
C PRO A 1083 19.41 4.20 18.47
N SER A 1084 20.25 4.05 17.44
CA SER A 1084 21.43 3.19 17.51
C SER A 1084 22.54 3.77 18.38
N SER A 1085 23.49 2.92 18.79
CA SER A 1085 24.86 3.34 19.12
C SER A 1085 25.65 3.68 17.83
N ASP A 1086 26.94 3.95 17.96
CA ASP A 1086 27.82 4.12 16.81
C ASP A 1086 28.08 2.79 16.08
N PHE A 1087 28.18 2.85 14.76
CA PHE A 1087 28.37 1.71 13.85
C PHE A 1087 29.24 2.08 12.65
N TYR A 1088 29.67 1.09 11.87
CA TYR A 1088 30.33 1.31 10.59
C TYR A 1088 29.40 1.10 9.39
N LEU A 1089 29.60 1.88 8.33
CA LEU A 1089 29.13 1.58 6.98
C LEU A 1089 30.34 1.18 6.14
N SER A 1090 30.28 0.08 5.40
CA SER A 1090 31.32 -0.35 4.47
C SER A 1090 30.76 -0.67 3.09
N ILE A 1091 31.38 -0.16 2.03
CA ILE A 1091 31.02 -0.46 0.64
C ILE A 1091 32.20 -1.16 -0.06
N TYR A 1092 31.89 -2.18 -0.85
CA TYR A 1092 32.85 -3.00 -1.61
C TYR A 1092 32.48 -3.01 -3.10
N ALA A 1093 33.50 -3.04 -3.96
CA ALA A 1093 33.37 -3.35 -5.39
C ALA A 1093 34.26 -4.56 -5.73
N GLY A 1094 33.63 -5.70 -6.01
CA GLY A 1094 34.29 -7.00 -6.07
C GLY A 1094 34.93 -7.33 -4.72
N SER A 1095 36.26 -7.50 -4.70
CA SER A 1095 37.04 -7.73 -3.48
C SER A 1095 37.66 -6.45 -2.87
N GLN A 1096 37.46 -5.29 -3.48
CA GLN A 1096 38.01 -4.01 -3.01
C GLN A 1096 37.00 -3.33 -2.07
N ASN A 1097 37.38 -3.04 -0.82
CA ASN A 1097 36.65 -2.05 -0.02
C ASN A 1097 36.90 -0.65 -0.62
N ILE A 1098 35.82 0.08 -0.89
CA ILE A 1098 35.81 1.41 -1.52
C ILE A 1098 35.26 2.51 -0.59
N LEU A 1099 34.61 2.12 0.51
CA LEU A 1099 34.27 2.99 1.64
C LEU A 1099 34.32 2.18 2.93
N ARG A 1100 34.84 2.78 4.01
CA ARG A 1100 34.51 2.40 5.39
C ARG A 1100 34.47 3.67 6.25
N GLU A 1101 33.31 3.96 6.80
CA GLU A 1101 33.04 5.19 7.57
C GLU A 1101 32.31 4.84 8.87
N ARG A 1102 32.55 5.61 9.95
CA ARG A 1102 31.83 5.44 11.23
C ARG A 1102 30.69 6.46 11.32
N ILE A 1103 29.51 6.00 11.70
CA ILE A 1103 28.32 6.81 11.98
C ILE A 1103 28.16 6.87 13.51
N ASP A 1104 27.97 8.07 14.08
CA ASP A 1104 27.93 8.24 15.55
C ASP A 1104 26.66 7.69 16.22
N HIS A 1105 25.53 7.74 15.52
CA HIS A 1105 24.25 7.10 15.86
C HIS A 1105 23.26 7.42 14.72
N LEU A 1106 22.17 6.64 14.62
CA LEU A 1106 21.03 6.95 13.77
C LEU A 1106 19.74 6.88 14.59
N MET A 1107 19.00 7.99 14.64
CA MET A 1107 17.73 8.09 15.38
C MET A 1107 16.67 7.15 14.80
N ALA A 1108 15.72 6.69 15.62
CA ALA A 1108 14.56 5.92 15.17
C ALA A 1108 13.78 6.66 14.06
N GLY A 1109 13.54 6.00 12.92
CA GLY A 1109 12.98 6.60 11.70
C GLY A 1109 13.96 7.50 10.91
N GLY A 1110 15.18 7.68 11.40
CA GLY A 1110 16.22 8.51 10.79
C GLY A 1110 16.91 7.83 9.61
N LYS A 1111 17.37 8.64 8.67
CA LYS A 1111 18.01 8.22 7.42
C LYS A 1111 19.35 8.92 7.23
N ILE A 1112 20.31 8.25 6.61
CA ILE A 1112 21.60 8.83 6.22
C ILE A 1112 22.10 8.23 4.91
N SER A 1113 22.27 9.08 3.89
CA SER A 1113 22.85 8.71 2.60
C SER A 1113 24.36 8.93 2.62
N LYS A 1114 25.10 7.97 2.05
CA LYS A 1114 26.57 7.94 2.04
C LYS A 1114 27.06 7.32 0.74
N GLY A 1115 28.10 7.92 0.16
CA GLY A 1115 28.68 7.43 -1.08
C GLY A 1115 30.19 7.68 -1.21
N THR A 1116 30.77 7.03 -2.21
CA THR A 1116 32.20 7.06 -2.53
C THR A 1116 32.40 7.01 -4.04
N THR A 1117 33.49 7.58 -4.56
CA THR A 1117 33.84 7.48 -5.99
C THR A 1117 34.76 6.29 -6.23
N TRP A 1118 34.38 5.41 -7.16
CA TRP A 1118 35.17 4.25 -7.57
C TRP A 1118 35.30 4.18 -9.10
N LYS A 1119 36.46 3.71 -9.57
CA LYS A 1119 36.84 3.71 -10.98
C LYS A 1119 37.16 2.28 -11.45
N PRO A 1120 36.29 1.61 -12.21
CA PRO A 1120 36.60 0.31 -12.80
C PRO A 1120 37.75 0.43 -13.81
N VAL A 1121 38.69 -0.52 -13.74
CA VAL A 1121 39.91 -0.54 -14.57
C VAL A 1121 40.05 -1.79 -15.44
N ALA A 1122 39.08 -2.71 -15.38
CA ALA A 1122 39.01 -3.91 -16.23
C ALA A 1122 37.56 -4.17 -16.68
N GLU A 1123 37.41 -4.87 -17.80
CA GLU A 1123 36.11 -5.35 -18.28
C GLU A 1123 35.57 -6.53 -17.44
N GLY A 1124 34.26 -6.77 -17.55
CA GLY A 1124 33.55 -7.86 -16.89
C GLY A 1124 32.58 -7.41 -15.78
N THR A 1125 32.12 -8.38 -15.00
CA THR A 1125 31.04 -8.21 -14.01
C THR A 1125 31.57 -7.93 -12.60
N TYR A 1126 31.11 -6.82 -12.00
CA TYR A 1126 31.40 -6.40 -10.64
C TYR A 1126 30.17 -6.56 -9.74
N GLN A 1127 30.33 -7.23 -8.60
CA GLN A 1127 29.37 -7.17 -7.49
C GLN A 1127 29.74 -5.97 -6.62
N ILE A 1128 28.85 -5.00 -6.49
CA ILE A 1128 29.01 -3.89 -5.56
C ILE A 1128 28.09 -4.16 -4.37
N ILE A 1129 28.65 -4.21 -3.16
CA ILE A 1129 27.95 -4.64 -1.94
C ILE A 1129 28.22 -3.62 -0.83
N ALA A 1130 27.17 -3.13 -0.19
CA ALA A 1130 27.27 -2.33 1.03
C ALA A 1130 26.79 -3.14 2.23
N TYR A 1131 27.45 -2.92 3.37
CA TYR A 1131 27.15 -3.49 4.67
C TYR A 1131 27.02 -2.36 5.70
N VAL A 1132 25.90 -2.31 6.40
CA VAL A 1132 25.73 -1.51 7.61
C VAL A 1132 26.00 -2.40 8.82
N ASP A 1133 26.64 -1.82 9.84
CA ASP A 1133 27.30 -2.52 10.95
C ASP A 1133 27.98 -3.86 10.56
N PRO A 1134 29.03 -3.83 9.73
CA PRO A 1134 29.78 -5.03 9.33
C PRO A 1134 30.63 -5.63 10.47
N ASP A 1135 30.61 -5.03 11.66
CA ASP A 1135 31.40 -5.47 12.83
C ASP A 1135 30.51 -6.09 13.93
N GLY A 1136 29.22 -5.70 14.01
CA GLY A 1136 28.24 -6.21 14.97
C GLY A 1136 28.34 -5.53 16.35
N ASP A 1137 28.53 -4.21 16.35
CA ASP A 1137 28.64 -3.37 17.56
C ASP A 1137 27.26 -2.85 18.05
N VAL A 1138 26.24 -2.83 17.18
CA VAL A 1138 24.82 -2.56 17.48
C VAL A 1138 24.06 -3.88 17.63
N ILE A 1139 23.05 -3.91 18.51
CA ILE A 1139 22.11 -5.05 18.61
C ILE A 1139 20.79 -4.62 17.94
N GLU A 1140 20.40 -5.33 16.89
CA GLU A 1140 19.36 -4.94 15.93
C GLU A 1140 18.05 -5.72 16.17
N LEU A 1141 16.96 -5.35 15.47
CA LEU A 1141 15.75 -6.18 15.34
C LEU A 1141 15.93 -7.33 14.34
N ASP A 1142 16.71 -7.14 13.28
CA ASP A 1142 16.93 -8.11 12.18
C ASP A 1142 18.32 -7.96 11.56
N GLU A 1143 19.31 -8.60 12.20
CA GLU A 1143 20.73 -8.59 11.83
C GLU A 1143 21.02 -9.20 10.42
N GLU A 1144 20.03 -9.82 9.75
CA GLU A 1144 20.20 -10.40 8.41
C GLU A 1144 19.92 -9.39 7.28
N ASN A 1145 19.28 -8.25 7.57
CA ASN A 1145 18.94 -7.23 6.56
C ASN A 1145 20.06 -6.17 6.34
N ASN A 1146 21.14 -6.25 7.11
CA ASN A 1146 22.27 -5.33 7.19
C ASN A 1146 23.14 -5.21 5.90
N TYR A 1147 22.70 -5.70 4.74
CA TYR A 1147 23.45 -5.58 3.49
C TYR A 1147 22.57 -5.39 2.24
N VAL A 1148 23.14 -4.71 1.23
CA VAL A 1148 22.50 -4.50 -0.08
C VAL A 1148 23.54 -4.67 -1.20
N ASN A 1149 23.14 -5.20 -2.35
CA ASN A 1149 24.01 -5.40 -3.49
C ASN A 1149 23.44 -4.90 -4.82
N VAL A 1150 24.33 -4.66 -5.79
CA VAL A 1150 24.02 -4.44 -7.20
C VAL A 1150 25.08 -5.09 -8.07
N THR A 1151 24.67 -5.59 -9.25
CA THR A 1151 25.58 -6.15 -10.25
C THR A 1151 25.80 -5.13 -11.37
N LEU A 1152 27.04 -4.68 -11.55
CA LEU A 1152 27.47 -3.84 -12.67
C LEU A 1152 28.22 -4.69 -13.70
N ASN A 1153 27.89 -4.55 -14.99
CA ASN A 1153 28.59 -5.27 -16.07
C ASN A 1153 29.23 -4.32 -17.08
N LEU A 1154 30.53 -4.47 -17.32
CA LEU A 1154 31.36 -3.59 -18.14
C LEU A 1154 31.94 -4.35 -19.32
N GLU A 1155 31.15 -4.50 -20.39
CA GLU A 1155 31.47 -5.34 -21.54
C GLU A 1155 31.12 -4.63 -22.87
N PRO A 1156 31.80 -4.96 -23.99
CA PRO A 1156 31.49 -4.41 -25.31
C PRO A 1156 30.29 -5.12 -25.95
N LYS A 1157 29.49 -4.40 -26.74
CA LYS A 1157 28.32 -4.95 -27.46
C LYS A 1157 28.21 -4.29 -28.84
N VAL A 1158 28.84 -4.88 -29.85
CA VAL A 1158 28.86 -4.28 -31.21
C VAL A 1158 27.62 -4.67 -32.00
N VAL A 1159 26.91 -3.68 -32.55
CA VAL A 1159 25.71 -3.89 -33.36
C VAL A 1159 25.80 -3.22 -34.74
N LEU A 1160 25.16 -3.83 -35.72
CA LEU A 1160 24.97 -3.25 -37.06
C LEU A 1160 23.74 -2.31 -37.05
N LYS A 1161 23.97 -1.01 -37.25
CA LYS A 1161 22.91 0.02 -37.27
C LYS A 1161 22.39 0.34 -38.68
N ARG A 1162 23.29 0.45 -39.67
CA ARG A 1162 22.94 0.90 -41.04
C ARG A 1162 23.80 0.21 -42.09
N PHE A 1163 23.21 -0.02 -43.26
CA PHE A 1163 23.89 -0.51 -44.46
C PHE A 1163 23.29 0.19 -45.69
N ASP A 1164 24.09 1.04 -46.34
CA ASP A 1164 23.65 1.86 -47.48
C ASP A 1164 24.63 1.78 -48.65
N GLN A 1165 24.17 2.16 -49.84
CA GLN A 1165 25.04 2.46 -50.96
C GLN A 1165 25.64 3.88 -50.81
N ALA A 1166 26.96 4.05 -50.96
CA ALA A 1166 27.63 5.35 -50.80
C ALA A 1166 27.28 6.38 -51.91
N SER A 1167 26.48 6.01 -52.89
CA SER A 1167 25.93 6.87 -53.94
C SER A 1167 24.70 6.19 -54.51
N VAL A 1168 23.51 6.78 -54.38
CA VAL A 1168 22.26 6.18 -54.87
C VAL A 1168 22.23 6.17 -56.40
N ARG A 1169 22.73 5.09 -57.01
CA ARG A 1169 22.82 4.88 -58.47
C ARG A 1169 22.67 3.39 -58.81
N PRO A 1170 22.19 3.03 -60.01
CA PRO A 1170 22.15 1.62 -60.40
C PRO A 1170 23.54 0.97 -60.29
N VAL A 1171 23.59 -0.15 -59.57
CA VAL A 1171 24.78 -0.94 -59.31
C VAL A 1171 25.15 -1.70 -60.59
N LEU A 1172 26.40 -1.57 -61.04
CA LEU A 1172 26.85 -2.17 -62.29
C LEU A 1172 27.52 -3.53 -62.05
N LEU A 1173 27.05 -4.55 -62.76
CA LEU A 1173 27.64 -5.90 -62.74
C LEU A 1173 29.14 -5.84 -63.08
N GLY A 1174 29.95 -6.57 -62.30
CA GLY A 1174 31.40 -6.64 -62.47
C GLY A 1174 32.18 -5.38 -62.05
N ARG A 1175 31.53 -4.34 -61.52
CA ARG A 1175 32.17 -3.12 -61.01
C ARG A 1175 32.11 -3.08 -59.48
N GLY A 1176 33.23 -2.74 -58.83
CA GLY A 1176 33.23 -2.44 -57.40
C GLY A 1176 32.46 -1.17 -57.09
N GLU A 1177 31.43 -1.28 -56.25
CA GLU A 1177 30.67 -0.16 -55.69
C GLU A 1177 30.92 -0.09 -54.18
N ILE A 1178 30.88 1.12 -53.63
CA ILE A 1178 31.17 1.38 -52.21
C ILE A 1178 29.84 1.40 -51.44
N PHE A 1179 29.82 0.71 -50.30
CA PHE A 1179 28.73 0.67 -49.35
C PHE A 1179 29.21 1.16 -48.00
N ILE A 1180 28.34 1.88 -47.28
CA ILE A 1180 28.60 2.40 -45.95
C ILE A 1180 27.94 1.46 -44.94
N VAL A 1181 28.74 0.93 -44.01
CA VAL A 1181 28.30 0.08 -42.91
C VAL A 1181 28.47 0.87 -41.62
N THR A 1182 27.37 1.21 -40.95
CA THR A 1182 27.42 1.90 -39.66
C THR A 1182 27.32 0.88 -38.53
N LEU A 1183 28.36 0.79 -37.73
CA LEU A 1183 28.42 -0.05 -36.54
C LEU A 1183 28.34 0.84 -35.29
N LYS A 1184 27.61 0.40 -34.27
CA LYS A 1184 27.59 1.04 -32.95
C LYS A 1184 28.06 0.06 -31.89
N ASN A 1185 28.90 0.50 -30.97
CA ASN A 1185 29.09 -0.20 -29.72
C ASN A 1185 28.00 0.28 -28.73
N GLU A 1186 27.03 -0.58 -28.44
CA GLU A 1186 26.00 -0.35 -27.43
C GLU A 1186 26.44 -0.84 -26.04
N GLY A 1187 27.69 -1.28 -25.90
CA GLY A 1187 28.28 -1.75 -24.64
C GLY A 1187 28.98 -0.65 -23.85
N SER A 1188 29.21 -0.96 -22.58
CA SER A 1188 29.88 -0.11 -21.58
C SER A 1188 31.41 -0.19 -21.66
N ALA A 1189 32.00 -1.23 -22.26
CA ALA A 1189 33.44 -1.28 -22.54
C ALA A 1189 33.77 -1.00 -24.03
N PRO A 1190 34.95 -0.44 -24.35
CA PRO A 1190 35.38 -0.21 -25.73
C PRO A 1190 35.70 -1.53 -26.45
N TYR A 1191 35.31 -1.64 -27.72
CA TYR A 1191 35.63 -2.78 -28.57
C TYR A 1191 36.83 -2.49 -29.49
N SER A 1192 37.79 -3.40 -29.53
CA SER A 1192 38.96 -3.37 -30.42
C SER A 1192 39.26 -4.78 -30.94
N GLY A 1193 38.79 -5.12 -32.15
CA GLY A 1193 38.95 -6.46 -32.72
C GLY A 1193 38.50 -6.56 -34.17
N GLU A 1194 38.42 -7.79 -34.70
CA GLU A 1194 37.87 -8.04 -36.04
C GLU A 1194 36.40 -8.47 -35.96
N VAL A 1195 35.53 -7.78 -36.68
CA VAL A 1195 34.12 -8.16 -36.84
C VAL A 1195 33.91 -8.87 -38.18
N THR A 1196 33.03 -9.87 -38.18
CA THR A 1196 32.62 -10.58 -39.41
C THR A 1196 31.27 -10.07 -39.89
N LEU A 1197 31.22 -9.56 -41.12
CA LEU A 1197 30.01 -9.16 -41.81
C LEU A 1197 29.72 -10.13 -42.96
N ARG A 1198 28.47 -10.57 -43.12
CA ARG A 1198 28.05 -11.44 -44.23
C ARG A 1198 26.90 -10.82 -45.01
N LEU A 1199 27.10 -10.68 -46.32
CA LEU A 1199 26.13 -10.12 -47.26
C LEU A 1199 25.42 -11.27 -47.98
N TYR A 1200 24.09 -11.28 -47.93
CA TYR A 1200 23.22 -12.28 -48.54
C TYR A 1200 22.33 -11.64 -49.61
N LEU A 1201 21.94 -12.42 -50.62
CA LEU A 1201 20.87 -12.11 -51.56
C LEU A 1201 19.58 -12.76 -51.07
N GLN A 1202 18.49 -12.00 -51.01
CA GLN A 1202 17.16 -12.53 -50.70
C GLN A 1202 16.45 -12.99 -51.98
N GLY A 1203 15.73 -14.11 -51.93
CA GLY A 1203 14.94 -14.61 -53.05
C GLY A 1203 13.96 -15.71 -52.65
N GLU A 1204 13.12 -16.15 -53.60
CA GLU A 1204 12.00 -17.08 -53.38
C GLU A 1204 12.42 -18.47 -52.85
N GLY A 1205 13.69 -18.85 -53.03
CA GLY A 1205 14.27 -20.10 -52.51
C GLY A 1205 15.08 -19.93 -51.21
N GLY A 1206 14.99 -18.79 -50.53
CA GLY A 1206 15.78 -18.46 -49.35
C GLY A 1206 16.99 -17.55 -49.64
N GLU A 1207 17.88 -17.42 -48.65
CA GLU A 1207 19.03 -16.50 -48.70
C GLU A 1207 20.29 -17.17 -49.28
N ARG A 1208 20.91 -16.52 -50.28
CA ARG A 1208 22.19 -16.94 -50.86
C ARG A 1208 23.32 -16.03 -50.36
N LEU A 1209 24.29 -16.55 -49.62
CA LEU A 1209 25.50 -15.79 -49.27
C LEU A 1209 26.20 -15.29 -50.55
N LEU A 1210 26.49 -13.99 -50.61
CA LEU A 1210 27.16 -13.31 -51.71
C LEU A 1210 28.64 -13.07 -51.40
N GLN A 1211 28.94 -12.50 -50.23
CA GLN A 1211 30.30 -12.21 -49.79
C GLN A 1211 30.40 -12.10 -48.26
N THR A 1212 31.53 -12.54 -47.71
CA THR A 1212 31.94 -12.24 -46.33
C THR A 1212 32.97 -11.10 -46.35
N PHE A 1213 32.87 -10.18 -45.39
CA PHE A 1213 33.83 -9.11 -45.14
C PHE A 1213 34.33 -9.23 -43.71
N THR A 1214 35.62 -9.00 -43.50
CA THR A 1214 36.22 -8.84 -42.18
C THR A 1214 36.65 -7.39 -42.04
N LEU A 1215 36.26 -6.72 -40.95
CA LEU A 1215 36.67 -5.35 -40.65
C LEU A 1215 37.39 -5.32 -39.31
N SER A 1216 38.59 -4.73 -39.29
CA SER A 1216 39.25 -4.34 -38.04
C SER A 1216 38.56 -3.09 -37.50
N VAL A 1217 37.91 -3.22 -36.34
CA VAL A 1217 36.99 -2.24 -35.75
C VAL A 1217 37.53 -1.77 -34.42
N LEU A 1218 37.61 -0.44 -34.27
CA LEU A 1218 37.85 0.26 -33.02
C LEU A 1218 36.67 1.20 -32.75
N LEU A 1219 35.89 0.87 -31.73
CA LEU A 1219 34.72 1.60 -31.26
C LEU A 1219 34.84 1.79 -29.74
N ASN A 1220 34.87 3.03 -29.27
CA ASN A 1220 34.76 3.32 -27.85
C ASN A 1220 33.37 2.89 -27.32
N ALA A 1221 33.18 2.84 -26.01
CA ALA A 1221 31.86 2.61 -25.43
C ALA A 1221 30.86 3.67 -25.96
N THR A 1222 29.63 3.26 -26.26
CA THR A 1222 28.57 4.06 -26.93
C THR A 1222 28.86 4.58 -28.35
N GLU A 1223 30.07 4.44 -28.89
CA GLU A 1223 30.47 5.05 -30.17
C GLU A 1223 29.73 4.44 -31.38
N GLU A 1224 29.24 5.29 -32.28
CA GLU A 1224 28.72 4.90 -33.59
C GLU A 1224 29.66 5.40 -34.69
N LYS A 1225 30.11 4.50 -35.57
CA LYS A 1225 31.13 4.77 -36.59
C LYS A 1225 30.78 4.10 -37.91
N SER A 1226 31.02 4.79 -39.02
CA SER A 1226 30.81 4.27 -40.37
C SER A 1226 32.11 3.74 -40.97
N TYR A 1227 32.00 2.60 -41.65
CA TYR A 1227 33.07 1.91 -42.36
C TYR A 1227 32.68 1.71 -43.83
N GLU A 1228 33.62 1.88 -44.76
CA GLU A 1228 33.38 1.57 -46.17
C GLU A 1228 33.70 0.10 -46.45
N ILE A 1229 32.75 -0.62 -47.07
CA ILE A 1229 33.01 -1.93 -47.70
C ILE A 1229 32.86 -1.80 -49.22
N VAL A 1230 33.72 -2.48 -49.96
CA VAL A 1230 33.66 -2.50 -51.43
C VAL A 1230 33.14 -3.86 -51.89
N TRP A 1231 31.93 -3.87 -52.45
CA TRP A 1231 31.34 -5.08 -53.03
C TRP A 1231 31.40 -5.00 -54.55
N THR A 1232 31.83 -6.09 -55.20
CA THR A 1232 31.79 -6.24 -56.67
C THR A 1232 30.75 -7.32 -57.02
N PRO A 1233 29.51 -6.95 -57.35
CA PRO A 1233 28.46 -7.91 -57.66
C PRO A 1233 28.75 -8.68 -58.95
N GLN A 1234 28.66 -10.00 -58.83
CA GLN A 1234 28.68 -10.97 -59.91
C GLN A 1234 27.40 -11.81 -59.83
N ASP A 1235 26.96 -12.40 -60.94
CA ASP A 1235 25.89 -13.40 -60.98
C ASP A 1235 24.58 -13.00 -60.26
N LEU A 1236 24.15 -11.75 -60.49
CA LEU A 1236 22.83 -11.22 -60.14
C LEU A 1236 21.99 -11.02 -61.42
N LYS A 1237 20.66 -11.09 -61.28
CA LYS A 1237 19.74 -10.66 -62.33
C LYS A 1237 19.71 -9.12 -62.41
N GLU A 1238 19.47 -8.57 -63.60
CA GLU A 1238 19.11 -7.15 -63.73
C GLU A 1238 17.72 -6.87 -63.16
N GLY A 1239 17.52 -5.64 -62.67
CA GLY A 1239 16.28 -5.23 -62.00
C GLY A 1239 16.52 -4.90 -60.53
N GLU A 1240 15.45 -4.97 -59.74
CA GLU A 1240 15.51 -4.74 -58.29
C GLU A 1240 15.85 -6.04 -57.55
N VAL A 1241 16.81 -5.97 -56.62
CA VAL A 1241 17.22 -7.09 -55.76
C VAL A 1241 17.40 -6.61 -54.33
N THR A 1242 16.90 -7.37 -53.35
CA THR A 1242 17.15 -7.09 -51.93
C THR A 1242 18.38 -7.86 -51.46
N VAL A 1243 19.33 -7.15 -50.85
CA VAL A 1243 20.47 -7.74 -50.16
C VAL A 1243 20.39 -7.49 -48.65
N ILE A 1244 20.92 -8.40 -47.85
CA ILE A 1244 20.88 -8.36 -46.38
C ILE A 1244 22.30 -8.49 -45.86
N LEU A 1245 22.78 -7.49 -45.13
CA LEU A 1245 24.05 -7.56 -44.39
C LEU A 1245 23.75 -8.01 -42.96
N ARG A 1246 24.46 -9.03 -42.46
CA ARG A 1246 24.45 -9.47 -41.05
C ARG A 1246 25.80 -9.25 -40.40
N LEU A 1247 25.80 -8.93 -39.12
CA LEU A 1247 26.96 -8.95 -38.23
C LEU A 1247 26.96 -10.25 -37.41
N GLU A 1248 28.10 -10.96 -37.37
CA GLU A 1248 28.26 -12.21 -36.62
C GLU A 1248 29.49 -12.17 -35.71
N GLY A 1249 29.29 -12.55 -34.45
CA GLY A 1249 30.32 -12.68 -33.42
C GLY A 1249 29.69 -12.87 -32.04
N GLU A 1250 30.47 -13.37 -31.08
CA GLU A 1250 30.06 -13.41 -29.67
C GLU A 1250 30.01 -11.96 -29.13
N GLY A 1251 28.94 -11.61 -28.40
CA GLY A 1251 28.65 -10.21 -28.02
C GLY A 1251 28.23 -9.29 -29.19
N MET A 1252 27.98 -9.82 -30.40
CA MET A 1252 27.61 -9.04 -31.58
C MET A 1252 26.23 -9.40 -32.13
N SER A 1253 25.51 -8.43 -32.70
CA SER A 1253 24.20 -8.70 -33.31
C SER A 1253 23.75 -7.64 -34.34
N GLY A 1254 22.77 -8.00 -35.17
CA GLY A 1254 22.08 -7.06 -36.05
C GLY A 1254 22.17 -7.42 -37.54
N SER A 1255 21.13 -7.02 -38.27
CA SER A 1255 21.02 -7.20 -39.71
C SER A 1255 20.33 -6.02 -40.35
N SER A 1256 20.80 -5.57 -41.51
CA SER A 1256 20.24 -4.44 -42.25
C SER A 1256 20.07 -4.83 -43.72
N SER A 1257 18.89 -4.57 -44.28
CA SER A 1257 18.54 -4.91 -45.66
C SER A 1257 18.49 -3.66 -46.54
N LEU A 1258 18.87 -3.83 -47.81
CA LEU A 1258 19.00 -2.75 -48.79
C LEU A 1258 18.48 -3.22 -50.16
N LEU A 1259 17.55 -2.45 -50.73
CA LEU A 1259 17.04 -2.68 -52.09
C LEU A 1259 17.98 -2.00 -53.09
N LEU A 1260 18.43 -2.74 -54.11
CA LEU A 1260 19.39 -2.27 -55.11
C LEU A 1260 18.86 -2.49 -56.53
N VAL A 1261 19.02 -1.48 -57.38
CA VAL A 1261 18.75 -1.59 -58.82
C VAL A 1261 20.04 -2.03 -59.52
N VAL A 1262 20.09 -3.27 -60.00
CA VAL A 1262 21.24 -3.83 -60.71
C VAL A 1262 21.06 -3.70 -62.23
N LYS A 1263 22.15 -3.33 -62.92
CA LYS A 1263 22.22 -3.25 -64.39
C LYS A 1263 23.57 -3.77 -64.91
N SER A 1264 23.59 -4.25 -66.13
CA SER A 1264 24.84 -4.44 -66.88
C SER A 1264 25.51 -3.09 -67.14
N PRO A 1265 26.86 -3.01 -67.21
CA PRO A 1265 27.53 -1.84 -67.74
C PRO A 1265 27.05 -1.56 -69.18
N PRO A 1266 26.88 -0.29 -69.58
CA PRO A 1266 26.44 0.06 -70.93
C PRO A 1266 27.46 -0.47 -71.96
N GLY A 1267 26.97 -1.27 -72.91
CA GLY A 1267 27.80 -1.96 -73.88
C GLY A 1267 28.49 -1.02 -74.88
N GLY A 1268 29.70 -1.41 -75.29
CA GLY A 1268 30.35 -1.01 -76.53
C GLY A 1268 30.35 -2.18 -77.51
#